data_AF-B8XQC9-F1
#
_entry.id   AF-B8XQC9-F1
#
_cell.length_a   1.000
_cell.length_b   1.000
_cell.length_c   1.000
_cell.angle_alpha   90.00
_cell.angle_beta   90.00
_cell.angle_gamma   90.00
#
_symmetry.space_group_name_H-M   'P 1'
#
loop_
_entity.id
_entity.type
_entity.pdbx_description
1 polymer ?
#
loop_
_entity_poly.entity_id
_entity_poly.type
_entity_poly.pdbx_seq_one_letter_code
_entity_poly.pdbx_strand_id
1 'polypeptide(L)'
;NYGIPSAKEFDEHGLPKHFEWFDGISVAALVVGEICEKPSHWRAQETLSEWMSNHGVPGISGIDTRALTKKIRDNGTILGRIVYEHPEHLPKSLTFQDPNTRNLVAECSVKKPLIFNATGSPTICAIDCGLKLNQIKCFVSRGARVELVPWNHPLDESKFDGLFLSNGPGDPVVCRETVAQIKKVLTHGQKPVFGICLGHQLLSTAIGCKTYKMKYGNRGHNLPCVHHGTGRCFMTSQNHGFAVDTSTLPADWEPLFTNANDNTNEGIIHKDKPYFSVQFHPEHTAGPEDLELLFDIFLDAIKKQGTSELSLREQLIKRLTYTPRPESIPEKPTRKVLILGSGGLSIGQAGEFDYSGSQAIKALKEEKIQTILINPNIATVQTSKGLADKCYFLPLTPNYVEQVIKAERPNGVLLTFGGQTALNCGVELERAGTFAKYNVKILGTPIESIIETEDRKIFADRINEIGECVAPSEAVYSVPEALAAATRLGYPVMARAAFSLGGLGSGFANNEKELATLANQALAHSSQLIIDKSLKGWKEVEYEVVRDAYDNCITVCNMENLDPLGIHTGESIVVAPSQTLTNREYNMLRTTALKVIRHFGVIGECNIQYALNPHSEEYYIIEVNARLSRSSALASKATGYPLAYVAAKLALGVSLPSIKNSVTGVTTACFEPSLDYCVVKIPRWDLAKFTRVCKNIGSSMKSVGEVMAIGRNFEEAFQKALRMVDGAVCGFDPYQQPVNKEELSQPTDKRPFVLAAALKENYSVDELHELTKIDKWFLYKMQHIIEYYNILEEAGNTLNAEQILKAKQIGFSDKQIALTIKSTELAVRKQRQELGIKPFVKQIDTVAGEWPAGTNYLYITYNAAEHDVCFPGGFTIVVGSGVYRIGSSVEFDWCAVGCLRELRQLGRPTIMINYNPETVSTDYDMCDRLYFEEISFEIVMDIYEIEHSEGIILSMGGQLPNNIAMDLHRQQAKVLGTSPESIDSAENRFKFSRMLDRRGILQPRWKELTNLKSAIDFCEEVGYPCLVRPSYVLSGAAMNVAYSNQDLETYLNAASLVSKEHPVVISKFLTEAKEIDVDAVATDGEILCMAVSEHVENAGVHSGDATLVTPPQDLNSETLENIKRIVRDLAALLDVTGPFNMQLIAKNNELKVIECNVRVSRSFPFVSKTLNHDFVATATRAIIGLPTEPVEVLHGVGRVGVKVPQFSFSRLAGADVQLGVEMASTGEVACFGDNRYEAYLKAMMSTGFQIPKKAILLSIGSFK
;
A
#
# COMPACT_ATOMS: atom_id res chain seq x y z
N ASN A 1 3.87 11.23 19.57
CA ASN A 1 4.42 9.85 19.50
C ASN A 1 5.82 9.74 20.11
N TYR A 2 6.76 10.62 19.76
CA TYR A 2 8.17 10.54 20.19
C TYR A 2 8.56 11.46 21.38
N GLY A 3 7.58 12.06 22.06
CA GLY A 3 7.81 12.91 23.23
C GLY A 3 8.59 14.20 22.90
N ILE A 4 9.13 14.83 23.94
CA ILE A 4 9.94 16.06 23.84
C ILE A 4 11.38 15.76 24.27
N PRO A 5 12.40 16.13 23.46
CA PRO A 5 13.80 15.94 23.82
C PRO A 5 14.29 16.99 24.83
N SER A 6 15.48 16.78 25.39
CA SER A 6 16.07 17.70 26.35
C SER A 6 16.30 19.10 25.77
N ALA A 7 15.71 20.13 26.39
CA ALA A 7 16.00 21.54 26.12
C ALA A 7 17.39 22.00 26.62
N LYS A 8 18.12 21.14 27.34
CA LYS A 8 19.45 21.44 27.88
C LYS A 8 20.59 21.02 26.95
N GLU A 9 20.27 20.39 25.83
CA GLU A 9 21.27 20.00 24.83
C GLU A 9 21.53 21.16 23.87
N PHE A 10 22.80 21.55 23.75
CA PHE A 10 23.28 22.57 22.82
C PHE A 10 24.23 21.93 21.81
N ASP A 11 24.30 22.49 20.61
CA ASP A 11 25.30 22.14 19.61
C ASP A 11 26.68 22.77 19.91
N GLU A 12 27.67 22.48 19.08
CA GLU A 12 29.04 23.00 19.18
C GLU A 12 29.13 24.53 19.08
N HIS A 13 28.06 25.20 18.63
CA HIS A 13 27.96 26.65 18.51
C HIS A 13 27.13 27.30 19.63
N GLY A 14 26.71 26.52 20.62
CA GLY A 14 25.93 26.99 21.76
C GLY A 14 24.47 27.28 21.44
N LEU A 15 23.93 26.75 20.34
CA LEU A 15 22.51 26.86 19.99
C LEU A 15 21.73 25.63 20.49
N PRO A 16 20.46 25.78 20.92
CA PRO A 16 19.58 24.67 21.24
C PRO A 16 19.59 23.60 20.15
N LYS A 17 19.90 22.35 20.51
CA LYS A 17 20.14 21.28 19.53
C LYS A 17 18.87 20.86 18.79
N HIS A 18 17.75 20.75 19.52
CA HIS A 18 16.50 20.14 19.02
C HIS A 18 15.35 21.14 18.83
N PHE A 19 15.58 22.43 19.08
CA PHE A 19 14.55 23.46 19.06
C PHE A 19 14.91 24.59 18.10
N GLU A 20 13.89 25.19 17.50
CA GLU A 20 14.01 26.28 16.52
C GLU A 20 13.81 27.67 17.14
N TRP A 21 13.71 27.74 18.47
CA TRP A 21 13.46 28.96 19.22
C TRP A 21 14.21 28.92 20.57
N PHE A 22 14.64 30.08 21.08
CA PHE A 22 15.33 30.16 22.37
C PHE A 22 14.39 29.97 23.57
N ASP A 23 13.17 30.49 23.49
CA ASP A 23 12.26 30.64 24.63
C ASP A 23 11.02 29.73 24.53
N GLY A 24 11.21 28.41 24.46
CA GLY A 24 10.11 27.44 24.56
C GLY A 24 9.17 27.39 23.34
N ILE A 25 7.85 27.43 23.57
CA ILE A 25 6.80 27.21 22.57
C ILE A 25 6.27 28.55 22.02
N SER A 26 6.16 28.66 20.69
CA SER A 26 5.70 29.88 20.01
C SER A 26 4.21 29.89 19.67
N VAL A 27 3.54 28.74 19.60
CA VAL A 27 2.10 28.68 19.29
C VAL A 27 1.27 29.15 20.49
N ALA A 28 0.19 29.89 20.22
CA ALA A 28 -0.72 30.34 21.27
C ALA A 28 -1.59 29.21 21.84
N ALA A 29 -1.83 28.17 21.03
CA ALA A 29 -2.60 26.99 21.38
C ALA A 29 -2.34 25.85 20.39
N LEU A 30 -2.62 24.61 20.77
CA LEU A 30 -2.55 23.44 19.89
C LEU A 30 -3.89 22.70 19.83
N VAL A 31 -4.32 22.32 18.62
CA VAL A 31 -5.53 21.52 18.38
C VAL A 31 -5.12 20.24 17.66
N VAL A 32 -5.47 19.09 18.23
CA VAL A 32 -5.15 17.77 17.65
C VAL A 32 -6.38 16.87 17.59
N GLY A 33 -6.34 15.88 16.69
CA GLY A 33 -7.33 14.80 16.70
C GLY A 33 -7.11 13.86 17.88
N GLU A 34 -5.85 13.50 18.13
CA GLU A 34 -5.47 12.58 19.19
C GLU A 34 -4.18 13.05 19.88
N ILE A 35 -4.08 12.79 21.18
CA ILE A 35 -2.88 13.04 21.98
C ILE A 35 -2.21 11.72 22.37
N CYS A 36 -0.88 11.68 22.30
CA CYS A 36 -0.10 10.51 22.68
C CYS A 36 0.39 10.66 24.13
N GLU A 37 -0.25 9.96 25.07
CA GLU A 37 0.09 10.02 26.50
C GLU A 37 1.34 9.24 26.88
N LYS A 38 1.60 8.10 26.20
CA LYS A 38 2.76 7.24 26.44
C LYS A 38 3.71 7.26 25.22
N PRO A 39 4.49 8.34 25.02
CA PRO A 39 5.43 8.40 23.91
C PRO A 39 6.57 7.39 24.05
N SER A 40 7.15 6.96 22.92
CA SER A 40 8.38 6.16 22.92
C SER A 40 9.37 6.70 21.90
N HIS A 41 10.53 7.13 22.41
CA HIS A 41 11.69 7.52 21.62
C HIS A 41 12.91 7.61 22.54
N TRP A 42 14.09 7.21 22.07
CA TRP A 42 15.30 7.15 22.90
C TRP A 42 15.77 8.53 23.42
N ARG A 43 15.31 9.62 22.81
CA ARG A 43 15.54 11.01 23.28
C ARG A 43 14.44 11.60 24.14
N ALA A 44 13.29 10.95 24.27
CA ALA A 44 12.14 11.52 25.00
C ALA A 44 12.49 11.74 26.48
N GLN A 45 12.21 12.93 27.01
CA GLN A 45 12.42 13.31 28.42
C GLN A 45 11.11 13.65 29.12
N GLU A 46 10.16 14.24 28.39
CA GLU A 46 8.82 14.56 28.88
C GLU A 46 7.78 14.38 27.77
N THR A 47 6.51 14.34 28.14
CA THR A 47 5.38 14.30 27.19
C THR A 47 5.11 15.67 26.58
N LEU A 48 4.40 15.70 25.44
CA LEU A 48 3.97 16.97 24.84
C LEU A 48 3.07 17.77 25.80
N SER A 49 2.17 17.10 26.52
CA SER A 49 1.26 17.73 27.49
C SER A 49 2.02 18.40 28.64
N GLU A 50 3.01 17.72 29.21
CA GLU A 50 3.85 18.26 30.28
C GLU A 50 4.63 19.47 29.79
N TRP A 51 5.25 19.38 28.62
CA TRP A 51 6.01 20.49 28.04
C TRP A 51 5.12 21.71 27.78
N MET A 52 3.92 21.51 27.23
CA MET A 52 2.94 22.58 27.01
C MET A 52 2.48 23.21 28.32
N SER A 53 2.17 22.39 29.34
CA SER A 53 1.77 22.85 30.67
C SER A 53 2.88 23.69 31.33
N ASN A 54 4.14 23.24 31.24
CA ASN A 54 5.31 23.94 31.77
C ASN A 54 5.52 25.32 31.13
N HIS A 55 5.04 25.52 29.89
CA HIS A 55 5.13 26.79 29.15
C HIS A 55 3.81 27.58 29.15
N GLY A 56 2.77 27.11 29.85
CA GLY A 56 1.47 27.78 29.90
C GLY A 56 0.73 27.82 28.56
N VAL A 57 0.96 26.85 27.68
CA VAL A 57 0.32 26.78 26.36
C VAL A 57 -0.90 25.84 26.41
N PRO A 58 -2.12 26.32 26.11
CA PRO A 58 -3.31 25.47 26.11
C PRO A 58 -3.34 24.51 24.92
N GLY A 59 -3.90 23.32 25.14
CA GLY A 59 -4.13 22.31 24.11
C GLY A 59 -5.51 21.68 24.21
N ILE A 60 -6.05 21.19 23.09
CA ILE A 60 -7.29 20.41 23.04
C ILE A 60 -7.14 19.23 22.07
N SER A 61 -7.66 18.07 22.45
CA SER A 61 -7.69 16.83 21.65
C SER A 61 -9.12 16.38 21.38
N GLY A 62 -9.31 15.34 20.56
CA GLY A 62 -10.64 14.82 20.20
C GLY A 62 -11.37 15.69 19.18
N ILE A 63 -10.66 16.56 18.46
CA ILE A 63 -11.25 17.46 17.46
C ILE A 63 -11.11 16.85 16.07
N ASP A 64 -12.18 16.91 15.26
CA ASP A 64 -12.09 16.59 13.84
C ASP A 64 -11.27 17.66 13.10
N THR A 65 -9.95 17.49 13.11
CA THR A 65 -9.00 18.41 12.48
C THR A 65 -9.22 18.54 10.98
N ARG A 66 -9.74 17.51 10.32
CA ARG A 66 -10.05 17.53 8.90
C ARG A 66 -11.21 18.49 8.59
N ALA A 67 -12.28 18.43 9.39
CA ALA A 67 -13.38 19.39 9.30
C ALA A 67 -12.91 20.83 9.57
N LEU A 68 -12.02 21.01 10.55
CA LEU A 68 -11.42 22.31 10.85
C LEU A 68 -10.59 22.84 9.67
N THR A 69 -9.74 22.01 9.05
CA THR A 69 -8.93 22.36 7.88
C THR A 69 -9.82 22.80 6.71
N LYS A 70 -10.85 22.01 6.35
CA LYS A 70 -11.83 22.37 5.31
C LYS A 70 -12.49 23.72 5.60
N LYS A 71 -12.92 23.93 6.84
CA LYS A 71 -13.53 25.20 7.26
C LYS A 71 -12.58 26.39 7.08
N ILE A 72 -11.31 26.26 7.47
CA ILE A 72 -10.30 27.32 7.29
C ILE A 72 -10.02 27.55 5.80
N ARG A 73 -9.84 26.50 5.01
CA ARG A 73 -9.65 26.59 3.55
C ARG A 73 -10.78 27.37 2.86
N ASP A 74 -12.02 27.04 3.19
CA ASP A 74 -13.19 27.58 2.47
C ASP A 74 -13.49 29.04 2.85
N ASN A 75 -13.26 29.42 4.12
CA ASN A 75 -13.59 30.75 4.66
C ASN A 75 -12.38 31.70 4.77
N GLY A 76 -11.16 31.19 4.61
CA GLY A 76 -9.91 31.95 4.68
C GLY A 76 -9.37 32.15 6.11
N THR A 77 -8.89 33.35 6.45
CA THR A 77 -8.36 33.62 7.80
C THR A 77 -9.51 33.71 8.80
N ILE A 78 -9.63 32.68 9.66
CA ILE A 78 -10.63 32.61 10.73
C ILE A 78 -9.96 32.88 12.08
N LEU A 79 -10.56 33.72 12.92
CA LEU A 79 -10.16 33.87 14.32
C LEU A 79 -10.76 32.71 15.14
N GLY A 80 -9.91 32.07 15.96
CA GLY A 80 -10.29 30.96 16.83
C GLY A 80 -9.89 31.22 18.28
N ARG A 81 -10.49 30.49 19.21
CA ARG A 81 -10.14 30.49 20.62
C ARG A 81 -10.42 29.13 21.25
N ILE A 82 -9.57 28.71 22.18
CA ILE A 82 -9.88 27.61 23.11
C ILE A 82 -10.49 28.23 24.37
N VAL A 83 -11.55 27.62 24.88
CA VAL A 83 -12.25 28.04 26.11
C VAL A 83 -12.54 26.83 26.98
N TYR A 84 -12.55 27.03 28.30
CA TYR A 84 -12.79 25.97 29.28
C TYR A 84 -14.29 25.77 29.61
N GLU A 85 -15.15 26.69 29.16
CA GLU A 85 -16.60 26.63 29.37
C GLU A 85 -17.34 26.69 28.04
N HIS A 86 -18.58 26.20 28.05
CA HIS A 86 -19.46 26.32 26.89
C HIS A 86 -19.68 27.80 26.51
N PRO A 87 -19.80 28.11 25.20
CA PRO A 87 -19.96 29.48 24.72
C PRO A 87 -21.06 30.30 25.41
N GLU A 88 -22.12 29.64 25.86
CA GLU A 88 -23.28 30.25 26.54
C GLU A 88 -22.95 30.80 27.93
N HIS A 89 -21.92 30.26 28.59
CA HIS A 89 -21.48 30.67 29.91
C HIS A 89 -20.30 31.65 29.87
N LEU A 90 -19.74 31.89 28.67
CA LEU A 90 -18.61 32.79 28.53
C LEU A 90 -18.97 34.23 28.89
N PRO A 91 -18.13 34.93 29.66
CA PRO A 91 -18.27 36.36 29.89
C PRO A 91 -18.36 37.12 28.56
N LYS A 92 -19.33 38.04 28.44
CA LYS A 92 -19.46 38.91 27.24
C LYS A 92 -18.22 39.76 26.95
N SER A 93 -17.30 39.90 27.90
CA SER A 93 -16.02 40.59 27.74
C SER A 93 -14.99 39.82 26.89
N LEU A 94 -15.17 38.52 26.69
CA LEU A 94 -14.25 37.67 25.93
C LEU A 94 -14.48 37.82 24.42
N THR A 95 -13.79 38.80 23.82
CA THR A 95 -13.83 39.07 22.37
C THR A 95 -12.69 38.36 21.61
N PHE A 96 -12.89 38.13 20.31
CA PHE A 96 -11.83 37.66 19.42
C PHE A 96 -10.80 38.77 19.19
N GLN A 97 -9.52 38.42 19.17
CA GLN A 97 -8.42 39.35 18.89
C GLN A 97 -7.69 38.90 17.64
N ASP A 98 -7.46 39.82 16.70
CA ASP A 98 -6.66 39.55 15.52
C ASP A 98 -5.17 39.87 15.81
N PRO A 99 -4.30 38.85 15.91
CA PRO A 99 -2.88 39.07 16.16
C PRO A 99 -2.17 39.81 15.02
N ASN A 100 -2.72 39.81 13.80
CA ASN A 100 -2.09 40.49 12.64
C ASN A 100 -2.11 42.02 12.76
N THR A 101 -2.89 42.58 13.70
CA THR A 101 -2.91 44.02 13.98
C THR A 101 -1.73 44.51 14.83
N ARG A 102 -1.02 43.58 15.48
CA ARG A 102 0.15 43.86 16.33
C ARG A 102 1.45 43.69 15.53
N ASN A 103 2.52 44.35 15.99
CA ASN A 103 3.85 44.12 15.42
C ASN A 103 4.48 42.86 16.05
N LEU A 104 4.08 41.69 15.54
CA LEU A 104 4.54 40.40 16.04
C LEU A 104 6.06 40.20 15.91
N VAL A 105 6.67 40.82 14.88
CA VAL A 105 8.13 40.85 14.70
C VAL A 105 8.82 41.49 15.91
N ALA A 106 8.31 42.63 16.40
CA ALA A 106 8.89 43.28 17.58
C ALA A 106 8.74 42.47 18.87
N GLU A 107 7.69 41.64 18.96
CA GLU A 107 7.46 40.75 20.09
C GLU A 107 8.48 39.61 20.10
N CYS A 108 8.70 38.98 18.94
CA CYS A 108 9.59 37.82 18.80
C CYS A 108 11.09 38.18 18.72
N SER A 109 11.45 39.31 18.10
CA SER A 109 12.84 39.67 17.83
C SER A 109 13.72 39.78 19.10
N VAL A 110 15.00 39.40 18.99
CA VAL A 110 16.01 39.64 20.02
C VAL A 110 16.05 41.10 20.42
N LYS A 111 16.26 41.34 21.72
CA LYS A 111 16.26 42.71 22.28
C LYS A 111 17.62 43.40 22.19
N LYS A 112 18.70 42.64 21.97
CA LYS A 112 20.07 43.13 21.83
C LYS A 112 20.82 42.28 20.79
N PRO A 113 21.85 42.83 20.12
CA PRO A 113 22.67 42.06 19.19
C PRO A 113 23.32 40.84 19.86
N LEU A 114 23.31 39.71 19.16
CA LEU A 114 23.98 38.46 19.54
C LEU A 114 24.99 38.08 18.45
N ILE A 115 26.13 37.53 18.85
CA ILE A 115 27.19 37.12 17.92
C ILE A 115 27.40 35.61 18.05
N PHE A 116 27.34 34.92 16.92
CA PHE A 116 27.61 33.49 16.79
C PHE A 116 28.84 33.27 15.91
N ASN A 117 29.66 32.27 16.27
CA ASN A 117 30.94 31.99 15.62
C ASN A 117 31.80 33.26 15.45
N ALA A 118 32.18 33.90 16.57
CA ALA A 118 32.79 35.23 16.59
C ALA A 118 34.10 35.35 15.80
N THR A 119 34.82 34.24 15.61
CA THR A 119 36.06 34.15 14.81
C THR A 119 35.83 33.74 13.35
N GLY A 120 34.57 33.51 12.96
CA GLY A 120 34.17 33.07 11.64
C GLY A 120 34.32 34.16 10.56
N SER A 121 34.21 33.74 9.30
CA SER A 121 34.22 34.60 8.13
C SER A 121 33.48 33.92 6.97
N PRO A 122 32.69 34.65 6.16
CA PRO A 122 32.43 36.09 6.21
C PRO A 122 31.52 36.52 7.38
N THR A 123 31.40 37.83 7.62
CA THR A 123 30.49 38.41 8.61
C THR A 123 29.10 38.66 8.01
N ILE A 124 28.08 38.02 8.56
CA ILE A 124 26.68 38.16 8.16
C ILE A 124 25.94 38.98 9.21
N CYS A 125 25.33 40.10 8.79
CA CYS A 125 24.35 40.80 9.62
C CYS A 125 22.97 40.17 9.37
N ALA A 126 22.41 39.51 10.38
CA ALA A 126 21.10 38.86 10.30
C ALA A 126 20.07 39.70 11.07
N ILE A 127 19.05 40.22 10.39
CA ILE A 127 17.94 40.91 11.06
C ILE A 127 16.98 39.87 11.60
N ASP A 128 16.77 39.85 12.91
CA ASP A 128 15.82 38.96 13.55
C ASP A 128 14.40 39.50 13.47
N CYS A 129 13.63 38.92 12.55
CA CYS A 129 12.20 39.17 12.39
C CYS A 129 11.30 38.13 13.08
N GLY A 130 11.86 37.27 13.94
CA GLY A 130 11.22 36.02 14.39
C GLY A 130 11.92 34.80 13.79
N LEU A 131 13.26 34.85 13.76
CA LEU A 131 14.15 33.89 13.12
C LEU A 131 14.01 32.49 13.71
N LYS A 132 14.05 31.47 12.84
CA LYS A 132 14.31 30.09 13.23
C LYS A 132 15.80 29.83 13.41
N LEU A 133 16.16 29.20 14.51
CA LEU A 133 17.57 28.99 14.89
C LEU A 133 18.38 28.21 13.84
N ASN A 134 17.76 27.32 13.06
CA ASN A 134 18.47 26.60 12.01
C ASN A 134 19.03 27.52 10.91
N GLN A 135 18.47 28.72 10.70
CA GLN A 135 19.07 29.71 9.78
C GLN A 135 20.47 30.14 10.25
N ILE A 136 20.67 30.29 11.57
CA ILE A 136 21.99 30.57 12.13
C ILE A 136 22.89 29.34 11.97
N LYS A 137 22.38 28.15 12.31
CA LYS A 137 23.12 26.87 12.18
C LYS A 137 23.66 26.67 10.76
N CYS A 138 22.84 26.90 9.73
CA CYS A 138 23.25 26.81 8.32
C CYS A 138 24.43 27.73 7.97
N PHE A 139 24.51 28.93 8.56
CA PHE A 139 25.62 29.86 8.34
C PHE A 139 26.87 29.48 9.13
N VAL A 140 26.74 29.18 10.43
CA VAL A 140 27.90 28.91 11.29
C VAL A 140 28.58 27.59 10.94
N SER A 141 27.82 26.57 10.51
CA SER A 141 28.37 25.29 10.03
C SER A 141 29.23 25.46 8.77
N ARG A 142 28.98 26.54 8.00
CA ARG A 142 29.75 26.94 6.82
C ARG A 142 30.87 27.93 7.15
N GLY A 143 31.15 28.15 8.44
CA GLY A 143 32.24 28.96 8.94
C GLY A 143 31.96 30.47 9.05
N ALA A 144 30.75 30.92 8.75
CA ALA A 144 30.42 32.35 8.80
C ALA A 144 30.28 32.86 10.25
N ARG A 145 30.65 34.13 10.47
CA ARG A 145 30.31 34.87 11.69
C ARG A 145 28.92 35.46 11.52
N VAL A 146 28.00 35.19 12.43
CA VAL A 146 26.63 35.74 12.35
C VAL A 146 26.40 36.74 13.47
N GLU A 147 26.06 37.97 13.11
CA GLU A 147 25.62 39.01 14.03
C GLU A 147 24.10 39.19 13.89
N LEU A 148 23.37 38.56 14.81
CA LEU A 148 21.92 38.63 14.88
C LEU A 148 21.52 39.93 15.57
N VAL A 149 20.80 40.81 14.86
CA VAL A 149 20.42 42.14 15.35
C VAL A 149 18.90 42.27 15.49
N PRO A 150 18.40 43.15 16.39
CA PRO A 150 16.97 43.42 16.51
C PRO A 150 16.32 43.87 15.19
N TRP A 151 15.03 43.62 15.04
CA TRP A 151 14.24 43.91 13.83
C TRP A 151 14.35 45.35 13.32
N ASN A 152 14.58 46.33 14.20
CA ASN A 152 14.69 47.76 13.90
C ASN A 152 16.14 48.30 13.99
N HIS A 153 17.14 47.42 13.94
CA HIS A 153 18.55 47.81 14.02
C HIS A 153 18.96 48.73 12.85
N PRO A 154 19.65 49.85 13.10
CA PRO A 154 20.18 50.70 12.03
C PRO A 154 21.27 49.97 11.22
N LEU A 155 21.07 49.83 9.91
CA LEU A 155 22.01 49.11 9.05
C LEU A 155 23.17 50.01 8.57
N ASP A 156 24.38 49.47 8.69
CA ASP A 156 25.64 50.05 8.23
C ASP A 156 26.44 49.00 7.46
N GLU A 157 26.44 49.15 6.12
CA GLU A 157 27.08 48.21 5.20
C GLU A 157 28.60 48.10 5.40
N SER A 158 29.25 49.06 6.07
CA SER A 158 30.69 48.96 6.37
C SER A 158 31.03 47.87 7.41
N LYS A 159 30.04 47.35 8.13
CA LYS A 159 30.25 46.45 9.29
C LYS A 159 30.00 44.96 9.03
N PHE A 160 29.42 44.60 7.89
CA PHE A 160 29.11 43.21 7.53
C PHE A 160 29.47 42.94 6.08
N ASP A 161 29.71 41.69 5.70
CA ASP A 161 30.03 41.30 4.33
C ASP A 161 28.78 40.87 3.53
N GLY A 162 27.73 40.44 4.22
CA GLY A 162 26.40 40.19 3.64
C GLY A 162 25.26 40.50 4.62
N LEU A 163 24.09 40.84 4.07
CA LEU A 163 22.88 41.11 4.83
C LEU A 163 21.89 39.95 4.67
N PHE A 164 21.40 39.43 5.79
CA PHE A 164 20.40 38.38 5.84
C PHE A 164 19.11 38.87 6.52
N LEU A 165 17.97 38.57 5.91
CA LEU A 165 16.65 38.95 6.39
C LEU A 165 15.89 37.66 6.76
N SER A 166 15.68 37.43 8.05
CA SER A 166 15.08 36.18 8.52
C SER A 166 13.59 36.05 8.18
N ASN A 167 13.07 34.84 8.40
CA ASN A 167 11.63 34.64 8.50
C ASN A 167 11.00 35.40 9.68
N GLY A 168 9.67 35.42 9.75
CA GLY A 168 8.95 36.02 10.86
C GLY A 168 7.43 35.90 10.76
N PRO A 169 6.70 36.23 11.84
CA PRO A 169 5.24 36.27 11.87
C PRO A 169 4.69 37.64 11.46
N GLY A 170 3.40 37.68 11.09
CA GLY A 170 2.63 38.91 10.95
C GLY A 170 2.60 39.48 9.53
N ASP A 171 2.05 40.69 9.42
CA ASP A 171 1.88 41.42 8.16
C ASP A 171 3.13 42.28 7.87
N PRO A 172 3.80 42.13 6.71
CA PRO A 172 4.99 42.93 6.38
C PRO A 172 4.74 44.45 6.38
N VAL A 173 3.49 44.91 6.21
CA VAL A 173 3.13 46.34 6.16
C VAL A 173 3.36 47.05 7.51
N VAL A 174 3.35 46.33 8.64
CA VAL A 174 3.58 46.93 9.97
C VAL A 174 5.07 47.17 10.25
N CYS A 175 5.98 46.52 9.50
CA CYS A 175 7.44 46.55 9.72
C CYS A 175 8.13 47.75 9.02
N ARG A 176 7.56 48.95 9.13
CA ARG A 176 7.99 50.14 8.37
C ARG A 176 9.45 50.55 8.62
N GLU A 177 9.91 50.45 9.87
CA GLU A 177 11.28 50.80 10.25
C GLU A 177 12.30 49.86 9.59
N THR A 178 12.04 48.55 9.62
CA THR A 178 12.88 47.53 8.97
C THR A 178 12.94 47.74 7.46
N VAL A 179 11.78 47.96 6.82
CA VAL A 179 11.70 48.24 5.37
C VAL A 179 12.52 49.48 5.00
N ALA A 180 12.48 50.53 5.81
CA ALA A 180 13.28 51.73 5.57
C ALA A 180 14.80 51.46 5.62
N GLN A 181 15.26 50.64 6.57
CA GLN A 181 16.67 50.24 6.66
C GLN A 181 17.08 49.35 5.47
N ILE A 182 16.25 48.37 5.09
CA ILE A 182 16.51 47.51 3.93
C ILE A 182 16.61 48.37 2.66
N LYS A 183 15.66 49.29 2.45
CA LYS A 183 15.66 50.19 1.29
C LYS A 183 16.93 51.03 1.20
N LYS A 184 17.44 51.51 2.34
CA LYS A 184 18.71 52.25 2.41
C LYS A 184 19.88 51.42 1.85
N VAL A 185 19.97 50.14 2.23
CA VAL A 185 20.99 49.20 1.74
C VAL A 185 20.79 48.87 0.26
N LEU A 186 19.57 48.57 -0.20
CA LEU A 186 19.33 48.21 -1.61
C LEU A 186 19.60 49.36 -2.61
N THR A 187 19.38 50.60 -2.17
CA THR A 187 19.57 51.80 -3.01
C THR A 187 21.05 52.13 -3.20
N HIS A 188 21.85 52.05 -2.13
CA HIS A 188 23.24 52.54 -2.14
C HIS A 188 24.29 51.44 -2.07
N GLY A 189 23.90 50.25 -1.64
CA GLY A 189 24.83 49.17 -1.36
C GLY A 189 25.14 48.28 -2.55
N GLN A 190 26.13 47.42 -2.34
CA GLN A 190 26.62 46.43 -3.29
C GLN A 190 26.82 45.04 -2.67
N LYS A 191 26.72 44.92 -1.34
CA LYS A 191 26.91 43.65 -0.63
C LYS A 191 25.74 42.69 -0.83
N PRO A 192 25.96 41.37 -0.90
CA PRO A 192 24.89 40.41 -1.10
C PRO A 192 23.77 40.52 -0.06
N VAL A 193 22.53 40.33 -0.51
CA VAL A 193 21.32 40.34 0.35
C VAL A 193 20.52 39.06 0.10
N PHE A 194 20.16 38.36 1.18
CA PHE A 194 19.32 37.16 1.13
C PHE A 194 18.15 37.28 2.11
N GLY A 195 16.92 37.13 1.63
CA GLY A 195 15.70 37.14 2.46
C GLY A 195 14.92 35.83 2.42
N ILE A 196 14.38 35.41 3.57
CA ILE A 196 13.58 34.19 3.72
C ILE A 196 12.19 34.53 4.27
N CYS A 197 11.13 33.99 3.67
CA CYS A 197 9.74 34.11 4.12
C CYS A 197 9.31 35.58 4.35
N LEU A 198 9.15 36.03 5.60
CA LEU A 198 8.88 37.44 5.87
C LEU A 198 10.01 38.35 5.35
N GLY A 199 11.27 37.92 5.44
CA GLY A 199 12.42 38.61 4.85
C GLY A 199 12.28 38.81 3.33
N HIS A 200 11.72 37.84 2.61
CA HIS A 200 11.36 37.99 1.19
C HIS A 200 10.29 39.07 0.99
N GLN A 201 9.25 39.08 1.82
CA GLN A 201 8.17 40.07 1.74
C GLN A 201 8.67 41.48 2.09
N LEU A 202 9.54 41.62 3.09
CA LEU A 202 10.13 42.90 3.50
C LEU A 202 11.07 43.46 2.44
N LEU A 203 11.92 42.60 1.83
CA LEU A 203 12.77 42.97 0.71
C LEU A 203 11.92 43.43 -0.48
N SER A 204 10.89 42.66 -0.82
CA SER A 204 9.96 42.99 -1.91
C SER A 204 9.24 44.32 -1.67
N THR A 205 8.81 44.59 -0.43
CA THR A 205 8.20 45.86 -0.04
C THR A 205 9.21 47.02 -0.14
N ALA A 206 10.46 46.80 0.23
CA ALA A 206 11.52 47.82 0.17
C ALA A 206 11.83 48.29 -1.25
N ILE A 207 11.68 47.40 -2.24
CA ILE A 207 11.82 47.73 -3.67
C ILE A 207 10.53 48.24 -4.32
N GLY A 208 9.42 48.30 -3.57
CA GLY A 208 8.15 48.89 -4.01
C GLY A 208 7.07 47.89 -4.44
N CYS A 209 7.27 46.58 -4.24
CA CYS A 209 6.22 45.60 -4.49
C CYS A 209 5.09 45.70 -3.47
N LYS A 210 3.89 45.27 -3.86
CA LYS A 210 2.76 45.09 -2.95
C LYS A 210 2.76 43.66 -2.38
N THR A 211 2.26 43.53 -1.17
CA THR A 211 1.95 42.24 -0.53
C THR A 211 0.45 42.14 -0.28
N TYR A 212 -0.07 40.91 -0.23
CA TYR A 212 -1.48 40.66 0.03
C TYR A 212 -1.67 39.45 0.95
N LYS A 213 -2.76 39.45 1.72
CA LYS A 213 -3.17 38.30 2.54
C LYS A 213 -3.75 37.22 1.63
N MET A 214 -3.24 36.01 1.76
CA MET A 214 -3.76 34.86 1.03
C MET A 214 -5.08 34.40 1.65
N LYS A 215 -6.00 33.86 0.82
CA LYS A 215 -7.23 33.24 1.33
C LYS A 215 -6.86 32.08 2.26
N TYR A 216 -6.16 31.10 1.71
CA TYR A 216 -5.54 30.01 2.46
C TYR A 216 -4.03 30.15 2.30
N GLY A 217 -3.32 30.23 3.43
CA GLY A 217 -1.87 30.40 3.43
C GLY A 217 -1.16 29.08 3.13
N ASN A 218 0.03 29.16 2.55
CA ASN A 218 0.86 28.00 2.28
C ASN A 218 1.55 27.56 3.59
N ARG A 219 1.11 26.41 4.12
CA ARG A 219 1.53 25.85 5.40
C ARG A 219 1.68 24.34 5.30
N GLY A 220 2.91 23.87 5.11
CA GLY A 220 3.19 22.46 4.91
C GLY A 220 4.65 22.19 4.61
N HIS A 221 5.01 20.91 4.52
CA HIS A 221 6.37 20.45 4.20
C HIS A 221 6.49 19.87 2.78
N ASN A 222 5.39 19.89 2.02
CA ASN A 222 5.22 19.20 0.75
C ASN A 222 4.93 20.17 -0.40
N LEU A 223 5.31 21.44 -0.28
CA LEU A 223 4.88 22.48 -1.21
C LEU A 223 5.84 22.59 -2.39
N PRO A 224 5.36 22.40 -3.64
CA PRO A 224 6.21 22.38 -4.81
C PRO A 224 6.54 23.76 -5.35
N CYS A 225 7.83 24.06 -5.47
CA CYS A 225 8.34 25.31 -6.02
C CYS A 225 9.12 25.06 -7.30
N VAL A 226 8.64 25.64 -8.42
CA VAL A 226 9.33 25.62 -9.72
C VAL A 226 10.32 26.79 -9.79
N HIS A 227 11.57 26.48 -10.08
CA HIS A 227 12.63 27.45 -10.28
C HIS A 227 12.59 28.04 -11.71
N HIS A 228 12.54 29.36 -11.80
CA HIS A 228 12.62 30.08 -13.07
C HIS A 228 14.05 30.03 -13.63
N GLY A 229 14.18 29.68 -14.90
CA GLY A 229 15.47 29.55 -15.60
C GLY A 229 15.94 28.10 -15.77
N THR A 230 15.62 27.19 -14.84
CA THR A 230 15.92 25.74 -15.01
C THR A 230 14.67 24.89 -15.25
N GLY A 231 13.48 25.34 -14.82
CA GLY A 231 12.24 24.57 -14.91
C GLY A 231 12.15 23.40 -13.91
N ARG A 232 13.13 23.24 -13.02
CA ARG A 232 13.13 22.20 -11.99
C ARG A 232 12.19 22.56 -10.85
N CYS A 233 11.59 21.55 -10.25
CA CYS A 233 10.70 21.66 -9.11
C CYS A 233 11.34 21.05 -7.87
N PHE A 234 11.17 21.71 -6.73
CA PHE A 234 11.73 21.31 -5.44
C PHE A 234 10.62 21.27 -4.39
N MET A 235 10.73 20.34 -3.43
CA MET A 235 9.83 20.32 -2.28
C MET A 235 10.31 21.33 -1.24
N THR A 236 9.38 22.07 -0.67
CA THR A 236 9.71 23.15 0.24
C THR A 236 8.85 23.11 1.50
N SER A 237 9.47 23.54 2.61
CA SER A 237 8.77 23.83 3.86
C SER A 237 8.30 25.28 3.85
N GLN A 238 7.02 25.50 4.10
CA GLN A 238 6.45 26.86 4.15
C GLN A 238 5.48 27.04 5.30
N ASN A 239 5.43 28.27 5.82
CA ASN A 239 4.47 28.67 6.85
C ASN A 239 4.19 30.18 6.75
N HIS A 240 3.48 30.60 5.70
CA HIS A 240 3.11 32.00 5.51
C HIS A 240 1.65 32.17 5.11
N GLY A 241 1.10 33.36 5.39
CA GLY A 241 -0.28 33.73 5.03
C GLY A 241 -0.36 34.98 4.17
N PHE A 242 0.78 35.52 3.74
CA PHE A 242 0.90 36.70 2.88
C PHE A 242 1.83 36.35 1.72
N ALA A 243 1.58 36.93 0.54
CA ALA A 243 2.40 36.70 -0.64
C ALA A 243 2.73 38.03 -1.34
N VAL A 244 3.73 38.01 -2.23
CA VAL A 244 4.17 39.16 -3.03
C VAL A 244 3.45 39.18 -4.37
N ASP A 245 2.93 40.35 -4.76
CA ASP A 245 2.30 40.58 -6.06
C ASP A 245 3.37 40.88 -7.12
N THR A 246 3.66 39.88 -7.96
CA THR A 246 4.68 39.98 -9.01
C THR A 246 4.33 40.96 -10.13
N SER A 247 3.07 41.38 -10.26
CA SER A 247 2.71 42.43 -11.23
C SER A 247 3.28 43.80 -10.87
N THR A 248 3.75 43.95 -9.63
CA THR A 248 4.34 45.18 -9.10
C THR A 248 5.87 45.14 -9.03
N LEU A 249 6.51 44.09 -9.57
CA LEU A 249 7.97 43.97 -9.61
C LEU A 249 8.59 45.09 -10.47
N PRO A 250 9.62 45.78 -9.96
CA PRO A 250 10.43 46.70 -10.78
C PRO A 250 11.17 45.99 -11.92
N ALA A 251 11.50 46.71 -12.99
CA ALA A 251 12.04 46.13 -14.23
C ALA A 251 13.42 45.48 -14.09
N ASP A 252 14.19 45.83 -13.06
CA ASP A 252 15.50 45.30 -12.68
C ASP A 252 15.41 43.99 -11.87
N TRP A 253 14.19 43.54 -11.55
CA TRP A 253 13.92 42.31 -10.80
C TRP A 253 13.10 41.31 -11.61
N GLU A 254 13.14 40.05 -11.20
CA GLU A 254 12.32 38.99 -11.78
C GLU A 254 11.94 37.93 -10.72
N PRO A 255 10.84 37.19 -10.94
CA PRO A 255 10.51 36.02 -10.14
C PRO A 255 11.61 34.96 -10.21
N LEU A 256 11.95 34.38 -9.06
CA LEU A 256 12.95 33.32 -8.93
C LEU A 256 12.30 31.94 -8.78
N PHE A 257 11.26 31.83 -7.96
CA PHE A 257 10.46 30.61 -7.80
C PHE A 257 8.96 30.94 -7.88
N THR A 258 8.18 29.94 -8.29
CA THR A 258 6.71 29.98 -8.28
C THR A 258 6.15 28.67 -7.76
N ASN A 259 5.10 28.77 -6.94
CA ASN A 259 4.39 27.61 -6.42
C ASN A 259 3.68 26.88 -7.56
N ALA A 260 3.89 25.58 -7.70
CA ALA A 260 3.32 24.78 -8.79
C ALA A 260 1.80 24.55 -8.64
N ASN A 261 1.24 24.74 -7.44
CA ASN A 261 -0.18 24.48 -7.16
C ASN A 261 -1.04 25.74 -7.31
N ASP A 262 -0.61 26.87 -6.76
CA ASP A 262 -1.43 28.10 -6.72
C ASP A 262 -0.85 29.28 -7.51
N ASN A 263 0.32 29.11 -8.13
CA ASN A 263 1.05 30.12 -8.91
C ASN A 263 1.50 31.36 -8.11
N THR A 264 1.48 31.31 -6.78
CA THR A 264 1.99 32.40 -5.96
C THR A 264 3.51 32.52 -6.06
N ASN A 265 4.02 33.72 -5.75
CA ASN A 265 5.45 33.98 -5.82
C ASN A 265 6.18 33.33 -4.66
N GLU A 266 7.25 32.62 -4.99
CA GLU A 266 8.06 31.87 -4.03
C GLU A 266 9.49 32.39 -3.90
N GLY A 267 9.78 33.52 -4.56
CA GLY A 267 11.07 34.18 -4.51
C GLY A 267 11.26 35.18 -5.64
N ILE A 268 12.21 36.10 -5.45
CA ILE A 268 12.61 37.10 -6.44
C ILE A 268 14.12 37.27 -6.45
N ILE A 269 14.66 37.70 -7.58
CA ILE A 269 16.08 37.95 -7.79
C ILE A 269 16.29 39.23 -8.59
N HIS A 270 17.34 39.99 -8.26
CA HIS A 270 17.77 41.13 -9.06
C HIS A 270 18.57 40.64 -10.27
N LYS A 271 18.42 41.30 -11.43
CA LYS A 271 19.10 40.91 -12.67
C LYS A 271 20.63 40.99 -12.58
N ASP A 272 21.15 42.13 -12.07
CA ASP A 272 22.60 42.36 -11.97
C ASP A 272 23.19 42.33 -10.55
N LYS A 273 22.48 42.87 -9.56
CA LYS A 273 22.97 42.99 -8.18
C LYS A 273 22.85 41.65 -7.41
N PRO A 274 23.68 41.40 -6.40
CA PRO A 274 23.69 40.14 -5.66
C PRO A 274 22.56 40.05 -4.62
N TYR A 275 21.32 40.32 -5.02
CA TYR A 275 20.15 40.31 -4.16
C TYR A 275 19.17 39.24 -4.60
N PHE A 276 18.75 38.39 -3.66
CA PHE A 276 17.70 37.42 -3.91
C PHE A 276 16.93 37.12 -2.63
N SER A 277 15.76 36.51 -2.77
CA SER A 277 14.97 36.07 -1.64
C SER A 277 14.03 34.95 -2.03
N VAL A 278 13.60 34.16 -1.04
CA VAL A 278 12.66 33.05 -1.20
C VAL A 278 11.57 33.12 -0.14
N GLN A 279 10.35 32.72 -0.49
CA GLN A 279 9.18 32.78 0.39
C GLN A 279 9.08 31.54 1.30
N PHE A 280 9.64 30.41 0.88
CA PHE A 280 9.78 29.19 1.65
C PHE A 280 10.99 29.22 2.60
N HIS A 281 11.14 28.17 3.41
CA HIS A 281 12.17 28.02 4.44
C HIS A 281 13.23 27.00 4.02
N PRO A 282 14.31 27.41 3.32
CA PRO A 282 15.39 26.51 2.91
C PRO A 282 16.21 25.97 4.10
N GLU A 283 16.06 26.54 5.30
CA GLU A 283 16.58 25.98 6.53
C GLU A 283 15.74 24.83 7.10
N HIS A 284 14.65 24.42 6.44
CA HIS A 284 13.85 23.24 6.79
C HIS A 284 13.36 23.21 8.25
N THR A 285 13.71 22.21 9.08
CA THR A 285 13.32 22.01 10.50
C THR A 285 11.97 22.65 10.92
N ALA A 286 10.83 22.05 10.59
CA ALA A 286 10.64 20.76 9.93
C ALA A 286 10.53 20.85 8.39
N GLY A 287 10.66 19.70 7.73
CA GLY A 287 10.48 19.55 6.28
C GLY A 287 11.77 19.29 5.49
N PRO A 288 11.69 19.32 4.15
CA PRO A 288 12.74 18.83 3.25
C PRO A 288 13.95 19.75 3.14
N GLU A 289 15.15 19.16 3.05
CA GLU A 289 16.45 19.87 2.99
C GLU A 289 16.87 20.25 1.55
N ASP A 290 15.97 20.08 0.59
CA ASP A 290 16.24 20.10 -0.86
C ASP A 290 16.88 21.40 -1.38
N LEU A 291 16.71 22.52 -0.66
CA LEU A 291 17.20 23.85 -1.03
C LEU A 291 18.11 24.51 0.02
N GLU A 292 18.68 23.74 0.97
CA GLU A 292 19.66 24.29 1.93
C GLU A 292 20.89 24.90 1.20
N LEU A 293 21.19 24.43 -0.01
CA LEU A 293 22.26 24.96 -0.86
C LEU A 293 22.14 26.47 -1.17
N LEU A 294 20.97 27.09 -0.95
CA LEU A 294 20.81 28.53 -1.10
C LEU A 294 21.69 29.33 -0.12
N PHE A 295 21.98 28.76 1.05
CA PHE A 295 22.96 29.33 2.00
C PHE A 295 24.37 29.30 1.43
N ASP A 296 24.76 28.21 0.74
CA ASP A 296 26.05 28.12 0.04
C ASP A 296 26.18 29.18 -1.06
N ILE A 297 25.14 29.35 -1.88
CA ILE A 297 25.12 30.34 -2.96
C ILE A 297 25.30 31.75 -2.41
N PHE A 298 24.61 32.10 -1.32
CA PHE A 298 24.75 33.41 -0.69
C PHE A 298 26.18 33.65 -0.18
N LEU A 299 26.77 32.69 0.54
CA LEU A 299 28.12 32.82 1.07
C LEU A 299 29.18 32.88 -0.04
N ASP A 300 29.00 32.12 -1.11
CA ASP A 300 29.87 32.17 -2.29
C ASP A 300 29.81 33.53 -2.99
N ALA A 301 28.63 34.14 -3.09
CA ALA A 301 28.47 35.46 -3.68
C ALA A 301 29.20 36.54 -2.88
N ILE A 302 29.28 36.39 -1.54
CA ILE A 302 30.08 37.27 -0.67
C ILE A 302 31.57 37.06 -0.94
N LYS A 303 32.03 35.80 -0.91
CA LYS A 303 33.45 35.47 -1.09
C LYS A 303 33.99 35.89 -2.47
N LYS A 304 33.15 35.87 -3.50
CA LYS A 304 33.51 36.18 -4.89
C LYS A 304 33.14 37.62 -5.30
N GLN A 305 32.72 38.45 -4.36
CA GLN A 305 32.32 39.83 -4.66
C GLN A 305 33.47 40.60 -5.32
N GLY A 306 33.19 41.23 -6.47
CA GLY A 306 34.19 41.99 -7.23
C GLY A 306 35.23 41.15 -8.00
N THR A 307 35.19 39.82 -7.91
CA THR A 307 36.12 38.91 -8.61
C THR A 307 35.44 37.88 -9.50
N SER A 308 34.13 37.67 -9.38
CA SER A 308 33.37 36.76 -10.24
C SER A 308 33.03 37.39 -11.59
N GLU A 309 33.18 36.61 -12.67
CA GLU A 309 32.66 36.95 -14.01
C GLU A 309 31.16 36.68 -14.15
N LEU A 310 30.57 35.88 -13.24
CA LEU A 310 29.15 35.51 -13.26
C LEU A 310 28.37 36.31 -12.22
N SER A 311 27.22 36.85 -12.61
CA SER A 311 26.24 37.42 -11.68
C SER A 311 25.71 36.36 -10.71
N LEU A 312 25.17 36.78 -9.56
CA LEU A 312 24.52 35.87 -8.60
C LEU A 312 23.45 35.01 -9.27
N ARG A 313 22.65 35.62 -10.14
CA ARG A 313 21.62 34.96 -10.93
C ARG A 313 22.19 33.81 -11.77
N GLU A 314 23.27 34.06 -12.50
CA GLU A 314 23.93 33.04 -13.31
C GLU A 314 24.56 31.95 -12.46
N GLN A 315 25.15 32.30 -11.31
CA GLN A 315 25.68 31.33 -10.36
C GLN A 315 24.57 30.40 -9.83
N LEU A 316 23.42 30.96 -9.46
CA LEU A 316 22.27 30.21 -8.97
C LEU A 316 21.68 29.30 -10.04
N ILE A 317 21.42 29.83 -11.25
CA ILE A 317 20.95 29.04 -12.39
C ILE A 317 21.93 27.90 -12.67
N LYS A 318 23.24 28.17 -12.73
CA LYS A 318 24.26 27.15 -12.97
C LYS A 318 24.27 26.06 -11.89
N ARG A 319 24.04 26.43 -10.61
CA ARG A 319 24.03 25.47 -9.49
C ARG A 319 22.81 24.56 -9.50
N LEU A 320 21.66 25.08 -9.93
CA LEU A 320 20.40 24.33 -9.99
C LEU A 320 20.18 23.62 -11.33
N THR A 321 20.89 24.01 -12.40
CA THR A 321 20.75 23.40 -13.72
C THR A 321 21.13 21.92 -13.67
N TYR A 322 20.26 21.10 -14.25
CA TYR A 322 20.52 19.70 -14.51
C TYR A 322 20.46 19.46 -16.02
N THR A 323 21.43 18.73 -16.55
CA THR A 323 21.39 18.26 -17.94
C THR A 323 20.97 16.78 -17.93
N PRO A 324 19.83 16.42 -18.54
CA PRO A 324 19.42 15.03 -18.66
C PRO A 324 20.53 14.15 -19.24
N ARG A 325 20.68 12.93 -18.71
CA ARG A 325 21.66 11.97 -19.24
C ARG A 325 21.33 11.67 -20.72
N PRO A 326 22.32 11.45 -21.60
CA PRO A 326 22.05 11.01 -22.96
C PRO A 326 21.12 9.78 -22.95
N GLU A 327 20.18 9.73 -23.91
CA GLU A 327 19.17 8.66 -24.06
C GLU A 327 18.11 8.54 -22.94
N SER A 328 18.18 9.34 -21.86
CA SER A 328 17.16 9.34 -20.79
C SER A 328 15.80 9.87 -21.25
N ILE A 329 15.78 10.64 -22.33
CA ILE A 329 14.57 11.16 -22.97
C ILE A 329 14.50 10.52 -24.36
N PRO A 330 13.38 9.89 -24.73
CA PRO A 330 13.22 9.32 -26.07
C PRO A 330 13.38 10.38 -27.17
N GLU A 331 14.40 10.25 -28.03
CA GLU A 331 14.67 11.20 -29.13
C GLU A 331 13.57 11.23 -30.20
N LYS A 332 12.87 10.11 -30.37
CA LYS A 332 11.75 9.95 -31.31
C LYS A 332 10.48 9.64 -30.53
N PRO A 333 9.32 10.17 -30.98
CA PRO A 333 8.05 9.82 -30.37
C PRO A 333 7.83 8.30 -30.33
N THR A 334 7.54 7.79 -29.14
CA THR A 334 7.14 6.40 -28.92
C THR A 334 5.78 6.17 -29.55
N ARG A 335 5.63 5.12 -30.37
CA ARG A 335 4.37 4.82 -31.09
C ARG A 335 3.75 3.50 -30.67
N LYS A 336 4.58 2.54 -30.30
CA LYS A 336 4.18 1.19 -29.96
C LYS A 336 5.07 0.64 -28.86
N VAL A 337 4.46 0.30 -27.72
CA VAL A 337 5.15 -0.17 -26.51
C VAL A 337 4.77 -1.61 -26.20
N LEU A 338 5.80 -2.42 -25.95
CA LEU A 338 5.66 -3.75 -25.37
C LEU A 338 5.71 -3.67 -23.85
N ILE A 339 4.76 -4.28 -23.18
CA ILE A 339 4.67 -4.42 -21.72
C ILE A 339 4.79 -5.90 -21.40
N LEU A 340 5.70 -6.24 -20.50
CA LEU A 340 5.83 -7.59 -19.96
C LEU A 340 5.06 -7.66 -18.64
N GLY A 341 4.06 -8.54 -18.56
CA GLY A 341 3.33 -8.80 -17.31
C GLY A 341 4.12 -9.66 -16.33
N SER A 342 3.49 -10.07 -15.22
CA SER A 342 4.14 -10.84 -14.15
C SER A 342 4.21 -12.35 -14.38
N GLY A 343 3.38 -12.90 -15.25
CA GLY A 343 3.15 -14.34 -15.33
C GLY A 343 2.10 -14.80 -14.31
N GLY A 344 2.13 -16.09 -13.95
CA GLY A 344 1.24 -16.65 -12.93
C GLY A 344 1.52 -16.09 -11.53
N LEU A 345 0.49 -15.98 -10.71
CA LEU A 345 0.64 -15.51 -9.32
C LEU A 345 1.37 -16.53 -8.45
N SER A 346 2.37 -16.06 -7.71
CA SER A 346 3.16 -16.88 -6.77
C SER A 346 3.48 -16.09 -5.50
N ILE A 347 3.84 -16.78 -4.41
CA ILE A 347 4.27 -16.11 -3.17
C ILE A 347 5.47 -15.19 -3.47
N GLY A 348 5.30 -13.90 -3.15
CA GLY A 348 6.27 -12.84 -3.44
C GLY A 348 5.98 -12.06 -4.73
N GLN A 349 5.12 -12.55 -5.63
CA GLN A 349 4.67 -11.86 -6.84
C GLN A 349 3.17 -12.09 -7.07
N ALA A 350 2.33 -11.21 -6.53
CA ALA A 350 0.89 -11.40 -6.46
C ALA A 350 0.15 -10.48 -7.46
N GLY A 351 -0.99 -9.89 -7.05
CA GLY A 351 -1.85 -9.08 -7.91
C GLY A 351 -1.35 -7.66 -8.17
N GLU A 352 -0.33 -7.18 -7.45
CA GLU A 352 0.18 -5.81 -7.53
C GLU A 352 0.63 -5.42 -8.96
N PHE A 353 1.07 -6.40 -9.74
CA PHE A 353 1.51 -6.21 -11.12
C PHE A 353 0.36 -6.19 -12.13
N ASP A 354 -0.80 -6.74 -11.78
CA ASP A 354 -2.02 -6.57 -12.58
C ASP A 354 -2.53 -5.12 -12.50
N TYR A 355 -2.54 -4.57 -11.27
CA TYR A 355 -2.80 -3.15 -11.04
C TYR A 355 -1.79 -2.26 -11.75
N SER A 356 -0.50 -2.49 -11.52
CA SER A 356 0.58 -1.70 -12.11
C SER A 356 0.57 -1.72 -13.64
N GLY A 357 0.44 -2.90 -14.25
CA GLY A 357 0.35 -3.06 -15.70
C GLY A 357 -0.88 -2.37 -16.29
N SER A 358 -2.03 -2.44 -15.61
CA SER A 358 -3.27 -1.76 -16.02
C SER A 358 -3.12 -0.24 -16.02
N GLN A 359 -2.46 0.34 -14.99
CA GLN A 359 -2.17 1.77 -14.93
C GLN A 359 -1.22 2.23 -16.04
N ALA A 360 -0.19 1.42 -16.35
CA ALA A 360 0.72 1.71 -17.45
C ALA A 360 -0.01 1.76 -18.80
N ILE A 361 -0.89 0.79 -19.06
CA ILE A 361 -1.70 0.76 -20.28
C ILE A 361 -2.59 2.00 -20.37
N LYS A 362 -3.22 2.42 -19.27
CA LYS A 362 -4.02 3.65 -19.20
C LYS A 362 -3.18 4.88 -19.57
N ALA A 363 -2.02 5.06 -18.93
CA ALA A 363 -1.13 6.19 -19.18
C ALA A 363 -0.68 6.28 -20.65
N LEU A 364 -0.32 5.14 -21.25
CA LEU A 364 0.10 5.05 -22.66
C LEU A 364 -1.04 5.35 -23.63
N LYS A 365 -2.26 4.90 -23.33
CA LYS A 365 -3.44 5.15 -24.18
C LYS A 365 -3.83 6.62 -24.25
N GLU A 366 -3.72 7.34 -23.14
CA GLU A 366 -3.95 8.79 -23.12
C GLU A 366 -2.96 9.55 -24.02
N GLU A 367 -1.73 9.05 -24.14
CA GLU A 367 -0.70 9.56 -25.07
C GLU A 367 -0.86 9.00 -26.50
N LYS A 368 -1.94 8.25 -26.78
CA LYS A 368 -2.25 7.63 -28.08
C LYS A 368 -1.16 6.66 -28.57
N ILE A 369 -0.50 5.97 -27.64
CA ILE A 369 0.53 4.97 -27.92
C ILE A 369 -0.12 3.59 -28.02
N GLN A 370 0.25 2.83 -29.05
CA GLN A 370 -0.23 1.45 -29.20
C GLN A 370 0.43 0.53 -28.16
N THR A 371 -0.36 -0.30 -27.50
CA THR A 371 0.06 -1.15 -26.38
C THR A 371 0.00 -2.63 -26.74
N ILE A 372 1.09 -3.34 -26.48
CA ILE A 372 1.19 -4.80 -26.63
C ILE A 372 1.53 -5.37 -25.26
N LEU A 373 0.71 -6.29 -24.77
CA LEU A 373 0.94 -6.98 -23.50
C LEU A 373 1.28 -8.45 -23.76
N ILE A 374 2.31 -8.95 -23.09
CA ILE A 374 2.54 -10.40 -22.94
C ILE A 374 2.29 -10.76 -21.49
N ASN A 375 1.27 -11.57 -21.22
CA ASN A 375 1.03 -12.12 -19.90
C ASN A 375 0.25 -13.45 -20.04
N PRO A 376 0.80 -14.59 -19.60
CA PRO A 376 0.09 -15.87 -19.64
C PRO A 376 -0.97 -16.03 -18.54
N ASN A 377 -1.01 -15.14 -17.54
CA ASN A 377 -2.05 -15.20 -16.52
C ASN A 377 -3.39 -14.69 -17.06
N ILE A 378 -4.26 -15.64 -17.37
CA ILE A 378 -5.57 -15.46 -17.96
C ILE A 378 -6.58 -14.80 -17.02
N ALA A 379 -6.35 -14.83 -15.71
CA ALA A 379 -7.28 -14.29 -14.72
C ALA A 379 -7.08 -12.78 -14.49
N THR A 380 -6.05 -12.16 -15.06
CA THR A 380 -5.75 -10.75 -14.83
C THR A 380 -6.70 -9.77 -15.54
N VAL A 381 -6.95 -8.62 -14.91
CA VAL A 381 -7.67 -7.48 -15.49
C VAL A 381 -6.90 -6.88 -16.65
N GLN A 382 -5.57 -6.82 -16.57
CA GLN A 382 -4.73 -6.22 -17.62
C GLN A 382 -4.86 -6.94 -18.97
N THR A 383 -5.21 -8.23 -18.96
CA THR A 383 -5.43 -9.05 -20.16
C THR A 383 -6.89 -9.03 -20.66
N SER A 384 -7.74 -8.15 -20.11
CA SER A 384 -9.12 -7.96 -20.57
C SER A 384 -9.17 -7.38 -21.97
N LYS A 385 -10.15 -7.84 -22.75
CA LYS A 385 -10.37 -7.36 -24.12
C LYS A 385 -10.58 -5.84 -24.13
N GLY A 386 -9.85 -5.15 -25.01
CA GLY A 386 -9.94 -3.71 -25.16
C GLY A 386 -9.10 -2.90 -24.17
N LEU A 387 -8.46 -3.51 -23.16
CA LEU A 387 -7.55 -2.76 -22.29
C LEU A 387 -6.21 -2.51 -22.98
N ALA A 388 -5.44 -3.53 -23.35
CA ALA A 388 -4.33 -3.39 -24.29
C ALA A 388 -4.84 -3.52 -25.75
N ASP A 389 -4.14 -2.94 -26.73
CA ASP A 389 -4.52 -3.08 -28.14
C ASP A 389 -4.29 -4.51 -28.65
N LYS A 390 -3.25 -5.18 -28.15
CA LYS A 390 -2.99 -6.61 -28.37
C LYS A 390 -2.50 -7.29 -27.10
N CYS A 391 -3.01 -8.48 -26.83
CA CYS A 391 -2.62 -9.30 -25.69
C CYS A 391 -2.17 -10.69 -26.14
N TYR A 392 -1.03 -11.14 -25.64
CA TYR A 392 -0.43 -12.45 -25.92
C TYR A 392 -0.38 -13.28 -24.64
N PHE A 393 -1.10 -14.41 -24.64
CA PHE A 393 -1.07 -15.41 -23.58
C PHE A 393 0.05 -16.43 -23.86
N LEU A 394 1.29 -15.98 -23.70
CA LEU A 394 2.50 -16.74 -24.02
C LEU A 394 3.47 -16.79 -22.82
N PRO A 395 4.37 -17.79 -22.75
CA PRO A 395 5.41 -17.83 -21.74
C PRO A 395 6.33 -16.60 -21.79
N LEU A 396 6.62 -16.02 -20.62
CA LEU A 396 7.57 -14.92 -20.47
C LEU A 396 9.02 -15.44 -20.49
N THR A 397 9.45 -15.89 -21.66
CA THR A 397 10.81 -16.36 -21.91
C THR A 397 11.42 -15.59 -23.09
N PRO A 398 12.76 -15.42 -23.15
CA PRO A 398 13.40 -14.64 -24.21
C PRO A 398 12.98 -15.07 -25.63
N ASN A 399 12.86 -16.38 -25.86
CA ASN A 399 12.47 -16.93 -27.17
C ASN A 399 11.08 -16.50 -27.62
N TYR A 400 10.08 -16.52 -26.74
CA TYR A 400 8.71 -16.12 -27.07
C TYR A 400 8.58 -14.59 -27.16
N VAL A 401 9.24 -13.87 -26.26
CA VAL A 401 9.23 -12.40 -26.28
C VAL A 401 9.93 -11.87 -27.55
N GLU A 402 11.06 -12.45 -27.97
CA GLU A 402 11.69 -12.09 -29.24
C GLU A 402 10.75 -12.32 -30.44
N GLN A 403 9.98 -13.41 -30.45
CA GLN A 403 9.02 -13.66 -31.53
C GLN A 403 7.94 -12.58 -31.61
N VAL A 404 7.41 -12.13 -30.46
CA VAL A 404 6.45 -11.02 -30.42
C VAL A 404 7.11 -9.71 -30.87
N ILE A 405 8.34 -9.41 -30.42
CA ILE A 405 9.10 -8.24 -30.89
C ILE A 405 9.28 -8.27 -32.42
N LYS A 406 9.64 -9.44 -32.97
CA LYS A 406 9.82 -9.63 -34.41
C LYS A 406 8.53 -9.42 -35.20
N ALA A 407 7.39 -9.90 -34.67
CA ALA A 407 6.09 -9.81 -35.32
C ALA A 407 5.48 -8.40 -35.21
N GLU A 408 5.53 -7.79 -34.02
CA GLU A 408 4.84 -6.53 -33.74
C GLU A 408 5.69 -5.29 -33.97
N ARG A 409 7.03 -5.42 -33.94
CA ARG A 409 7.99 -4.32 -34.11
C ARG A 409 7.70 -3.11 -33.20
N PRO A 410 7.64 -3.31 -31.86
CA PRO A 410 7.54 -2.18 -30.92
C PRO A 410 8.79 -1.30 -31.01
N ASN A 411 8.66 -0.01 -30.73
CA ASN A 411 9.80 0.91 -30.62
C ASN A 411 10.15 1.28 -29.17
N GLY A 412 9.34 0.82 -28.20
CA GLY A 412 9.60 0.92 -26.77
C GLY A 412 9.23 -0.36 -26.02
N VAL A 413 9.88 -0.62 -24.88
CA VAL A 413 9.53 -1.70 -23.94
C VAL A 413 9.54 -1.19 -22.49
N LEU A 414 8.55 -1.61 -21.70
CA LEU A 414 8.48 -1.38 -20.25
C LEU A 414 8.77 -2.69 -19.51
N LEU A 415 9.79 -2.67 -18.66
CA LEU A 415 10.28 -3.84 -17.92
C LEU A 415 9.95 -3.78 -16.41
N THR A 416 9.67 -2.59 -15.88
CA THR A 416 9.53 -2.33 -14.43
C THR A 416 8.11 -2.53 -13.88
N PHE A 417 7.18 -3.06 -14.69
CA PHE A 417 5.75 -3.21 -14.35
C PHE A 417 5.30 -4.66 -14.13
N GLY A 418 6.14 -5.64 -14.46
CA GLY A 418 5.81 -7.08 -14.41
C GLY A 418 6.61 -7.87 -13.37
N GLY A 419 7.14 -7.19 -12.34
CA GLY A 419 7.94 -7.83 -11.28
C GLY A 419 9.21 -8.52 -11.80
N GLN A 420 9.72 -9.48 -11.01
CA GLN A 420 11.00 -10.14 -11.27
C GLN A 420 11.03 -10.94 -12.57
N THR A 421 9.93 -11.62 -12.92
CA THR A 421 9.82 -12.40 -14.17
C THR A 421 10.06 -11.53 -15.41
N ALA A 422 9.39 -10.37 -15.50
CA ALA A 422 9.56 -9.42 -16.58
C ALA A 422 10.98 -8.84 -16.62
N LEU A 423 11.49 -8.47 -15.45
CA LEU A 423 12.83 -7.87 -15.29
C LEU A 423 13.92 -8.84 -15.74
N ASN A 424 13.92 -10.08 -15.23
CA ASN A 424 14.89 -11.10 -15.61
C ASN A 424 14.84 -11.40 -17.11
N CYS A 425 13.63 -11.54 -17.68
CA CYS A 425 13.47 -11.75 -19.11
C CYS A 425 14.04 -10.57 -19.93
N GLY A 426 13.81 -9.33 -19.48
CA GLY A 426 14.38 -8.13 -20.07
C GLY A 426 15.92 -8.11 -20.04
N VAL A 427 16.53 -8.47 -18.90
CA VAL A 427 17.99 -8.57 -18.76
C VAL A 427 18.58 -9.63 -19.69
N GLU A 428 17.94 -10.79 -19.82
CA GLU A 428 18.38 -11.83 -20.75
C GLU A 428 18.26 -11.40 -22.22
N LEU A 429 17.19 -10.70 -22.59
CA LEU A 429 16.99 -10.16 -23.94
C LEU A 429 18.04 -9.11 -24.31
N GLU A 430 18.41 -8.25 -23.37
CA GLU A 430 19.46 -7.25 -23.55
C GLU A 430 20.84 -7.92 -23.69
N ARG A 431 21.17 -8.88 -22.82
CA ARG A 431 22.41 -9.67 -22.93
C ARG A 431 22.52 -10.41 -24.27
N ALA A 432 21.39 -10.84 -24.84
CA ALA A 432 21.32 -11.47 -26.16
C ALA A 432 21.38 -10.45 -27.33
N GLY A 433 21.42 -9.14 -27.06
CA GLY A 433 21.42 -8.08 -28.06
C GLY A 433 20.09 -7.91 -28.80
N THR A 434 18.99 -8.42 -28.23
CA THR A 434 17.68 -8.46 -28.90
C THR A 434 17.11 -7.06 -29.10
N PHE A 435 17.17 -6.19 -28.09
CA PHE A 435 16.64 -4.84 -28.18
C PHE A 435 17.37 -4.00 -29.23
N ALA A 436 18.72 -4.08 -29.27
CA ALA A 436 19.53 -3.45 -30.32
C ALA A 436 19.21 -4.02 -31.72
N LYS A 437 19.11 -5.34 -31.87
CA LYS A 437 18.79 -6.02 -33.14
C LYS A 437 17.47 -5.56 -33.76
N TYR A 438 16.47 -5.25 -32.94
CA TYR A 438 15.14 -4.83 -33.40
C TYR A 438 14.84 -3.34 -33.19
N ASN A 439 15.83 -2.55 -32.73
CA ASN A 439 15.70 -1.12 -32.42
C ASN A 439 14.53 -0.83 -31.45
N VAL A 440 14.46 -1.59 -30.37
CA VAL A 440 13.52 -1.40 -29.25
C VAL A 440 14.25 -0.63 -28.16
N LYS A 441 13.71 0.50 -27.70
CA LYS A 441 14.27 1.25 -26.58
C LYS A 441 13.62 0.82 -25.26
N ILE A 442 14.43 0.65 -24.22
CA ILE A 442 13.94 0.43 -22.86
C ILE A 442 13.48 1.79 -22.33
N LEU A 443 12.23 1.87 -21.86
CA LEU A 443 11.63 3.11 -21.38
C LEU A 443 11.67 3.18 -19.85
N GLY A 444 11.93 4.36 -19.31
CA GLY A 444 12.07 4.58 -17.86
C GLY A 444 13.48 4.24 -17.36
N THR A 445 13.56 3.54 -16.23
CA THR A 445 14.82 3.18 -15.59
C THR A 445 15.75 2.43 -16.56
N PRO A 446 17.00 2.89 -16.73
CA PRO A 446 17.99 2.19 -17.55
C PRO A 446 18.24 0.76 -17.05
N ILE A 447 18.48 -0.15 -17.99
CA ILE A 447 18.74 -1.56 -17.65
C ILE A 447 20.02 -1.77 -16.84
N GLU A 448 21.01 -0.89 -17.01
CA GLU A 448 22.22 -0.87 -16.18
C GLU A 448 21.85 -0.61 -14.72
N SER A 449 21.05 0.43 -14.43
CA SER A 449 20.56 0.74 -13.08
C SER A 449 19.82 -0.46 -12.46
N ILE A 450 19.00 -1.15 -13.25
CA ILE A 450 18.30 -2.37 -12.81
C ILE A 450 19.30 -3.46 -12.39
N ILE A 451 20.32 -3.72 -13.22
CA ILE A 451 21.36 -4.72 -12.94
C ILE A 451 22.16 -4.33 -11.69
N GLU A 452 22.54 -3.05 -11.57
CA GLU A 452 23.29 -2.52 -10.44
C GLU A 452 22.55 -2.65 -9.11
N THR A 453 21.22 -2.49 -9.09
CA THR A 453 20.40 -2.62 -7.88
C THR A 453 20.09 -4.07 -7.50
N GLU A 454 20.04 -4.99 -8.48
CA GLU A 454 19.73 -6.40 -8.23
C GLU A 454 20.96 -7.23 -7.80
N ASP A 455 22.17 -6.85 -8.25
CA ASP A 455 23.41 -7.48 -7.78
C ASP A 455 23.91 -6.82 -6.50
N ARG A 456 23.89 -7.56 -5.38
CA ARG A 456 24.26 -7.02 -4.06
C ARG A 456 25.68 -6.45 -3.97
N LYS A 457 26.64 -7.02 -4.71
CA LYS A 457 28.02 -6.53 -4.66
C LYS A 457 28.13 -5.21 -5.40
N ILE A 458 27.59 -5.16 -6.62
CA ILE A 458 27.56 -3.94 -7.42
C ILE A 458 26.80 -2.86 -6.66
N PHE A 459 25.63 -3.19 -6.10
CA PHE A 459 24.85 -2.29 -5.27
C PHE A 459 25.67 -1.69 -4.12
N ALA A 460 26.37 -2.52 -3.33
CA ALA A 460 27.21 -2.06 -2.24
C ALA A 460 28.33 -1.13 -2.73
N ASP A 461 29.00 -1.48 -3.83
CA ASP A 461 30.06 -0.66 -4.42
C ASP A 461 29.52 0.73 -4.87
N ARG A 462 28.38 0.76 -5.56
CA ARG A 462 27.70 2.00 -6.01
C ARG A 462 27.24 2.87 -4.84
N ILE A 463 26.70 2.26 -3.79
CA ILE A 463 26.29 2.97 -2.55
C ILE A 463 27.51 3.60 -1.86
N ASN A 464 28.64 2.89 -1.79
CA ASN A 464 29.88 3.39 -1.19
C ASN A 464 30.47 4.60 -1.96
N GLU A 465 30.29 4.68 -3.29
CA GLU A 465 30.78 5.82 -4.09
C GLU A 465 30.20 7.17 -3.65
N ILE A 466 29.00 7.17 -3.07
CA ILE A 466 28.34 8.37 -2.56
C ILE A 466 28.48 8.54 -1.05
N GLY A 467 29.31 7.72 -0.40
CA GLY A 467 29.56 7.76 1.05
C GLY A 467 28.39 7.27 1.90
N GLU A 468 27.45 6.52 1.30
CA GLU A 468 26.39 5.82 2.02
C GLU A 468 26.83 4.39 2.34
N CYS A 469 26.13 3.72 3.26
CA CYS A 469 26.51 2.38 3.73
C CYS A 469 25.37 1.39 3.57
N VAL A 470 25.71 0.19 3.06
CA VAL A 470 24.87 -1.01 3.19
C VAL A 470 25.26 -1.79 4.45
N ALA A 471 24.40 -2.73 4.87
CA ALA A 471 24.73 -3.62 5.98
C ALA A 471 26.11 -4.31 5.73
N PRO A 472 27.06 -4.23 6.68
CA PRO A 472 28.38 -4.84 6.51
C PRO A 472 28.27 -6.33 6.25
N SER A 473 28.89 -6.81 5.18
CA SER A 473 28.83 -8.21 4.77
C SER A 473 30.11 -8.69 4.12
N GLU A 474 30.35 -10.00 4.21
CA GLU A 474 31.50 -10.66 3.59
C GLU A 474 31.08 -11.97 2.91
N ALA A 475 31.50 -12.15 1.66
CA ALA A 475 31.35 -13.43 0.95
C ALA A 475 32.47 -14.38 1.36
N VAL A 476 32.10 -15.59 1.74
CA VAL A 476 32.98 -16.64 2.26
C VAL A 476 32.70 -17.96 1.56
N TYR A 477 33.71 -18.82 1.47
CA TYR A 477 33.64 -20.08 0.72
C TYR A 477 33.92 -21.31 1.59
N SER A 478 34.17 -21.10 2.88
CA SER A 478 34.45 -22.17 3.83
C SER A 478 33.95 -21.80 5.23
N VAL A 479 33.72 -22.81 6.09
CA VAL A 479 33.34 -22.58 7.49
C VAL A 479 34.36 -21.73 8.23
N PRO A 480 35.69 -21.95 8.12
CA PRO A 480 36.68 -21.08 8.76
C PRO A 480 36.62 -19.62 8.30
N GLU A 481 36.40 -19.37 7.02
CA GLU A 481 36.21 -18.01 6.50
C GLU A 481 34.95 -17.37 7.09
N ALA A 482 33.85 -18.12 7.20
CA ALA A 482 32.61 -17.64 7.82
C ALA A 482 32.82 -17.21 9.27
N LEU A 483 33.52 -18.02 10.06
CA LEU A 483 33.84 -17.69 11.46
C LEU A 483 34.74 -16.45 11.55
N ALA A 484 35.77 -16.35 10.70
CA ALA A 484 36.66 -15.20 10.66
C ALA A 484 35.96 -13.91 10.25
N ALA A 485 35.04 -13.98 9.27
CA ALA A 485 34.19 -12.86 8.88
C ALA A 485 33.30 -12.42 10.05
N ALA A 486 32.66 -13.36 10.74
CA ALA A 486 31.81 -13.04 11.89
C ALA A 486 32.59 -12.42 13.08
N THR A 487 33.86 -12.79 13.28
CA THR A 487 34.72 -12.10 14.26
C THR A 487 34.97 -10.64 13.90
N ARG A 488 35.10 -10.32 12.60
CA ARG A 488 35.28 -8.94 12.13
C ARG A 488 33.97 -8.14 12.17
N LEU A 489 32.88 -8.74 11.73
CA LEU A 489 31.55 -8.12 11.66
C LEU A 489 30.91 -7.96 13.05
N GLY A 490 31.27 -8.84 13.99
CA GLY A 490 30.69 -8.93 15.33
C GLY A 490 29.39 -9.73 15.35
N TYR A 491 29.23 -10.59 16.36
CA TYR A 491 27.98 -11.32 16.59
C TYR A 491 26.89 -10.42 17.20
N PRO A 492 25.59 -10.69 16.95
CA PRO A 492 25.07 -11.73 16.06
C PRO A 492 25.33 -11.43 14.57
N VAL A 493 25.43 -12.48 13.76
CA VAL A 493 25.54 -12.39 12.29
C VAL A 493 24.44 -13.19 11.60
N MET A 494 24.13 -12.86 10.36
CA MET A 494 23.27 -13.65 9.49
C MET A 494 24.13 -14.36 8.44
N ALA A 495 24.00 -15.68 8.33
CA ALA A 495 24.57 -16.45 7.24
C ALA A 495 23.52 -16.63 6.15
N ARG A 496 23.88 -16.49 4.87
CA ARG A 496 22.99 -16.70 3.71
C ARG A 496 23.72 -17.43 2.59
N ALA A 497 23.16 -18.49 2.05
CA ALA A 497 23.73 -19.11 0.85
C ALA A 497 23.62 -18.17 -0.35
N ALA A 498 24.68 -18.04 -1.16
CA ALA A 498 24.63 -17.28 -2.40
C ALA A 498 23.92 -18.07 -3.50
N PHE A 499 23.40 -17.36 -4.51
CA PHE A 499 22.64 -17.90 -5.65
C PHE A 499 21.40 -18.74 -5.26
N SER A 500 20.91 -18.58 -4.03
CA SER A 500 19.66 -19.17 -3.57
C SER A 500 18.56 -18.11 -3.49
N LEU A 501 17.34 -18.47 -3.90
CA LEU A 501 16.17 -17.61 -3.80
C LEU A 501 15.46 -17.89 -2.47
N GLY A 502 14.92 -16.85 -1.82
CA GLY A 502 14.06 -17.00 -0.64
C GLY A 502 14.76 -17.48 0.63
N GLY A 503 16.03 -17.14 0.83
CA GLY A 503 16.72 -17.43 2.09
C GLY A 503 16.99 -18.92 2.35
N LEU A 504 16.97 -19.77 1.31
CA LEU A 504 17.34 -21.18 1.46
C LEU A 504 18.79 -21.28 1.96
N GLY A 505 18.98 -21.93 3.10
CA GLY A 505 20.28 -22.01 3.79
C GLY A 505 20.67 -20.74 4.54
N SER A 506 19.72 -19.84 4.82
CA SER A 506 19.96 -18.67 5.66
C SER A 506 19.60 -18.91 7.13
N GLY A 507 20.31 -18.23 8.04
CA GLY A 507 20.03 -18.30 9.47
C GLY A 507 20.84 -17.29 10.27
N PHE A 508 20.35 -16.95 11.45
CA PHE A 508 21.06 -16.10 12.39
C PHE A 508 21.94 -16.95 13.31
N ALA A 509 23.15 -16.48 13.57
CA ALA A 509 24.05 -17.03 14.56
C ALA A 509 24.37 -15.96 15.59
N ASN A 510 24.14 -16.26 16.87
CA ASN A 510 24.52 -15.40 17.98
C ASN A 510 25.94 -15.67 18.47
N ASN A 511 26.56 -16.77 18.02
CA ASN A 511 27.89 -17.20 18.41
C ASN A 511 28.52 -18.12 17.35
N GLU A 512 29.79 -18.41 17.54
CA GLU A 512 30.62 -19.23 16.65
C GLU A 512 30.07 -20.64 16.40
N LYS A 513 29.47 -21.27 17.43
CA LYS A 513 28.94 -22.64 17.33
C LYS A 513 27.70 -22.71 16.45
N GLU A 514 26.79 -21.74 16.61
CA GLU A 514 25.61 -21.59 15.75
C GLU A 514 26.02 -21.33 14.30
N LEU A 515 27.00 -20.43 14.08
CA LEU A 515 27.46 -20.11 12.73
C LEU A 515 28.13 -21.29 12.05
N ALA A 516 28.96 -22.06 12.76
CA ALA A 516 29.60 -23.25 12.20
C ALA A 516 28.57 -24.29 11.75
N THR A 517 27.46 -24.43 12.49
CA THR A 517 26.38 -25.35 12.14
C THR A 517 25.66 -24.88 10.87
N LEU A 518 25.29 -23.59 10.82
CA LEU A 518 24.63 -22.99 9.66
C LEU A 518 25.52 -23.03 8.41
N ALA A 519 26.79 -22.65 8.53
CA ALA A 519 27.73 -22.63 7.43
C ALA A 519 27.97 -24.03 6.84
N ASN A 520 28.06 -25.07 7.67
CA ASN A 520 28.17 -26.46 7.20
C ASN A 520 26.93 -26.89 6.40
N GLN A 521 25.74 -26.57 6.89
CA GLN A 521 24.49 -26.90 6.20
C GLN A 521 24.36 -26.14 4.88
N ALA A 522 24.67 -24.85 4.88
CA ALA A 522 24.54 -24.00 3.70
C ALA A 522 25.58 -24.31 2.62
N LEU A 523 26.84 -24.55 2.99
CA LEU A 523 27.91 -24.89 2.04
C LEU A 523 27.77 -26.30 1.43
N ALA A 524 26.93 -27.17 2.00
CA ALA A 524 26.56 -28.44 1.38
C ALA A 524 25.67 -28.28 0.14
N HIS A 525 25.00 -27.13 0.02
CA HIS A 525 24.02 -26.84 -1.05
C HIS A 525 24.41 -25.63 -1.91
N SER A 526 25.39 -24.82 -1.50
CA SER A 526 25.92 -23.69 -2.28
C SER A 526 27.44 -23.60 -2.14
N SER A 527 28.12 -23.16 -3.21
CA SER A 527 29.58 -22.97 -3.20
C SER A 527 30.03 -21.69 -2.49
N GLN A 528 29.11 -20.81 -2.10
CA GLN A 528 29.41 -19.53 -1.48
C GLN A 528 28.35 -19.19 -0.41
N LEU A 529 28.80 -18.60 0.69
CA LEU A 529 27.99 -18.11 1.79
C LEU A 529 28.28 -16.61 1.98
N ILE A 530 27.28 -15.82 2.35
CA ILE A 530 27.41 -14.42 2.72
C ILE A 530 27.17 -14.31 4.23
N ILE A 531 28.11 -13.70 4.95
CA ILE A 531 27.97 -13.38 6.37
C ILE A 531 27.67 -11.89 6.50
N ASP A 532 26.53 -11.53 7.04
CA ASP A 532 26.12 -10.14 7.31
C ASP A 532 26.13 -9.84 8.80
N LYS A 533 26.46 -8.61 9.17
CA LYS A 533 26.15 -8.09 10.51
C LYS A 533 24.65 -8.19 10.76
N SER A 534 24.24 -8.83 11.86
CA SER A 534 22.81 -8.91 12.19
C SER A 534 22.32 -7.55 12.68
N LEU A 535 21.33 -7.03 11.99
CA LEU A 535 20.59 -5.82 12.39
C LEU A 535 19.23 -6.19 13.00
N LYS A 536 19.08 -7.44 13.47
CA LYS A 536 17.83 -7.95 14.05
C LYS A 536 17.36 -7.06 15.21
N GLY A 537 16.09 -6.68 15.20
CA GLY A 537 15.51 -5.80 16.22
C GLY A 537 15.64 -4.31 15.91
N TRP A 538 16.30 -3.91 14.83
CA TRP A 538 16.30 -2.54 14.35
C TRP A 538 14.95 -2.19 13.72
N LYS A 539 14.61 -0.89 13.69
CA LYS A 539 13.42 -0.42 12.99
C LYS A 539 13.62 -0.60 11.50
N GLU A 540 12.63 -1.16 10.81
CA GLU A 540 12.65 -1.27 9.35
C GLU A 540 11.71 -0.21 8.77
N VAL A 541 12.25 0.63 7.88
CA VAL A 541 11.55 1.79 7.31
C VAL A 541 11.72 1.76 5.80
N GLU A 542 10.65 2.04 5.06
CA GLU A 542 10.65 2.04 3.60
C GLU A 542 10.20 3.41 3.05
N TYR A 543 10.73 3.79 1.89
CA TYR A 543 10.31 4.97 1.14
C TYR A 543 10.02 4.62 -0.31
N GLU A 544 8.90 5.13 -0.82
CA GLU A 544 8.56 5.13 -2.24
C GLU A 544 9.01 6.43 -2.87
N VAL A 545 9.91 6.34 -3.86
CA VAL A 545 10.56 7.49 -4.47
C VAL A 545 10.18 7.57 -5.94
N VAL A 546 9.89 8.78 -6.42
CA VAL A 546 9.61 9.04 -7.83
C VAL A 546 10.63 10.04 -8.36
N ARG A 547 11.22 9.73 -9.53
CA ARG A 547 12.21 10.58 -10.19
C ARG A 547 11.93 10.69 -11.69
N ASP A 548 11.94 11.91 -12.22
CA ASP A 548 11.84 12.15 -13.67
C ASP A 548 13.21 12.30 -14.37
N ALA A 549 13.18 12.38 -15.70
CA ALA A 549 14.40 12.58 -16.51
C ALA A 549 15.05 13.97 -16.33
N TYR A 550 14.39 14.90 -15.64
CA TYR A 550 14.83 16.28 -15.38
C TYR A 550 15.34 16.47 -13.95
N ASP A 551 15.52 15.37 -13.22
CA ASP A 551 16.03 15.31 -11.84
C ASP A 551 15.11 15.98 -10.79
N ASN A 552 13.82 16.08 -11.09
CA ASN A 552 12.79 16.28 -10.08
C ASN A 552 12.61 14.93 -9.36
N CYS A 553 12.77 14.92 -8.03
CA CYS A 553 12.81 13.70 -7.23
C CYS A 553 12.07 13.95 -5.91
N ILE A 554 11.08 13.12 -5.59
CA ILE A 554 10.20 13.27 -4.42
C ILE A 554 10.00 11.93 -3.71
N THR A 555 9.64 11.95 -2.42
CA THR A 555 9.20 10.76 -1.69
C THR A 555 7.68 10.76 -1.50
N VAL A 556 7.00 9.82 -2.16
CA VAL A 556 5.52 9.78 -2.23
C VAL A 556 4.92 9.13 -0.99
N CYS A 557 5.58 8.12 -0.42
CA CYS A 557 5.10 7.43 0.76
C CYS A 557 6.26 6.97 1.60
N ASN A 558 6.06 6.93 2.91
CA ASN A 558 6.97 6.29 3.83
C ASN A 558 6.21 5.32 4.73
N MET A 559 6.84 4.20 5.04
CA MET A 559 6.23 3.09 5.76
C MET A 559 7.16 2.66 6.91
N GLU A 560 6.57 2.31 8.04
CA GLU A 560 7.28 1.76 9.20
C GLU A 560 6.74 0.37 9.52
N ASN A 561 7.64 -0.60 9.60
CA ASN A 561 7.27 -1.95 10.02
C ASN A 561 7.07 -1.96 11.53
N LEU A 562 5.91 -2.47 11.97
CA LEU A 562 5.64 -2.75 13.37
C LEU A 562 6.54 -3.89 13.86
N ASP A 563 6.65 -4.92 13.04
CA ASP A 563 7.61 -6.00 13.23
C ASP A 563 9.03 -5.49 12.91
N PRO A 564 10.00 -5.65 13.82
CA PRO A 564 11.35 -5.16 13.60
C PRO A 564 12.11 -6.03 12.59
N LEU A 565 13.25 -5.50 12.09
CA LEU A 565 14.07 -6.17 11.09
C LEU A 565 14.41 -7.61 11.49
N GLY A 566 14.31 -8.50 10.50
CA GLY A 566 14.43 -9.95 10.65
C GLY A 566 13.18 -10.70 10.16
N ILE A 567 12.07 -9.97 10.03
CA ILE A 567 10.84 -10.38 9.35
C ILE A 567 10.77 -9.55 8.06
N HIS A 568 10.57 -10.20 6.92
CA HIS A 568 10.52 -9.54 5.62
C HIS A 568 9.35 -8.54 5.58
N THR A 569 9.49 -7.38 4.96
CA THR A 569 8.43 -6.36 4.77
C THR A 569 7.07 -6.94 4.34
N GLY A 570 7.07 -7.81 3.33
CA GLY A 570 5.90 -8.60 2.91
C GLY A 570 5.25 -9.49 3.98
N GLU A 571 6.00 -9.99 4.97
CA GLU A 571 5.51 -10.73 6.16
C GLU A 571 5.23 -9.84 7.37
N SER A 572 5.63 -8.58 7.35
CA SER A 572 5.48 -7.65 8.46
C SER A 572 4.11 -6.99 8.45
N ILE A 573 3.63 -6.64 9.64
CA ILE A 573 2.62 -5.60 9.81
C ILE A 573 3.29 -4.25 9.54
N VAL A 574 2.68 -3.44 8.67
CA VAL A 574 3.26 -2.18 8.18
C VAL A 574 2.29 -1.03 8.43
N VAL A 575 2.82 0.13 8.82
CA VAL A 575 2.03 1.34 9.09
C VAL A 575 2.49 2.48 8.18
N ALA A 576 1.53 3.22 7.62
CA ALA A 576 1.79 4.43 6.84
C ALA A 576 0.93 5.61 7.34
N PRO A 577 1.51 6.82 7.55
CA PRO A 577 2.96 7.10 7.53
C PRO A 577 3.68 6.48 8.75
N SER A 578 5.02 6.55 8.79
CA SER A 578 5.80 6.19 9.99
C SER A 578 5.33 6.96 11.23
N GLN A 579 5.29 6.29 12.38
CA GLN A 579 4.74 6.81 13.62
C GLN A 579 5.79 7.18 14.66
N THR A 580 6.96 6.53 14.65
CA THR A 580 7.95 6.63 15.74
C THR A 580 9.25 7.37 15.35
N LEU A 581 9.30 7.95 14.16
CA LEU A 581 10.44 8.73 13.67
C LEU A 581 10.32 10.20 14.06
N THR A 582 11.44 10.80 14.46
CA THR A 582 11.57 12.26 14.61
C THR A 582 11.73 12.94 13.25
N ASN A 583 11.53 14.26 13.18
CA ASN A 583 11.78 15.03 11.94
C ASN A 583 13.19 14.81 11.38
N ARG A 584 14.20 14.67 12.27
CA ARG A 584 15.59 14.47 11.87
C ARG A 584 15.82 13.09 11.28
N GLU A 585 15.32 12.03 11.92
CA GLU A 585 15.41 10.66 11.37
C GLU A 585 14.64 10.55 10.05
N TYR A 586 13.44 11.12 9.97
CA TYR A 586 12.65 11.16 8.74
C TYR A 586 13.40 11.82 7.58
N ASN A 587 13.88 13.06 7.77
CA ASN A 587 14.52 13.79 6.68
C ASN A 587 15.93 13.27 6.36
N MET A 588 16.64 12.69 7.33
CA MET A 588 17.89 11.96 7.07
C MET A 588 17.65 10.81 6.09
N LEU A 589 16.68 9.93 6.38
CA LEU A 589 16.36 8.80 5.50
C LEU A 589 15.80 9.29 4.15
N ARG A 590 14.92 10.29 4.15
CA ARG A 590 14.39 10.92 2.93
C ARG A 590 15.49 11.48 2.04
N THR A 591 16.39 12.30 2.58
CA THR A 591 17.51 12.90 1.82
C THR A 591 18.42 11.81 1.26
N THR A 592 18.71 10.77 2.04
CA THR A 592 19.47 9.61 1.57
C THR A 592 18.75 8.89 0.44
N ALA A 593 17.42 8.71 0.51
CA ALA A 593 16.63 8.12 -0.56
C ALA A 593 16.82 8.89 -1.86
N LEU A 594 16.60 10.21 -1.85
CA LEU A 594 16.76 11.05 -3.03
C LEU A 594 18.19 10.99 -3.58
N LYS A 595 19.20 10.99 -2.71
CA LYS A 595 20.62 10.89 -3.09
C LYS A 595 20.94 9.57 -3.79
N VAL A 596 20.50 8.44 -3.23
CA VAL A 596 20.71 7.10 -3.76
C VAL A 596 20.01 6.92 -5.11
N ILE A 597 18.73 7.30 -5.21
CA ILE A 597 17.95 7.14 -6.43
C ILE A 597 18.47 8.01 -7.58
N ARG A 598 18.95 9.23 -7.29
CA ARG A 598 19.65 10.07 -8.26
C ARG A 598 20.96 9.45 -8.74
N HIS A 599 21.71 8.79 -7.85
CA HIS A 599 22.98 8.15 -8.18
C HIS A 599 22.78 7.00 -9.18
N PHE A 600 21.84 6.09 -8.91
CA PHE A 600 21.46 5.00 -9.82
C PHE A 600 20.82 5.52 -11.12
N GLY A 601 20.33 6.75 -11.16
CA GLY A 601 19.76 7.34 -12.37
C GLY A 601 18.38 6.75 -12.74
N VAL A 602 17.61 6.36 -11.72
CA VAL A 602 16.24 5.84 -11.88
C VAL A 602 15.36 6.89 -12.56
N ILE A 603 14.48 6.43 -13.46
CA ILE A 603 13.46 7.26 -14.13
C ILE A 603 12.13 6.51 -14.05
N GLY A 604 11.21 7.02 -13.24
CA GLY A 604 9.99 6.32 -12.85
C GLY A 604 9.87 6.27 -11.34
N GLU A 605 9.62 5.07 -10.82
CA GLU A 605 9.43 4.80 -9.40
C GLU A 605 10.46 3.76 -8.90
N CYS A 606 10.73 3.80 -7.60
CA CYS A 606 11.47 2.78 -6.89
C CYS A 606 11.17 2.80 -5.39
N ASN A 607 11.36 1.64 -4.76
CA ASN A 607 11.30 1.46 -3.31
C ASN A 607 12.73 1.36 -2.73
N ILE A 608 12.97 1.97 -1.57
CA ILE A 608 14.22 1.85 -0.81
C ILE A 608 13.91 1.50 0.66
N GLN A 609 14.71 0.60 1.23
CA GLN A 609 14.51 0.07 2.59
C GLN A 609 15.72 0.35 3.48
N TYR A 610 15.44 0.67 4.74
CA TYR A 610 16.41 1.02 5.76
C TYR A 610 16.24 0.17 7.01
N ALA A 611 17.36 -0.15 7.65
CA ALA A 611 17.39 -0.51 9.06
C ALA A 611 17.89 0.69 9.86
N LEU A 612 17.05 1.24 10.74
CA LEU A 612 17.37 2.34 11.64
C LEU A 612 17.55 1.85 13.08
N ASN A 613 18.65 2.25 13.71
CA ASN A 613 18.94 1.89 15.10
C ASN A 613 17.89 2.51 16.04
N PRO A 614 17.24 1.74 16.93
CA PRO A 614 16.21 2.27 17.83
C PRO A 614 16.76 3.20 18.93
N HIS A 615 18.09 3.33 19.05
CA HIS A 615 18.76 4.08 20.10
C HIS A 615 19.77 5.12 19.58
N SER A 616 19.85 5.33 18.26
CA SER A 616 20.74 6.31 17.65
C SER A 616 20.25 6.69 16.25
N GLU A 617 20.96 7.61 15.58
CA GLU A 617 20.69 7.96 14.17
C GLU A 617 21.46 7.05 13.19
N GLU A 618 22.11 5.98 13.67
CA GLU A 618 22.81 5.03 12.80
C GLU A 618 21.79 4.26 11.96
N TYR A 619 22.01 4.18 10.64
CA TYR A 619 21.20 3.41 9.73
C TYR A 619 22.06 2.67 8.70
N TYR A 620 21.47 1.65 8.07
CA TYR A 620 22.01 0.99 6.89
C TYR A 620 20.94 0.88 5.81
N ILE A 621 21.36 1.02 4.56
CA ILE A 621 20.50 0.72 3.41
C ILE A 621 20.47 -0.80 3.23
N ILE A 622 19.27 -1.37 3.15
CA ILE A 622 19.06 -2.82 3.02
C ILE A 622 19.00 -3.22 1.54
N GLU A 623 18.16 -2.55 0.76
CA GLU A 623 18.00 -2.77 -0.67
C GLU A 623 17.30 -1.59 -1.36
N VAL A 624 17.40 -1.56 -2.69
CA VAL A 624 16.65 -0.68 -3.58
C VAL A 624 15.99 -1.54 -4.66
N ASN A 625 14.68 -1.43 -4.79
CA ASN A 625 13.92 -2.09 -5.84
C ASN A 625 13.60 -1.07 -6.94
N ALA A 626 14.37 -1.07 -8.04
CA ALA A 626 14.21 -0.13 -9.15
C ALA A 626 13.06 -0.49 -10.12
N ARG A 627 11.93 -0.93 -9.55
CA ARG A 627 10.70 -1.36 -10.22
C ARG A 627 9.51 -1.20 -9.28
N LEU A 628 8.32 -1.26 -9.86
CA LEU A 628 7.10 -1.39 -9.06
C LEU A 628 7.15 -2.67 -8.24
N SER A 629 6.51 -2.61 -7.09
CA SER A 629 6.56 -3.60 -6.02
C SER A 629 5.23 -3.70 -5.28
N ARG A 630 5.10 -4.65 -4.36
CA ARG A 630 3.95 -4.71 -3.45
C ARG A 630 3.86 -3.43 -2.60
N SER A 631 5.00 -2.94 -2.09
CA SER A 631 5.09 -1.68 -1.36
C SER A 631 4.58 -0.49 -2.18
N SER A 632 4.88 -0.44 -3.49
CA SER A 632 4.37 0.61 -4.38
C SER A 632 2.85 0.56 -4.59
N ALA A 633 2.25 -0.63 -4.64
CA ALA A 633 0.80 -0.78 -4.73
C ALA A 633 0.13 -0.34 -3.42
N LEU A 634 0.65 -0.82 -2.28
CA LEU A 634 0.21 -0.40 -0.95
C LEU A 634 0.30 1.13 -0.79
N ALA A 635 1.44 1.73 -1.13
CA ALA A 635 1.64 3.18 -1.06
C ALA A 635 0.67 3.94 -1.97
N SER A 636 0.38 3.43 -3.17
CA SER A 636 -0.59 4.05 -4.07
C SER A 636 -1.99 4.08 -3.45
N LYS A 637 -2.40 2.99 -2.79
CA LYS A 637 -3.70 2.92 -2.10
C LYS A 637 -3.71 3.73 -0.81
N ALA A 638 -2.62 3.73 -0.04
CA ALA A 638 -2.53 4.46 1.22
C ALA A 638 -2.60 5.98 1.00
N THR A 639 -1.95 6.48 -0.06
CA THR A 639 -1.82 7.91 -0.32
C THR A 639 -2.86 8.46 -1.29
N GLY A 640 -3.45 7.61 -2.13
CA GLY A 640 -4.23 8.03 -3.31
C GLY A 640 -3.38 8.44 -4.52
N TYR A 641 -2.05 8.39 -4.41
CA TYR A 641 -1.11 8.77 -5.47
C TYR A 641 -0.86 7.59 -6.43
N PRO A 642 -1.18 7.70 -7.73
CA PRO A 642 -1.11 6.55 -8.63
C PRO A 642 0.31 6.32 -9.18
N LEU A 643 1.20 5.72 -8.37
CA LEU A 643 2.64 5.55 -8.67
C LEU A 643 2.90 4.93 -10.04
N ALA A 644 2.22 3.83 -10.37
CA ALA A 644 2.40 3.13 -11.65
C ALA A 644 2.02 4.00 -12.86
N TYR A 645 0.93 4.76 -12.77
CA TYR A 645 0.50 5.67 -13.83
C TYR A 645 1.52 6.80 -14.03
N VAL A 646 1.99 7.40 -12.93
CA VAL A 646 3.02 8.45 -12.97
C VAL A 646 4.32 7.89 -13.56
N ALA A 647 4.80 6.74 -13.08
CA ALA A 647 6.01 6.10 -13.58
C ALA A 647 5.95 5.83 -15.09
N ALA A 648 4.79 5.42 -15.61
CA ALA A 648 4.60 5.20 -17.05
C ALA A 648 4.69 6.51 -17.86
N LYS A 649 4.16 7.64 -17.35
CA LYS A 649 4.33 8.96 -17.99
C LYS A 649 5.80 9.43 -17.93
N LEU A 650 6.47 9.23 -16.81
CA LEU A 650 7.90 9.57 -16.66
C LEU A 650 8.78 8.76 -17.61
N ALA A 651 8.46 7.49 -17.83
CA ALA A 651 9.15 6.63 -18.79
C ALA A 651 9.05 7.12 -20.25
N LEU A 652 8.08 7.99 -20.56
CA LEU A 652 7.95 8.67 -21.86
C LEU A 652 8.72 10.00 -21.95
N GLY A 653 9.41 10.40 -20.87
CA GLY A 653 10.11 11.68 -20.78
C GLY A 653 9.23 12.87 -20.39
N VAL A 654 8.01 12.64 -19.88
CA VAL A 654 7.17 13.71 -19.32
C VAL A 654 7.77 14.15 -17.98
N SER A 655 7.86 15.47 -17.76
CA SER A 655 8.35 15.99 -16.48
C SER A 655 7.29 15.88 -15.39
N LEU A 656 7.71 15.54 -14.17
CA LEU A 656 6.82 15.32 -13.03
C LEU A 656 5.89 16.52 -12.72
N PRO A 657 6.35 17.79 -12.75
CA PRO A 657 5.48 18.96 -12.57
C PRO A 657 4.38 19.09 -13.62
N SER A 658 4.57 18.51 -14.81
CA SER A 658 3.59 18.58 -15.92
C SER A 658 2.48 17.53 -15.81
N ILE A 659 2.64 16.53 -14.94
CA ILE A 659 1.62 15.53 -14.68
C ILE A 659 0.65 16.11 -13.66
N LYS A 660 -0.66 16.01 -13.91
CA LYS A 660 -1.69 16.47 -12.97
C LYS A 660 -1.92 15.42 -11.89
N ASN A 661 -2.19 15.88 -10.67
CA ASN A 661 -2.77 15.03 -9.63
C ASN A 661 -4.23 14.72 -10.00
N SER A 662 -4.54 13.44 -10.25
CA SER A 662 -5.88 12.99 -10.62
C SER A 662 -6.91 13.11 -9.50
N VAL A 663 -6.48 13.12 -8.24
CA VAL A 663 -7.37 13.20 -7.05
C VAL A 663 -7.90 14.61 -6.85
N THR A 664 -7.04 15.63 -6.96
CA THR A 664 -7.45 17.04 -6.81
C THR A 664 -7.88 17.65 -8.15
N GLY A 665 -7.32 17.19 -9.27
CA GLY A 665 -7.55 17.70 -10.63
C GLY A 665 -6.95 19.08 -10.92
N VAL A 666 -6.49 19.81 -9.89
CA VAL A 666 -6.01 21.19 -9.98
C VAL A 666 -4.55 21.36 -9.58
N THR A 667 -3.96 20.39 -8.87
CA THR A 667 -2.54 20.43 -8.47
C THR A 667 -1.67 19.54 -9.37
N THR A 668 -0.35 19.69 -9.26
CA THR A 668 0.62 18.82 -9.93
C THR A 668 0.80 17.49 -9.19
N ALA A 669 1.30 16.45 -9.88
CA ALA A 669 1.79 15.23 -9.27
C ALA A 669 3.18 15.40 -8.64
N CYS A 670 3.87 16.52 -8.86
CA CYS A 670 5.12 16.82 -8.16
C CYS A 670 4.86 17.32 -6.74
N PHE A 671 4.47 16.44 -5.81
CA PHE A 671 4.28 16.77 -4.39
C PHE A 671 4.44 15.51 -3.52
N GLU A 672 4.65 15.69 -2.22
CA GLU A 672 4.68 14.60 -1.24
C GLU A 672 3.31 14.53 -0.52
N PRO A 673 2.55 13.41 -0.63
CA PRO A 673 1.27 13.27 0.03
C PRO A 673 1.28 13.54 1.54
N SER A 674 0.21 14.18 2.03
CA SER A 674 -0.06 14.37 3.45
C SER A 674 -1.29 13.58 3.86
N LEU A 675 -1.13 12.72 4.87
CA LEU A 675 -2.18 11.83 5.37
C LEU A 675 -2.70 12.34 6.72
N ASP A 676 -3.99 12.64 6.81
CA ASP A 676 -4.72 12.98 8.05
C ASP A 676 -5.41 11.76 8.69
N TYR A 677 -4.89 10.59 8.35
CA TYR A 677 -5.29 9.26 8.79
C TYR A 677 -4.06 8.34 8.87
N CYS A 678 -4.26 7.15 9.46
CA CYS A 678 -3.30 6.09 9.62
C CYS A 678 -3.75 4.87 8.80
N VAL A 679 -2.81 4.26 8.09
CA VAL A 679 -3.01 3.04 7.31
C VAL A 679 -2.24 1.90 7.97
N VAL A 680 -2.89 0.75 8.12
CA VAL A 680 -2.26 -0.49 8.61
C VAL A 680 -2.43 -1.59 7.57
N LYS A 681 -1.31 -2.19 7.16
CA LYS A 681 -1.28 -3.40 6.34
C LYS A 681 -0.94 -4.61 7.20
N ILE A 682 -1.66 -5.72 7.00
CA ILE A 682 -1.36 -7.02 7.62
C ILE A 682 -1.31 -8.09 6.52
N PRO A 683 -0.27 -8.95 6.48
CA PRO A 683 -0.23 -10.07 5.54
C PRO A 683 -1.30 -11.13 5.84
N ARG A 684 -1.65 -11.92 4.83
CA ARG A 684 -2.49 -13.11 4.94
C ARG A 684 -1.66 -14.37 4.75
N TRP A 685 -1.84 -15.35 5.63
CA TRP A 685 -1.18 -16.64 5.59
C TRP A 685 -2.16 -17.81 5.52
N ASP A 686 -1.80 -18.86 4.77
CA ASP A 686 -2.56 -20.13 4.69
C ASP A 686 -1.70 -21.33 5.13
N LEU A 687 -0.75 -21.12 6.05
CA LEU A 687 0.20 -22.15 6.50
C LEU A 687 -0.47 -23.39 7.09
N ALA A 688 -1.69 -23.26 7.63
CA ALA A 688 -2.46 -24.37 8.18
C ALA A 688 -2.80 -25.46 7.15
N LYS A 689 -2.82 -25.13 5.85
CA LYS A 689 -3.04 -26.10 4.75
C LYS A 689 -1.86 -27.03 4.53
N PHE A 690 -0.70 -26.72 5.11
CA PHE A 690 0.54 -27.47 4.89
C PHE A 690 1.04 -28.07 6.20
N THR A 691 0.72 -29.34 6.45
CA THR A 691 0.94 -30.03 7.73
C THR A 691 2.39 -30.01 8.25
N ARG A 692 3.38 -30.05 7.35
CA ARG A 692 4.81 -30.11 7.68
C ARG A 692 5.55 -28.78 7.51
N VAL A 693 4.84 -27.71 7.14
CA VAL A 693 5.48 -26.42 6.89
C VAL A 693 5.85 -25.73 8.20
N CYS A 694 7.00 -25.06 8.21
CA CYS A 694 7.40 -24.23 9.35
C CYS A 694 6.50 -22.99 9.45
N LYS A 695 5.88 -22.79 10.62
CA LYS A 695 4.99 -21.66 10.90
C LYS A 695 5.70 -20.36 11.26
N ASN A 696 6.99 -20.42 11.57
CA ASN A 696 7.78 -19.23 11.90
C ASN A 696 7.88 -18.34 10.67
N ILE A 697 7.65 -17.04 10.86
CA ILE A 697 7.86 -16.02 9.85
C ILE A 697 9.25 -15.38 10.05
N GLY A 698 9.81 -14.80 8.99
CA GLY A 698 11.18 -14.28 9.00
C GLY A 698 11.51 -13.60 7.69
N SER A 699 12.77 -13.63 7.28
CA SER A 699 13.27 -12.96 6.07
C SER A 699 12.79 -13.55 4.74
N SER A 700 12.10 -14.71 4.73
CA SER A 700 11.48 -15.26 3.53
C SER A 700 9.96 -15.18 3.61
N MET A 701 9.37 -14.59 2.56
CA MET A 701 7.93 -14.51 2.41
C MET A 701 7.25 -15.88 2.29
N LYS A 702 6.12 -16.01 2.97
CA LYS A 702 5.18 -17.14 2.97
C LYS A 702 3.71 -16.71 2.91
N SER A 703 3.42 -15.43 3.12
CA SER A 703 2.11 -14.82 2.94
C SER A 703 1.63 -14.94 1.48
N VAL A 704 0.33 -15.13 1.32
CA VAL A 704 -0.36 -15.39 0.04
C VAL A 704 -1.17 -14.19 -0.44
N GLY A 705 -1.25 -13.13 0.37
CA GLY A 705 -1.93 -11.87 0.08
C GLY A 705 -1.78 -10.90 1.24
N GLU A 706 -2.45 -9.76 1.18
CA GLU A 706 -2.42 -8.74 2.23
C GLU A 706 -3.73 -7.94 2.29
N VAL A 707 -3.92 -7.28 3.42
CA VAL A 707 -5.03 -6.34 3.63
C VAL A 707 -4.49 -4.97 3.94
N MET A 708 -5.28 -3.94 3.65
CA MET A 708 -5.02 -2.59 4.10
C MET A 708 -6.26 -2.05 4.80
N ALA A 709 -6.09 -1.41 5.96
CA ALA A 709 -7.17 -0.75 6.67
C ALA A 709 -6.82 0.70 6.96
N ILE A 710 -7.84 1.54 7.04
CA ILE A 710 -7.70 2.98 7.25
C ILE A 710 -8.52 3.39 8.47
N GLY A 711 -7.89 4.16 9.35
CA GLY A 711 -8.50 4.75 10.53
C GLY A 711 -7.82 6.07 10.88
N ARG A 712 -8.43 6.92 11.70
CA ARG A 712 -7.78 8.19 12.08
C ARG A 712 -6.88 8.10 13.31
N ASN A 713 -6.83 6.91 13.90
CA ASN A 713 -5.82 6.52 14.89
C ASN A 713 -5.35 5.09 14.57
N PHE A 714 -4.24 4.69 15.21
CA PHE A 714 -3.64 3.37 14.98
C PHE A 714 -4.57 2.25 15.42
N GLU A 715 -5.24 2.37 16.57
CA GLU A 715 -6.10 1.33 17.13
C GLU A 715 -7.27 0.97 16.19
N GLU A 716 -7.94 1.98 15.62
CA GLU A 716 -9.01 1.83 14.64
C GLU A 716 -8.52 1.09 13.39
N ALA A 717 -7.41 1.55 12.80
CA ALA A 717 -6.85 0.93 11.60
C ALA A 717 -6.35 -0.51 11.88
N PHE A 718 -5.68 -0.74 13.01
CA PHE A 718 -5.13 -2.03 13.39
C PHE A 718 -6.22 -3.09 13.63
N GLN A 719 -7.27 -2.75 14.38
CA GLN A 719 -8.37 -3.71 14.62
C GLN A 719 -9.17 -4.02 13.36
N LYS A 720 -9.40 -3.03 12.47
CA LYS A 720 -9.98 -3.28 11.15
C LYS A 720 -9.11 -4.22 10.31
N ALA A 721 -7.80 -3.97 10.24
CA ALA A 721 -6.88 -4.81 9.48
C ALA A 721 -6.92 -6.27 9.98
N LEU A 722 -6.93 -6.49 11.30
CA LEU A 722 -7.01 -7.85 11.86
C LEU A 722 -8.28 -8.59 11.40
N ARG A 723 -9.44 -7.93 11.39
CA ARG A 723 -10.71 -8.53 10.89
C ARG A 723 -10.67 -8.81 9.39
N MET A 724 -10.03 -7.94 8.61
CA MET A 724 -9.91 -8.10 7.16
C MET A 724 -9.07 -9.33 6.76
N VAL A 725 -8.10 -9.74 7.59
CA VAL A 725 -7.21 -10.90 7.32
C VAL A 725 -7.99 -12.22 7.30
N ASP A 726 -8.95 -12.41 8.21
CA ASP A 726 -9.72 -13.65 8.33
C ASP A 726 -11.09 -13.38 8.96
N GLY A 727 -12.16 -13.92 8.38
CA GLY A 727 -13.54 -13.73 8.87
C GLY A 727 -13.81 -14.35 10.25
N ALA A 728 -12.92 -15.23 10.73
CA ALA A 728 -12.97 -15.75 12.09
C ALA A 728 -12.39 -14.76 13.15
N VAL A 729 -11.63 -13.76 12.73
CA VAL A 729 -11.01 -12.76 13.61
C VAL A 729 -11.98 -11.60 13.83
N CYS A 730 -12.24 -11.24 15.09
CA CYS A 730 -13.16 -10.15 15.45
C CYS A 730 -12.46 -8.84 15.83
N GLY A 731 -11.13 -8.84 15.94
CA GLY A 731 -10.31 -7.71 16.38
C GLY A 731 -9.07 -8.19 17.13
N PHE A 732 -8.49 -7.33 17.97
CA PHE A 732 -7.38 -7.70 18.85
C PHE A 732 -7.90 -8.40 20.11
N ASP A 733 -8.23 -9.69 19.98
CA ASP A 733 -8.89 -10.51 20.99
C ASP A 733 -7.89 -11.30 21.86
N PRO A 734 -7.86 -11.11 23.20
CA PRO A 734 -6.94 -11.81 24.09
C PRO A 734 -7.27 -13.29 24.33
N TYR A 735 -8.45 -13.77 23.92
CA TYR A 735 -8.88 -15.17 24.12
C TYR A 735 -8.66 -16.05 22.89
N GLN A 736 -8.17 -15.49 21.79
CA GLN A 736 -7.96 -16.24 20.55
C GLN A 736 -6.76 -17.20 20.62
N GLN A 737 -5.73 -16.87 21.41
CA GLN A 737 -4.57 -17.72 21.68
C GLN A 737 -4.18 -17.65 23.15
N PRO A 738 -3.60 -18.70 23.73
CA PRO A 738 -2.97 -18.60 25.04
C PRO A 738 -1.64 -17.83 24.97
N VAL A 739 -1.16 -17.37 26.12
CA VAL A 739 0.19 -16.79 26.21
C VAL A 739 1.24 -17.84 25.87
N ASN A 740 2.16 -17.48 24.97
CA ASN A 740 3.28 -18.32 24.57
C ASN A 740 4.54 -17.46 24.40
N LYS A 741 5.47 -17.53 25.37
CA LYS A 741 6.72 -16.76 25.31
C LYS A 741 7.58 -17.09 24.10
N GLU A 742 7.54 -18.34 23.62
CA GLU A 742 8.32 -18.75 22.45
C GLU A 742 7.82 -18.04 21.19
N GLU A 743 6.50 -17.94 20.98
CA GLU A 743 5.92 -17.24 19.82
C GLU A 743 6.05 -15.71 19.89
N LEU A 744 6.19 -15.14 21.09
CA LEU A 744 6.53 -13.72 21.24
C LEU A 744 7.95 -13.42 20.71
N SER A 745 8.92 -14.31 20.99
CA SER A 745 10.32 -14.16 20.58
C SER A 745 10.64 -14.75 19.20
N GLN A 746 9.91 -15.78 18.78
CA GLN A 746 9.98 -16.40 17.45
C GLN A 746 8.65 -16.14 16.73
N PRO A 747 8.61 -15.12 15.87
CA PRO A 747 7.36 -14.64 15.30
C PRO A 747 6.67 -15.71 14.45
N THR A 748 5.34 -15.82 14.57
CA THR A 748 4.43 -16.67 13.79
C THR A 748 3.28 -15.83 13.23
N ASP A 749 2.46 -16.41 12.36
CA ASP A 749 1.22 -15.79 11.86
C ASP A 749 0.17 -15.52 12.97
N LYS A 750 0.39 -16.03 14.19
CA LYS A 750 -0.50 -15.86 15.35
C LYS A 750 0.02 -14.88 16.40
N ARG A 751 1.22 -14.33 16.22
CA ARG A 751 1.89 -13.44 17.19
C ARG A 751 1.03 -12.28 17.71
N PRO A 752 0.20 -11.58 16.90
CA PRO A 752 -0.66 -10.52 17.42
C PRO A 752 -1.62 -10.99 18.52
N PHE A 753 -2.19 -12.20 18.38
CA PHE A 753 -3.12 -12.74 19.38
C PHE A 753 -2.42 -13.23 20.64
N VAL A 754 -1.18 -13.72 20.50
CA VAL A 754 -0.32 -14.05 21.65
C VAL A 754 0.07 -12.78 22.42
N LEU A 755 0.32 -11.67 21.72
CA LEU A 755 0.53 -10.35 22.35
C LEU A 755 -0.71 -9.87 23.11
N ALA A 756 -1.91 -10.00 22.53
CA ALA A 756 -3.17 -9.66 23.19
C ALA A 756 -3.37 -10.44 24.50
N ALA A 757 -3.13 -11.76 24.46
CA ALA A 757 -3.20 -12.63 25.63
C ALA A 757 -2.17 -12.22 26.70
N ALA A 758 -0.93 -11.90 26.30
CA ALA A 758 0.11 -11.51 27.25
C ALA A 758 -0.21 -10.18 27.95
N LEU A 759 -0.74 -9.21 27.21
CA LEU A 759 -1.23 -7.95 27.77
C LEU A 759 -2.39 -8.18 28.74
N LYS A 760 -3.31 -9.10 28.42
CA LYS A 760 -4.42 -9.49 29.31
C LYS A 760 -3.94 -10.17 30.59
N GLU A 761 -2.83 -10.91 30.53
CA GLU A 761 -2.12 -11.48 31.69
C GLU A 761 -1.20 -10.46 32.41
N ASN A 762 -1.31 -9.17 32.09
CA ASN A 762 -0.56 -8.06 32.70
C ASN A 762 0.97 -8.10 32.46
N TYR A 763 1.41 -8.65 31.33
CA TYR A 763 2.81 -8.46 30.90
C TYR A 763 3.09 -6.97 30.72
N SER A 764 4.25 -6.52 31.20
CA SER A 764 4.66 -5.13 31.01
C SER A 764 5.05 -4.88 29.55
N VAL A 765 4.85 -3.64 29.08
CA VAL A 765 5.28 -3.23 27.73
C VAL A 765 6.80 -3.37 27.57
N ASP A 766 7.59 -3.18 28.63
CA ASP A 766 9.03 -3.40 28.60
C ASP A 766 9.39 -4.88 28.40
N GLU A 767 8.72 -5.80 29.10
CA GLU A 767 8.92 -7.25 28.90
C GLU A 767 8.55 -7.67 27.46
N LEU A 768 7.44 -7.17 26.94
CA LEU A 768 7.02 -7.47 25.57
C LEU A 768 7.98 -6.86 24.54
N HIS A 769 8.48 -5.64 24.75
CA HIS A 769 9.51 -5.06 23.90
C HIS A 769 10.79 -5.90 23.91
N GLU A 770 11.23 -6.39 25.06
CA GLU A 770 12.42 -7.24 25.13
C GLU A 770 12.26 -8.56 24.39
N LEU A 771 11.08 -9.18 24.48
CA LEU A 771 10.79 -10.43 23.77
C LEU A 771 10.66 -10.21 22.27
N THR A 772 10.00 -9.12 21.86
CA THR A 772 9.52 -8.97 20.48
C THR A 772 10.33 -8.01 19.63
N LYS A 773 11.00 -7.05 20.28
CA LYS A 773 11.65 -5.87 19.72
C LYS A 773 10.71 -4.91 18.95
N ILE A 774 9.39 -5.10 19.07
CA ILE A 774 8.37 -4.15 18.58
C ILE A 774 8.49 -2.86 19.39
N ASP A 775 8.49 -1.69 18.74
CA ASP A 775 8.58 -0.40 19.43
C ASP A 775 7.48 -0.24 20.49
N LYS A 776 7.85 0.31 21.66
CA LYS A 776 6.94 0.41 22.80
C LYS A 776 5.72 1.25 22.49
N TRP A 777 5.80 2.20 21.57
CA TRP A 777 4.65 3.00 21.15
C TRP A 777 3.51 2.10 20.63
N PHE A 778 3.80 1.16 19.72
CA PHE A 778 2.79 0.23 19.22
C PHE A 778 2.23 -0.67 20.33
N LEU A 779 3.11 -1.13 21.23
CA LEU A 779 2.71 -1.96 22.37
C LEU A 779 1.81 -1.20 23.35
N TYR A 780 2.05 0.10 23.60
CA TYR A 780 1.15 0.93 24.40
C TYR A 780 -0.21 1.11 23.73
N LYS A 781 -0.25 1.22 22.40
CA LYS A 781 -1.53 1.25 21.66
C LYS A 781 -2.30 -0.07 21.76
N MET A 782 -1.61 -1.19 21.64
CA MET A 782 -2.21 -2.52 21.86
C MET A 782 -2.68 -2.69 23.31
N GLN A 783 -1.90 -2.21 24.29
CA GLN A 783 -2.28 -2.21 25.70
C GLN A 783 -3.58 -1.42 25.91
N HIS A 784 -3.72 -0.23 25.30
CA HIS A 784 -4.94 0.59 25.39
C HIS A 784 -6.19 -0.16 24.89
N ILE A 785 -6.07 -0.95 23.81
CA ILE A 785 -7.18 -1.80 23.34
C ILE A 785 -7.58 -2.82 24.40
N ILE A 786 -6.62 -3.49 25.04
CA ILE A 786 -6.88 -4.51 26.09
C ILE A 786 -7.40 -3.88 27.38
N GLU A 787 -6.90 -2.72 27.77
CA GLU A 787 -7.44 -1.92 28.88
C GLU A 787 -8.93 -1.61 28.65
N TYR A 788 -9.29 -1.21 27.42
CA TYR A 788 -10.68 -0.95 27.07
C TYR A 788 -11.52 -2.22 26.97
N TYR A 789 -10.93 -3.32 26.51
CA TYR A 789 -11.55 -4.64 26.51
C TYR A 789 -12.00 -5.03 27.94
N ASN A 790 -11.16 -4.80 28.95
CA ASN A 790 -11.49 -5.05 30.35
C ASN A 790 -12.67 -4.19 30.83
N ILE A 791 -12.69 -2.90 30.46
CA ILE A 791 -13.80 -1.99 30.78
C ILE A 791 -15.13 -2.53 30.23
N LEU A 792 -15.13 -3.01 28.98
CA LEU A 792 -16.33 -3.56 28.36
C LEU A 792 -16.77 -4.86 29.05
N GLU A 793 -15.84 -5.76 29.40
CA GLU A 793 -16.17 -6.97 30.17
C GLU A 793 -16.79 -6.67 31.54
N GLU A 794 -16.23 -5.70 32.26
CA GLU A 794 -16.73 -5.29 33.57
C GLU A 794 -18.11 -4.63 33.48
N ALA A 795 -18.34 -3.82 32.44
CA ALA A 795 -19.62 -3.15 32.22
C ALA A 795 -20.74 -4.10 31.76
N GLY A 796 -20.39 -5.22 31.11
CA GLY A 796 -21.35 -6.20 30.59
C GLY A 796 -22.42 -5.56 29.70
N ASN A 797 -23.68 -5.99 29.83
CA ASN A 797 -24.78 -5.50 29.00
C ASN A 797 -25.26 -4.05 29.33
N THR A 798 -24.58 -3.33 30.22
CA THR A 798 -24.97 -1.98 30.67
C THR A 798 -24.07 -0.88 30.12
N LEU A 799 -23.71 -0.96 28.84
CA LEU A 799 -22.89 0.05 28.17
C LEU A 799 -23.64 1.37 27.99
N ASN A 800 -23.00 2.48 28.35
CA ASN A 800 -23.49 3.82 28.04
C ASN A 800 -22.99 4.31 26.66
N ALA A 801 -23.53 5.44 26.19
CA ALA A 801 -23.20 5.99 24.87
C ALA A 801 -21.72 6.35 24.70
N GLU A 802 -21.09 6.90 25.74
CA GLU A 802 -19.66 7.24 25.73
C GLU A 802 -18.80 5.98 25.60
N GLN A 803 -19.16 4.91 26.31
CA GLN A 803 -18.45 3.65 26.26
C GLN A 803 -18.52 2.99 24.88
N ILE A 804 -19.71 2.97 24.28
CA ILE A 804 -19.88 2.44 22.93
C ILE A 804 -19.10 3.31 21.94
N LEU A 805 -19.25 4.64 21.98
CA LEU A 805 -18.57 5.54 21.06
C LEU A 805 -17.04 5.37 21.15
N LYS A 806 -16.49 5.33 22.36
CA LYS A 806 -15.05 5.16 22.57
C LYS A 806 -14.56 3.80 22.09
N ALA A 807 -15.32 2.71 22.32
CA ALA A 807 -15.02 1.40 21.75
C ALA A 807 -14.93 1.45 20.21
N LYS A 808 -15.91 2.10 19.57
CA LYS A 808 -15.94 2.26 18.11
C LYS A 808 -14.78 3.12 17.60
N GLN A 809 -14.44 4.21 18.30
CA GLN A 809 -13.33 5.11 17.95
C GLN A 809 -11.96 4.43 18.00
N ILE A 810 -11.78 3.38 18.80
CA ILE A 810 -10.55 2.58 18.84
C ILE A 810 -10.68 1.26 18.06
N GLY A 811 -11.73 1.10 17.25
CA GLY A 811 -11.85 0.04 16.25
C GLY A 811 -12.60 -1.23 16.65
N PHE A 812 -13.29 -1.28 17.80
CA PHE A 812 -14.08 -2.46 18.16
C PHE A 812 -15.26 -2.64 17.18
N SER A 813 -15.42 -3.85 16.66
CA SER A 813 -16.63 -4.22 15.89
C SER A 813 -17.82 -4.43 16.83
N ASP A 814 -19.04 -4.30 16.30
CA ASP A 814 -20.27 -4.62 17.03
C ASP A 814 -20.24 -6.10 17.47
N LYS A 815 -19.67 -6.99 16.66
CA LYS A 815 -19.43 -8.40 16.98
C LYS A 815 -18.45 -8.59 18.14
N GLN A 816 -17.32 -7.88 18.16
CA GLN A 816 -16.35 -7.97 19.26
C GLN A 816 -16.96 -7.47 20.57
N ILE A 817 -17.62 -6.30 20.56
CA ILE A 817 -18.35 -5.79 21.73
C ILE A 817 -19.37 -6.82 22.22
N ALA A 818 -20.15 -7.41 21.31
CA ALA A 818 -21.15 -8.42 21.64
C ALA A 818 -20.53 -9.65 22.33
N LEU A 819 -19.42 -10.18 21.81
CA LEU A 819 -18.71 -11.31 22.42
C LEU A 819 -18.19 -10.96 23.82
N THR A 820 -17.59 -9.79 23.97
CA THR A 820 -17.06 -9.30 25.25
C THR A 820 -18.15 -9.17 26.31
N ILE A 821 -19.31 -8.60 25.97
CA ILE A 821 -20.41 -8.36 26.92
C ILE A 821 -21.43 -9.51 27.02
N LYS A 822 -21.21 -10.60 26.28
CA LYS A 822 -22.12 -11.76 26.18
C LYS A 822 -23.51 -11.40 25.63
N SER A 823 -23.52 -10.67 24.53
CA SER A 823 -24.70 -10.25 23.75
C SER A 823 -24.62 -10.78 22.30
N THR A 824 -25.44 -10.24 21.41
CA THR A 824 -25.42 -10.54 19.97
C THR A 824 -25.02 -9.31 19.17
N GLU A 825 -24.35 -9.50 18.02
CA GLU A 825 -23.92 -8.42 17.13
C GLU A 825 -25.08 -7.47 16.78
N LEU A 826 -26.26 -8.02 16.46
CA LEU A 826 -27.45 -7.24 16.10
C LEU A 826 -27.98 -6.40 17.28
N ALA A 827 -27.90 -6.91 18.51
CA ALA A 827 -28.33 -6.16 19.69
C ALA A 827 -27.41 -4.95 19.95
N VAL A 828 -26.09 -5.13 19.83
CA VAL A 828 -25.12 -4.04 19.94
C VAL A 828 -25.32 -3.01 18.83
N ARG A 829 -25.46 -3.45 17.57
CA ARG A 829 -25.74 -2.57 16.44
C ARG A 829 -26.99 -1.72 16.67
N LYS A 830 -28.09 -2.34 17.11
CA LYS A 830 -29.36 -1.65 17.39
C LYS A 830 -29.19 -0.62 18.51
N GLN A 831 -28.55 -0.99 19.62
CA GLN A 831 -28.27 -0.07 20.72
C GLN A 831 -27.44 1.13 20.25
N ARG A 832 -26.39 0.88 19.45
CA ARG A 832 -25.54 1.90 18.84
C ARG A 832 -26.35 2.86 17.95
N GLN A 833 -27.25 2.33 17.11
CA GLN A 833 -28.13 3.11 16.24
C GLN A 833 -29.15 3.96 17.05
N GLU A 834 -29.75 3.40 18.09
CA GLU A 834 -30.70 4.12 18.99
C GLU A 834 -30.03 5.29 19.71
N LEU A 835 -28.74 5.18 20.00
CA LEU A 835 -27.91 6.23 20.60
C LEU A 835 -27.35 7.23 19.57
N GLY A 836 -27.64 7.06 18.28
CA GLY A 836 -27.15 7.95 17.22
C GLY A 836 -25.65 7.81 16.91
N ILE A 837 -25.01 6.73 17.36
CA ILE A 837 -23.57 6.49 17.17
C ILE A 837 -23.36 5.85 15.78
N LYS A 838 -22.97 6.65 14.79
CA LYS A 838 -22.75 6.18 13.42
C LYS A 838 -21.36 6.60 12.93
N PRO A 839 -20.74 5.83 12.03
CA PRO A 839 -19.47 6.24 11.45
C PRO A 839 -19.68 7.36 10.42
N PHE A 840 -18.62 8.10 10.12
CA PHE A 840 -18.59 9.12 9.09
C PHE A 840 -17.70 8.70 7.92
N VAL A 841 -18.16 9.01 6.72
CA VAL A 841 -17.45 8.83 5.45
C VAL A 841 -16.44 9.97 5.25
N LYS A 842 -15.17 9.62 5.05
CA LYS A 842 -14.06 10.55 4.78
C LYS A 842 -13.39 10.24 3.44
N GLN A 843 -12.86 11.28 2.79
CA GLN A 843 -12.12 11.17 1.54
C GLN A 843 -10.62 11.00 1.79
N ILE A 844 -9.98 10.19 0.95
CA ILE A 844 -8.54 10.16 0.71
C ILE A 844 -8.26 11.17 -0.41
N ASP A 845 -7.69 12.32 -0.05
CA ASP A 845 -7.50 13.45 -0.96
C ASP A 845 -6.02 13.74 -1.31
N THR A 846 -5.09 12.93 -0.79
CA THR A 846 -3.63 13.07 -0.92
C THR A 846 -2.99 14.27 -0.20
N VAL A 847 -3.78 15.23 0.31
CA VAL A 847 -3.29 16.53 0.79
C VAL A 847 -3.90 16.98 2.13
N ALA A 848 -4.46 16.06 2.91
CA ALA A 848 -5.05 16.32 4.24
C ALA A 848 -6.06 17.49 4.26
N GLY A 849 -6.87 17.61 3.20
CA GLY A 849 -7.90 18.65 3.06
C GLY A 849 -7.42 20.02 2.58
N GLU A 850 -6.12 20.19 2.28
CA GLU A 850 -5.54 21.43 1.74
C GLU A 850 -6.26 21.88 0.45
N TRP A 851 -6.53 20.93 -0.44
CA TRP A 851 -7.30 21.11 -1.67
C TRP A 851 -8.53 20.19 -1.67
N PRO A 852 -9.64 20.60 -2.30
CA PRO A 852 -10.78 19.71 -2.46
C PRO A 852 -10.44 18.53 -3.39
N ALA A 853 -10.87 17.32 -3.04
CA ALA A 853 -10.78 16.16 -3.92
C ALA A 853 -11.95 16.12 -4.91
N GLY A 854 -11.64 15.84 -6.17
CA GLY A 854 -12.62 15.53 -7.22
C GLY A 854 -13.02 14.05 -7.28
N THR A 855 -12.27 13.17 -6.60
CA THR A 855 -12.52 11.73 -6.57
C THR A 855 -13.20 11.29 -5.27
N ASN A 856 -14.03 10.25 -5.35
CA ASN A 856 -14.66 9.62 -4.18
C ASN A 856 -13.89 8.34 -3.80
N TYR A 857 -12.65 8.51 -3.35
CA TYR A 857 -11.88 7.46 -2.71
C TYR A 857 -12.08 7.58 -1.19
N LEU A 858 -12.75 6.61 -0.57
CA LEU A 858 -13.43 6.78 0.72
C LEU A 858 -13.02 5.69 1.73
N TYR A 859 -13.10 6.06 3.00
CA TYR A 859 -13.09 5.15 4.15
C TYR A 859 -14.11 5.66 5.19
N ILE A 860 -14.46 4.83 6.17
CA ILE A 860 -15.35 5.25 7.27
C ILE A 860 -14.62 5.30 8.61
N THR A 861 -14.99 6.23 9.48
CA THR A 861 -14.34 6.38 10.79
C THR A 861 -15.30 6.93 11.84
N TYR A 862 -15.10 6.52 13.09
CA TYR A 862 -15.82 7.09 14.25
C TYR A 862 -15.11 8.33 14.84
N ASN A 863 -13.93 8.67 14.34
CA ASN A 863 -13.11 9.80 14.79
C ASN A 863 -13.36 11.06 13.95
N ALA A 864 -14.62 11.42 13.78
CA ALA A 864 -15.06 12.47 12.87
C ALA A 864 -16.35 13.15 13.36
N ALA A 865 -16.62 14.34 12.81
CA ALA A 865 -17.81 15.12 13.13
C ALA A 865 -18.77 15.33 11.93
N GLU A 866 -18.30 15.12 10.70
CA GLU A 866 -19.09 15.29 9.47
C GLU A 866 -18.63 14.35 8.35
N HIS A 867 -19.50 14.13 7.36
CA HIS A 867 -19.17 13.44 6.12
C HIS A 867 -18.46 14.38 5.14
N ASP A 868 -17.57 13.84 4.31
CA ASP A 868 -16.93 14.61 3.23
C ASP A 868 -17.72 14.65 1.92
N VAL A 869 -18.68 13.74 1.77
CA VAL A 869 -19.50 13.60 0.56
C VAL A 869 -20.99 13.71 0.88
N CYS A 870 -21.79 14.02 -0.13
CA CYS A 870 -23.26 13.97 -0.05
C CYS A 870 -23.78 12.57 -0.43
N PHE A 871 -25.01 12.23 -0.07
CA PHE A 871 -25.62 10.91 -0.33
C PHE A 871 -26.95 11.04 -1.10
N PRO A 872 -26.90 11.21 -2.44
CA PRO A 872 -28.10 11.42 -3.24
C PRO A 872 -28.91 10.13 -3.51
N GLY A 873 -28.40 8.94 -3.16
CA GLY A 873 -29.01 7.66 -3.51
C GLY A 873 -28.77 7.25 -4.96
N GLY A 874 -29.32 6.09 -5.35
CA GLY A 874 -29.30 5.61 -6.75
C GLY A 874 -28.07 4.77 -7.13
N PHE A 875 -27.13 4.54 -6.21
CA PHE A 875 -25.93 3.73 -6.47
C PHE A 875 -26.21 2.23 -6.35
N THR A 876 -25.53 1.43 -7.18
CA THR A 876 -25.48 -0.03 -7.04
C THR A 876 -24.16 -0.44 -6.38
N ILE A 877 -24.23 -1.18 -5.28
CA ILE A 877 -23.04 -1.70 -4.58
C ILE A 877 -22.56 -2.98 -5.27
N VAL A 878 -21.26 -3.06 -5.54
CA VAL A 878 -20.54 -4.28 -5.91
C VAL A 878 -19.53 -4.59 -4.81
N VAL A 879 -19.61 -5.79 -4.23
CA VAL A 879 -18.71 -6.22 -3.15
C VAL A 879 -17.58 -7.06 -3.73
N GLY A 880 -16.34 -6.70 -3.41
CA GLY A 880 -15.13 -7.35 -3.89
C GLY A 880 -14.82 -8.67 -3.20
N SER A 881 -13.66 -9.24 -3.51
CA SER A 881 -13.24 -10.54 -2.96
C SER A 881 -12.60 -10.49 -1.58
N GLY A 882 -12.23 -9.30 -1.10
CA GLY A 882 -11.33 -9.17 0.04
C GLY A 882 -9.94 -9.71 -0.28
N VAL A 883 -9.23 -10.13 0.76
CA VAL A 883 -7.82 -10.58 0.66
C VAL A 883 -7.64 -11.83 -0.17
N TYR A 884 -6.60 -11.83 -1.01
CA TYR A 884 -6.17 -13.04 -1.71
C TYR A 884 -5.70 -14.12 -0.74
N ARG A 885 -6.07 -15.36 -1.07
CA ARG A 885 -5.76 -16.57 -0.31
C ARG A 885 -5.81 -17.77 -1.25
N ILE A 886 -5.30 -18.91 -0.81
CA ILE A 886 -5.36 -20.15 -1.60
C ILE A 886 -6.83 -20.51 -1.85
N GLY A 887 -7.23 -20.43 -3.13
CA GLY A 887 -8.60 -20.66 -3.61
C GLY A 887 -9.44 -19.41 -3.85
N SER A 888 -8.90 -18.22 -3.56
CA SER A 888 -9.49 -16.94 -3.94
C SER A 888 -8.41 -15.92 -4.32
N SER A 889 -8.19 -15.75 -5.61
CA SER A 889 -7.15 -14.90 -6.19
C SER A 889 -7.73 -13.89 -7.20
N VAL A 890 -6.90 -13.40 -8.13
CA VAL A 890 -7.20 -12.33 -9.11
C VAL A 890 -8.43 -12.60 -9.99
N GLU A 891 -8.87 -13.85 -10.13
CA GLU A 891 -10.08 -14.22 -10.87
C GLU A 891 -11.35 -13.45 -10.44
N PHE A 892 -11.48 -13.21 -9.13
CA PHE A 892 -12.64 -12.56 -8.55
C PHE A 892 -12.55 -11.04 -8.70
N ASP A 893 -11.32 -10.50 -8.69
CA ASP A 893 -11.09 -9.11 -9.04
C ASP A 893 -11.45 -8.84 -10.50
N TRP A 894 -11.11 -9.75 -11.42
CA TRP A 894 -11.52 -9.68 -12.82
C TRP A 894 -13.04 -9.65 -12.99
N CYS A 895 -13.76 -10.49 -12.25
CA CYS A 895 -15.22 -10.52 -12.27
C CYS A 895 -15.83 -9.23 -11.70
N ALA A 896 -15.33 -8.74 -10.56
CA ALA A 896 -15.81 -7.50 -9.96
C ALA A 896 -15.57 -6.28 -10.87
N VAL A 897 -14.37 -6.15 -11.45
CA VAL A 897 -14.05 -5.07 -12.40
C VAL A 897 -14.87 -5.17 -13.67
N GLY A 898 -15.08 -6.39 -14.20
CA GLY A 898 -15.96 -6.60 -15.35
C GLY A 898 -17.39 -6.12 -15.08
N CYS A 899 -17.92 -6.43 -13.90
CA CYS A 899 -19.25 -5.98 -13.47
C CYS A 899 -19.33 -4.45 -13.36
N LEU A 900 -18.35 -3.80 -12.72
CA LEU A 900 -18.29 -2.34 -12.61
C LEU A 900 -18.25 -1.67 -13.99
N ARG A 901 -17.44 -2.19 -14.92
CA ARG A 901 -17.34 -1.66 -16.29
C ARG A 901 -18.64 -1.79 -17.05
N GLU A 902 -19.33 -2.92 -16.94
CA GLU A 902 -20.62 -3.13 -17.59
C GLU A 902 -21.70 -2.20 -16.99
N LEU A 903 -21.78 -2.07 -15.66
CA LEU A 903 -22.70 -1.13 -15.02
C LEU A 903 -22.46 0.32 -15.48
N ARG A 904 -21.19 0.73 -15.58
CA ARG A 904 -20.81 2.05 -16.11
C ARG A 904 -21.22 2.23 -17.57
N GLN A 905 -21.03 1.22 -18.42
CA GLN A 905 -21.50 1.26 -19.83
C GLN A 905 -23.01 1.43 -19.93
N LEU A 906 -23.75 0.89 -18.96
CA LEU A 906 -25.20 1.00 -18.85
C LEU A 906 -25.66 2.29 -18.14
N GLY A 907 -24.73 3.20 -17.82
CA GLY A 907 -25.03 4.49 -17.19
C GLY A 907 -25.50 4.39 -15.74
N ARG A 908 -25.20 3.28 -15.05
CA ARG A 908 -25.55 3.08 -13.64
C ARG A 908 -24.40 3.51 -12.73
N PRO A 909 -24.64 4.37 -11.73
CA PRO A 909 -23.61 4.77 -10.79
C PRO A 909 -23.30 3.62 -9.80
N THR A 910 -22.03 3.48 -9.47
CA THR A 910 -21.47 2.30 -8.80
C THR A 910 -20.74 2.65 -7.51
N ILE A 911 -20.92 1.80 -6.50
CA ILE A 911 -20.11 1.76 -5.29
C ILE A 911 -19.31 0.46 -5.28
N MET A 912 -18.00 0.53 -5.08
CA MET A 912 -17.16 -0.64 -4.80
C MET A 912 -16.78 -0.70 -3.32
N ILE A 913 -16.94 -1.87 -2.69
CA ILE A 913 -16.45 -2.13 -1.33
C ILE A 913 -15.42 -3.26 -1.40
N ASN A 914 -14.15 -2.96 -1.08
CA ASN A 914 -13.07 -3.94 -1.02
C ASN A 914 -11.89 -3.39 -0.22
N TYR A 915 -10.99 -4.25 0.27
CA TYR A 915 -9.88 -3.85 1.14
C TYR A 915 -8.53 -4.47 0.76
N ASN A 916 -8.45 -5.12 -0.40
CA ASN A 916 -7.21 -5.72 -0.89
C ASN A 916 -6.41 -4.69 -1.71
N PRO A 917 -5.24 -4.21 -1.25
CA PRO A 917 -4.49 -3.16 -1.93
C PRO A 917 -3.86 -3.62 -3.26
N GLU A 918 -3.78 -4.92 -3.51
CA GLU A 918 -3.22 -5.50 -4.73
C GLU A 918 -4.20 -5.49 -5.93
N THR A 919 -5.45 -5.04 -5.73
CA THR A 919 -6.53 -5.19 -6.71
C THR A 919 -6.70 -3.99 -7.64
N VAL A 920 -7.18 -4.26 -8.86
CA VAL A 920 -7.66 -3.22 -9.78
C VAL A 920 -9.04 -2.73 -9.37
N SER A 921 -9.88 -3.55 -8.73
CA SER A 921 -11.19 -3.06 -8.24
C SER A 921 -11.09 -1.97 -7.18
N THR A 922 -9.97 -1.91 -6.43
CA THR A 922 -9.68 -0.80 -5.50
C THR A 922 -8.95 0.37 -6.16
N ASP A 923 -8.99 0.49 -7.48
CA ASP A 923 -8.65 1.74 -8.18
C ASP A 923 -9.90 2.63 -8.20
N TYR A 924 -9.79 3.84 -7.64
CA TYR A 924 -10.90 4.79 -7.54
C TYR A 924 -11.45 5.19 -8.92
N ASP A 925 -10.68 5.03 -10.01
CA ASP A 925 -11.16 5.28 -11.36
C ASP A 925 -12.10 4.19 -11.90
N MET A 926 -12.19 3.03 -11.26
CA MET A 926 -13.02 1.90 -11.71
C MET A 926 -14.51 2.03 -11.33
N CYS A 927 -14.84 2.85 -10.33
CA CYS A 927 -16.19 3.06 -9.84
C CYS A 927 -16.47 4.56 -9.57
N ASP A 928 -17.70 4.91 -9.20
CA ASP A 928 -18.05 6.30 -8.87
C ASP A 928 -17.76 6.65 -7.40
N ARG A 929 -17.77 5.62 -6.54
CA ARG A 929 -17.35 5.68 -5.13
C ARG A 929 -16.63 4.38 -4.76
N LEU A 930 -15.40 4.50 -4.28
CA LEU A 930 -14.64 3.39 -3.75
C LEU A 930 -14.57 3.50 -2.22
N TYR A 931 -15.14 2.54 -1.51
CA TYR A 931 -14.93 2.36 -0.08
C TYR A 931 -13.83 1.33 0.14
N PHE A 932 -12.67 1.78 0.62
CA PHE A 932 -11.59 0.90 1.06
C PHE A 932 -11.87 0.38 2.47
N GLU A 933 -12.83 -0.54 2.57
CA GLU A 933 -13.46 -0.94 3.84
C GLU A 933 -13.73 -2.42 3.96
N GLU A 934 -13.95 -2.84 5.20
CA GLU A 934 -14.15 -4.23 5.60
C GLU A 934 -15.40 -4.84 4.96
N ILE A 935 -15.31 -6.10 4.53
CA ILE A 935 -16.45 -6.87 4.02
C ILE A 935 -17.02 -7.69 5.16
N SER A 936 -17.82 -7.03 6.00
CA SER A 936 -18.62 -7.65 7.06
C SER A 936 -20.05 -7.16 7.01
N PHE A 937 -20.96 -7.89 7.66
CA PHE A 937 -22.37 -7.49 7.74
C PHE A 937 -22.50 -6.06 8.32
N GLU A 938 -21.80 -5.75 9.41
CA GLU A 938 -21.82 -4.43 10.04
C GLU A 938 -21.51 -3.29 9.04
N ILE A 939 -20.40 -3.44 8.31
CA ILE A 939 -19.84 -2.34 7.49
C ILE A 939 -20.56 -2.22 6.15
N VAL A 940 -20.87 -3.35 5.50
CA VAL A 940 -21.66 -3.35 4.26
C VAL A 940 -23.06 -2.79 4.51
N MET A 941 -23.67 -3.10 5.67
CA MET A 941 -24.96 -2.54 6.05
C MET A 941 -24.86 -1.04 6.38
N ASP A 942 -23.82 -0.59 7.10
CA ASP A 942 -23.59 0.84 7.35
C ASP A 942 -23.48 1.63 6.05
N ILE A 943 -22.69 1.15 5.07
CA ILE A 943 -22.54 1.81 3.76
C ILE A 943 -23.86 1.79 2.98
N TYR A 944 -24.57 0.66 2.95
CA TYR A 944 -25.86 0.54 2.26
C TYR A 944 -26.90 1.53 2.81
N GLU A 945 -26.98 1.68 4.14
CA GLU A 945 -27.88 2.60 4.82
C GLU A 945 -27.51 4.07 4.58
N ILE A 946 -26.21 4.41 4.69
CA ILE A 946 -25.70 5.78 4.49
C ILE A 946 -25.91 6.24 3.04
N GLU A 947 -25.62 5.38 2.07
CA GLU A 947 -25.68 5.71 0.64
C GLU A 947 -27.08 5.66 0.04
N HIS A 948 -28.06 5.09 0.75
CA HIS A 948 -29.39 4.81 0.21
C HIS A 948 -29.33 4.06 -1.14
N SER A 949 -28.54 2.98 -1.15
CA SER A 949 -28.22 2.24 -2.38
C SER A 949 -29.42 1.47 -2.95
N GLU A 950 -29.48 1.31 -4.28
CA GLU A 950 -30.56 0.60 -4.98
C GLU A 950 -30.55 -0.91 -4.75
N GLY A 951 -29.37 -1.45 -4.43
CA GLY A 951 -29.16 -2.86 -4.17
C GLY A 951 -27.68 -3.24 -4.13
N ILE A 952 -27.42 -4.50 -3.78
CA ILE A 952 -26.09 -5.05 -3.52
C ILE A 952 -25.86 -6.28 -4.41
N ILE A 953 -24.77 -6.30 -5.17
CA ILE A 953 -24.30 -7.45 -5.95
C ILE A 953 -23.20 -8.17 -5.16
N LEU A 954 -23.49 -9.40 -4.73
CA LEU A 954 -22.58 -10.26 -3.96
C LEU A 954 -21.91 -11.34 -4.81
N SER A 955 -22.50 -11.68 -5.96
CA SER A 955 -22.16 -12.87 -6.76
C SER A 955 -20.85 -12.76 -7.55
N MET A 956 -20.11 -11.65 -7.44
CA MET A 956 -18.88 -11.37 -8.22
C MET A 956 -17.59 -11.50 -7.40
N GLY A 957 -17.68 -11.47 -6.07
CA GLY A 957 -16.51 -11.42 -5.17
C GLY A 957 -16.17 -12.75 -4.48
N GLY A 958 -16.59 -13.89 -5.04
CA GLY A 958 -16.29 -15.19 -4.43
C GLY A 958 -17.09 -15.48 -3.15
N GLN A 959 -16.48 -16.17 -2.17
CA GLN A 959 -17.22 -16.72 -1.02
C GLN A 959 -17.51 -15.68 0.08
N LEU A 960 -16.58 -14.75 0.33
CA LEU A 960 -16.69 -13.80 1.45
C LEU A 960 -17.97 -12.94 1.37
N PRO A 961 -18.34 -12.32 0.23
CA PRO A 961 -19.59 -11.59 0.11
C PRO A 961 -20.83 -12.49 0.19
N ASN A 962 -20.72 -13.73 -0.31
CA ASN A 962 -21.84 -14.67 -0.33
C ASN A 962 -22.25 -15.09 1.08
N ASN A 963 -21.27 -15.23 1.98
CA ASN A 963 -21.50 -15.63 3.38
C ASN A 963 -22.40 -14.65 4.16
N ILE A 964 -22.44 -13.37 3.79
CA ILE A 964 -23.26 -12.36 4.47
C ILE A 964 -24.63 -12.12 3.80
N ALA A 965 -24.96 -12.87 2.73
CA ALA A 965 -26.19 -12.66 1.95
C ALA A 965 -27.46 -12.81 2.80
N MET A 966 -27.52 -13.86 3.63
CA MET A 966 -28.68 -14.11 4.50
C MET A 966 -28.82 -13.08 5.62
N ASP A 967 -27.71 -12.57 6.15
CA ASP A 967 -27.75 -11.58 7.22
C ASP A 967 -28.23 -10.22 6.71
N LEU A 968 -27.77 -9.82 5.52
CA LEU A 968 -28.27 -8.66 4.78
C LEU A 968 -29.77 -8.81 4.46
N HIS A 969 -30.18 -9.97 3.96
CA HIS A 969 -31.58 -10.26 3.65
C HIS A 969 -32.49 -10.16 4.87
N ARG A 970 -32.07 -10.71 6.02
CA ARG A 970 -32.82 -10.64 7.29
C ARG A 970 -33.02 -9.21 7.79
N GLN A 971 -32.11 -8.29 7.43
CA GLN A 971 -32.23 -6.85 7.68
C GLN A 971 -32.85 -6.06 6.52
N GLN A 972 -33.50 -6.76 5.57
CA GLN A 972 -34.23 -6.15 4.45
C GLN A 972 -33.36 -5.36 3.47
N ALA A 973 -32.05 -5.63 3.42
CA ALA A 973 -31.19 -5.10 2.36
C ALA A 973 -31.49 -5.81 1.03
N LYS A 974 -31.56 -5.05 -0.07
CA LYS A 974 -31.91 -5.59 -1.38
C LYS A 974 -30.68 -6.19 -2.08
N VAL A 975 -30.55 -7.51 -2.02
CA VAL A 975 -29.56 -8.25 -2.82
C VAL A 975 -30.08 -8.39 -4.25
N LEU A 976 -29.25 -8.08 -5.25
CA LEU A 976 -29.57 -8.18 -6.68
C LEU A 976 -29.09 -9.51 -7.26
N GLY A 977 -29.81 -10.01 -8.27
CA GLY A 977 -29.55 -11.31 -8.89
C GLY A 977 -30.29 -12.43 -8.18
N THR A 978 -29.63 -13.58 -8.02
CA THR A 978 -30.23 -14.77 -7.39
C THR A 978 -30.52 -14.50 -5.91
N SER A 979 -31.67 -14.97 -5.43
CA SER A 979 -32.11 -14.69 -4.06
C SER A 979 -31.14 -15.27 -3.01
N PRO A 980 -30.94 -14.59 -1.87
CA PRO A 980 -30.18 -15.12 -0.73
C PRO A 980 -30.66 -16.49 -0.26
N GLU A 981 -31.95 -16.77 -0.33
CA GLU A 981 -32.53 -18.07 0.02
C GLU A 981 -32.16 -19.18 -0.96
N SER A 982 -32.06 -18.86 -2.25
CA SER A 982 -31.56 -19.79 -3.27
C SER A 982 -30.06 -20.04 -3.11
N ILE A 983 -29.28 -19.00 -2.76
CA ILE A 983 -27.86 -19.12 -2.41
C ILE A 983 -27.70 -20.08 -1.23
N ASP A 984 -28.42 -19.87 -0.13
CA ASP A 984 -28.38 -20.75 1.04
C ASP A 984 -28.88 -22.17 0.72
N SER A 985 -29.85 -22.32 -0.18
CA SER A 985 -30.33 -23.64 -0.63
C SER A 985 -29.29 -24.40 -1.43
N ALA A 986 -28.43 -23.72 -2.18
CA ALA A 986 -27.33 -24.33 -2.92
C ALA A 986 -26.12 -24.69 -2.02
N GLU A 987 -25.76 -23.81 -1.08
CA GLU A 987 -24.60 -24.01 -0.21
C GLU A 987 -24.88 -24.99 0.96
N ASN A 988 -26.13 -25.04 1.43
CA ASN A 988 -26.52 -25.98 2.46
C ASN A 988 -26.67 -27.40 1.88
N ARG A 989 -25.75 -28.30 2.23
CA ARG A 989 -25.70 -29.66 1.65
C ARG A 989 -27.02 -30.44 1.79
N PHE A 990 -27.72 -30.31 2.91
CA PHE A 990 -28.99 -31.00 3.12
C PHE A 990 -30.09 -30.46 2.21
N LYS A 991 -30.22 -29.13 2.12
CA LYS A 991 -31.20 -28.48 1.22
C LYS A 991 -30.90 -28.85 -0.23
N PHE A 992 -29.65 -28.69 -0.65
CA PHE A 992 -29.20 -28.97 -2.01
C PHE A 992 -29.45 -30.42 -2.42
N SER A 993 -29.04 -31.40 -1.60
CA SER A 993 -29.26 -32.82 -1.87
C SER A 993 -30.74 -33.15 -2.07
N ARG A 994 -31.61 -32.64 -1.19
CA ARG A 994 -33.06 -32.90 -1.31
C ARG A 994 -33.64 -32.33 -2.60
N MET A 995 -33.08 -31.22 -3.11
CA MET A 995 -33.47 -30.67 -4.41
C MET A 995 -33.05 -31.60 -5.55
N LEU A 996 -31.82 -32.11 -5.53
CA LEU A 996 -31.32 -33.06 -6.52
C LEU A 996 -32.17 -34.34 -6.55
N ASP A 997 -32.46 -34.92 -5.39
CA ASP A 997 -33.23 -36.17 -5.27
C ASP A 997 -34.66 -36.02 -5.82
N ARG A 998 -35.30 -34.87 -5.56
CA ARG A 998 -36.66 -34.58 -6.07
C ARG A 998 -36.71 -34.51 -7.60
N ARG A 999 -35.61 -34.08 -8.24
CA ARG A 999 -35.52 -33.96 -9.70
C ARG A 999 -34.92 -35.20 -10.37
N GLY A 1000 -34.44 -36.17 -9.58
CA GLY A 1000 -33.77 -37.36 -10.08
C GLY A 1000 -32.35 -37.10 -10.60
N ILE A 1001 -31.69 -36.03 -10.14
CA ILE A 1001 -30.30 -35.72 -10.47
C ILE A 1001 -29.41 -36.52 -9.51
N LEU A 1002 -28.47 -37.30 -10.07
CA LEU A 1002 -27.60 -38.15 -9.26
C LEU A 1002 -26.51 -37.33 -8.53
N GLN A 1003 -26.12 -37.80 -7.36
CA GLN A 1003 -25.04 -37.26 -6.53
C GLN A 1003 -24.31 -38.41 -5.81
N PRO A 1004 -23.07 -38.22 -5.34
CA PRO A 1004 -22.40 -39.22 -4.50
C PRO A 1004 -23.21 -39.50 -3.23
N ARG A 1005 -23.26 -40.77 -2.79
CA ARG A 1005 -23.89 -41.13 -1.52
C ARG A 1005 -23.21 -40.36 -0.38
N TRP A 1006 -24.00 -39.74 0.49
CA TRP A 1006 -23.49 -38.89 1.56
C TRP A 1006 -24.39 -38.94 2.80
N LYS A 1007 -23.86 -38.52 3.94
CA LYS A 1007 -24.62 -38.36 5.18
C LYS A 1007 -23.99 -37.28 6.07
N GLU A 1008 -24.85 -36.52 6.75
CA GLU A 1008 -24.46 -35.60 7.82
C GLU A 1008 -24.39 -36.39 9.13
N LEU A 1009 -23.25 -36.31 9.82
CA LEU A 1009 -22.96 -37.21 10.93
C LEU A 1009 -22.32 -36.43 12.08
N THR A 1010 -22.90 -36.57 13.27
CA THR A 1010 -22.52 -35.82 14.47
C THR A 1010 -21.70 -36.62 15.48
N ASN A 1011 -21.56 -37.94 15.26
CA ASN A 1011 -20.79 -38.81 16.13
C ASN A 1011 -19.99 -39.84 15.33
N LEU A 1012 -18.83 -40.23 15.86
CA LEU A 1012 -17.86 -41.13 15.22
C LEU A 1012 -18.46 -42.49 14.86
N LYS A 1013 -19.29 -43.08 15.74
CA LYS A 1013 -19.89 -44.38 15.50
C LYS A 1013 -20.76 -44.38 14.24
N SER A 1014 -21.64 -43.39 14.12
CA SER A 1014 -22.52 -43.25 12.95
C SER A 1014 -21.73 -42.96 11.67
N ALA A 1015 -20.55 -42.33 11.80
CA ALA A 1015 -19.63 -42.09 10.69
C ALA A 1015 -18.95 -43.38 10.20
N ILE A 1016 -18.49 -44.22 11.12
CA ILE A 1016 -17.93 -45.54 10.78
C ILE A 1016 -19.00 -46.42 10.11
N ASP A 1017 -20.19 -46.52 10.71
CA ASP A 1017 -21.29 -47.33 10.18
C ASP A 1017 -21.63 -46.93 8.73
N PHE A 1018 -21.65 -45.62 8.42
CA PHE A 1018 -21.88 -45.12 7.07
C PHE A 1018 -20.73 -45.45 6.11
N CYS A 1019 -19.47 -45.27 6.52
CA CYS A 1019 -18.30 -45.58 5.70
C CYS A 1019 -18.19 -47.08 5.38
N GLU A 1020 -18.58 -47.96 6.30
CA GLU A 1020 -18.66 -49.41 6.06
C GLU A 1020 -19.80 -49.76 5.09
N GLU A 1021 -20.94 -49.06 5.18
CA GLU A 1021 -22.07 -49.24 4.27
C GLU A 1021 -21.74 -48.84 2.82
N VAL A 1022 -21.08 -47.69 2.62
CA VAL A 1022 -20.77 -47.16 1.27
C VAL A 1022 -19.41 -47.65 0.74
N GLY A 1023 -18.57 -48.20 1.62
CA GLY A 1023 -17.22 -48.68 1.35
C GLY A 1023 -16.18 -47.56 1.22
N TYR A 1024 -14.97 -47.80 1.70
CA TYR A 1024 -13.82 -46.89 1.54
C TYR A 1024 -13.30 -46.81 0.09
N PRO A 1025 -12.60 -45.73 -0.30
CA PRO A 1025 -12.38 -44.49 0.47
C PRO A 1025 -13.63 -43.60 0.58
N CYS A 1026 -13.63 -42.71 1.59
CA CYS A 1026 -14.69 -41.74 1.88
C CYS A 1026 -14.09 -40.34 2.11
N LEU A 1027 -14.81 -39.31 1.65
CA LEU A 1027 -14.44 -37.89 1.77
C LEU A 1027 -15.10 -37.28 3.00
N VAL A 1028 -14.29 -36.67 3.87
CA VAL A 1028 -14.72 -35.93 5.07
C VAL A 1028 -14.61 -34.44 4.76
N ARG A 1029 -15.69 -33.66 4.95
CA ARG A 1029 -15.69 -32.21 4.70
C ARG A 1029 -16.59 -31.42 5.66
N PRO A 1030 -16.19 -30.19 6.05
CA PRO A 1030 -17.09 -29.23 6.70
C PRO A 1030 -18.08 -28.60 5.69
N SER A 1031 -19.13 -27.95 6.19
CA SER A 1031 -20.11 -27.20 5.37
C SER A 1031 -19.71 -25.72 5.24
N TYR A 1032 -20.21 -25.01 4.21
CA TYR A 1032 -19.95 -23.58 3.94
C TYR A 1032 -18.45 -23.21 3.77
N VAL A 1033 -17.67 -24.06 3.11
CA VAL A 1033 -16.24 -23.82 2.87
C VAL A 1033 -15.89 -23.72 1.39
N LEU A 1034 -14.89 -22.88 1.09
CA LEU A 1034 -14.23 -22.78 -0.21
C LEU A 1034 -12.88 -23.52 -0.18
N SER A 1035 -12.35 -23.91 -1.34
CA SER A 1035 -10.97 -24.43 -1.53
C SER A 1035 -10.68 -25.80 -0.91
N GLY A 1036 -11.73 -26.50 -0.50
CA GLY A 1036 -11.62 -27.77 0.21
C GLY A 1036 -10.97 -27.66 1.58
N ALA A 1037 -11.13 -26.51 2.26
CA ALA A 1037 -10.55 -26.28 3.58
C ALA A 1037 -10.93 -27.41 4.56
N ALA A 1038 -9.92 -28.05 5.15
CA ALA A 1038 -10.05 -29.20 6.06
C ALA A 1038 -10.73 -30.45 5.45
N MET A 1039 -10.77 -30.57 4.12
CA MET A 1039 -11.24 -31.78 3.45
C MET A 1039 -10.19 -32.88 3.47
N ASN A 1040 -10.58 -34.10 3.81
CA ASN A 1040 -9.66 -35.25 3.89
C ASN A 1040 -10.30 -36.51 3.30
N VAL A 1041 -9.47 -37.40 2.71
CA VAL A 1041 -9.92 -38.70 2.20
C VAL A 1041 -9.52 -39.78 3.20
N ALA A 1042 -10.52 -40.35 3.89
CA ALA A 1042 -10.34 -41.50 4.76
C ALA A 1042 -10.28 -42.79 3.94
N TYR A 1043 -9.27 -43.62 4.17
CA TYR A 1043 -9.13 -44.95 3.58
C TYR A 1043 -9.43 -46.07 4.59
N SER A 1044 -9.54 -45.72 5.88
CA SER A 1044 -9.79 -46.63 6.98
C SER A 1044 -10.54 -45.95 8.14
N ASN A 1045 -11.03 -46.75 9.09
CA ASN A 1045 -11.67 -46.25 10.31
C ASN A 1045 -10.71 -45.38 11.16
N GLN A 1046 -9.41 -45.65 11.14
CA GLN A 1046 -8.40 -44.87 11.88
C GLN A 1046 -8.21 -43.47 11.29
N ASP A 1047 -8.21 -43.37 9.96
CA ASP A 1047 -8.14 -42.08 9.26
C ASP A 1047 -9.34 -41.22 9.62
N LEU A 1048 -10.53 -41.84 9.62
CA LEU A 1048 -11.80 -41.17 9.92
C LEU A 1048 -11.83 -40.55 11.33
N GLU A 1049 -11.35 -41.28 12.35
CA GLU A 1049 -11.24 -40.77 13.72
C GLU A 1049 -10.31 -39.56 13.81
N THR A 1050 -9.16 -39.63 13.12
CA THR A 1050 -8.18 -38.55 13.07
C THR A 1050 -8.76 -37.29 12.42
N TYR A 1051 -9.44 -37.45 11.27
CA TYR A 1051 -9.96 -36.33 10.50
C TYR A 1051 -11.21 -35.70 11.11
N LEU A 1052 -12.09 -36.46 11.77
CA LEU A 1052 -13.25 -35.89 12.45
C LEU A 1052 -12.85 -35.00 13.62
N ASN A 1053 -11.83 -35.39 14.38
CA ASN A 1053 -11.28 -34.54 15.44
C ASN A 1053 -10.72 -33.23 14.87
N ALA A 1054 -9.97 -33.29 13.76
CA ALA A 1054 -9.43 -32.11 13.09
C ALA A 1054 -10.52 -31.20 12.48
N ALA A 1055 -11.54 -31.76 11.81
CA ALA A 1055 -12.60 -31.01 11.16
C ALA A 1055 -13.51 -30.27 12.17
N SER A 1056 -13.74 -30.86 13.34
CA SER A 1056 -14.55 -30.25 14.41
C SER A 1056 -13.94 -28.95 14.98
N LEU A 1057 -12.62 -28.78 14.89
CA LEU A 1057 -11.92 -27.56 15.29
C LEU A 1057 -12.13 -26.40 14.30
N VAL A 1058 -12.41 -26.71 13.04
CA VAL A 1058 -12.52 -25.74 11.93
C VAL A 1058 -13.95 -25.20 11.80
N SER A 1059 -14.96 -26.03 12.04
CA SER A 1059 -16.36 -25.63 12.03
C SER A 1059 -17.04 -26.05 13.32
N LYS A 1060 -17.07 -25.15 14.30
CA LYS A 1060 -17.76 -25.38 15.58
C LYS A 1060 -19.29 -25.29 15.45
N GLU A 1061 -19.79 -24.50 14.49
CA GLU A 1061 -21.22 -24.21 14.33
C GLU A 1061 -21.91 -25.10 13.29
N HIS A 1062 -21.17 -25.71 12.35
CA HIS A 1062 -21.75 -26.58 11.32
C HIS A 1062 -21.24 -28.03 11.40
N PRO A 1063 -22.12 -29.02 11.17
CA PRO A 1063 -21.80 -30.44 11.24
C PRO A 1063 -20.91 -30.91 10.08
N VAL A 1064 -20.16 -32.00 10.33
CA VAL A 1064 -19.29 -32.64 9.33
C VAL A 1064 -20.11 -33.52 8.39
N VAL A 1065 -19.80 -33.42 7.10
CA VAL A 1065 -20.44 -34.18 6.03
C VAL A 1065 -19.46 -35.24 5.51
N ILE A 1066 -19.92 -36.48 5.42
CA ILE A 1066 -19.14 -37.59 4.85
C ILE A 1066 -19.79 -38.06 3.55
N SER A 1067 -19.01 -38.22 2.49
CA SER A 1067 -19.47 -38.63 1.16
C SER A 1067 -18.62 -39.78 0.61
N LYS A 1068 -19.20 -40.67 -0.20
CA LYS A 1068 -18.45 -41.71 -0.91
C LYS A 1068 -17.46 -41.07 -1.88
N PHE A 1069 -16.18 -41.41 -1.77
CA PHE A 1069 -15.15 -40.99 -2.71
C PHE A 1069 -15.11 -41.96 -3.90
N LEU A 1070 -15.27 -41.42 -5.12
CA LEU A 1070 -15.29 -42.20 -6.36
C LEU A 1070 -13.91 -42.16 -7.02
N THR A 1071 -13.23 -43.30 -7.05
CA THR A 1071 -11.92 -43.43 -7.71
C THR A 1071 -12.08 -43.54 -9.23
N GLU A 1072 -11.03 -43.22 -10.00
CA GLU A 1072 -10.99 -43.38 -11.47
C GLU A 1072 -12.20 -42.75 -12.17
N ALA A 1073 -12.57 -41.55 -11.73
CA ALA A 1073 -13.67 -40.80 -12.30
C ALA A 1073 -13.14 -39.47 -12.85
N LYS A 1074 -13.74 -39.00 -13.95
CA LYS A 1074 -13.36 -37.72 -14.55
C LYS A 1074 -14.15 -36.60 -13.91
N GLU A 1075 -13.50 -35.48 -13.62
CA GLU A 1075 -14.15 -34.28 -13.09
C GLU A 1075 -14.38 -33.27 -14.24
N ILE A 1076 -15.52 -32.59 -14.18
CA ILE A 1076 -15.98 -31.65 -15.19
C ILE A 1076 -16.49 -30.40 -14.47
N ASP A 1077 -15.95 -29.24 -14.86
CA ASP A 1077 -16.41 -27.93 -14.43
C ASP A 1077 -17.36 -27.33 -15.47
N VAL A 1078 -18.47 -26.77 -15.01
CA VAL A 1078 -19.43 -26.08 -15.86
C VAL A 1078 -19.70 -24.70 -15.30
N ASP A 1079 -19.35 -23.68 -16.09
CA ASP A 1079 -19.63 -22.27 -15.78
C ASP A 1079 -20.81 -21.81 -16.61
N ALA A 1080 -21.80 -21.15 -16.00
CA ALA A 1080 -23.01 -20.73 -16.68
C ALA A 1080 -23.57 -19.41 -16.14
N VAL A 1081 -24.38 -18.77 -16.98
CA VAL A 1081 -25.18 -17.60 -16.63
C VAL A 1081 -26.63 -17.90 -16.97
N ALA A 1082 -27.54 -17.55 -16.05
CA ALA A 1082 -28.97 -17.73 -16.23
C ALA A 1082 -29.75 -16.46 -15.90
N THR A 1083 -30.99 -16.39 -16.36
CA THR A 1083 -32.00 -15.40 -15.95
C THR A 1083 -33.31 -16.13 -15.70
N ASP A 1084 -33.93 -15.93 -14.55
CA ASP A 1084 -35.16 -16.61 -14.13
C ASP A 1084 -35.10 -18.15 -14.34
N GLY A 1085 -33.93 -18.74 -14.08
CA GLY A 1085 -33.66 -20.16 -14.25
C GLY A 1085 -33.38 -20.64 -15.68
N GLU A 1086 -33.47 -19.76 -16.69
CA GLU A 1086 -33.18 -20.07 -18.09
C GLU A 1086 -31.73 -19.74 -18.46
N ILE A 1087 -31.04 -20.66 -19.14
CA ILE A 1087 -29.61 -20.54 -19.46
C ILE A 1087 -29.37 -19.52 -20.59
N LEU A 1088 -28.56 -18.50 -20.32
CA LEU A 1088 -28.11 -17.51 -21.30
C LEU A 1088 -26.84 -17.98 -22.02
N CYS A 1089 -25.83 -18.43 -21.28
CA CYS A 1089 -24.61 -19.00 -21.85
C CYS A 1089 -24.00 -20.02 -20.89
N MET A 1090 -23.27 -21.01 -21.44
CA MET A 1090 -22.59 -22.03 -20.64
C MET A 1090 -21.28 -22.49 -21.30
N ALA A 1091 -20.28 -22.75 -20.46
CA ALA A 1091 -18.99 -23.30 -20.84
C ALA A 1091 -18.76 -24.60 -20.07
N VAL A 1092 -18.32 -25.64 -20.75
CA VAL A 1092 -17.92 -26.91 -20.14
C VAL A 1092 -16.40 -27.04 -20.25
N SER A 1093 -15.76 -27.40 -19.15
CA SER A 1093 -14.32 -27.59 -19.05
C SER A 1093 -14.06 -28.96 -18.47
N GLU A 1094 -13.17 -29.73 -19.09
CA GLU A 1094 -12.75 -31.02 -18.55
C GLU A 1094 -11.45 -30.90 -17.78
N HIS A 1095 -11.34 -31.64 -16.68
CA HIS A 1095 -10.07 -31.78 -15.96
C HIS A 1095 -9.17 -32.80 -16.65
N VAL A 1096 -7.86 -32.56 -16.62
CA VAL A 1096 -6.85 -33.55 -17.04
C VAL A 1096 -6.66 -34.60 -15.95
N GLU A 1097 -6.66 -34.16 -14.69
CA GLU A 1097 -6.58 -35.00 -13.50
C GLU A 1097 -7.92 -35.73 -13.25
N ASN A 1098 -7.86 -36.88 -12.59
CA ASN A 1098 -9.07 -37.56 -12.10
C ASN A 1098 -9.64 -36.84 -10.87
N ALA A 1099 -10.94 -37.02 -10.65
CA ALA A 1099 -11.62 -36.54 -9.44
C ALA A 1099 -10.88 -36.99 -8.18
N GLY A 1100 -10.57 -36.02 -7.32
CA GLY A 1100 -9.71 -36.22 -6.14
C GLY A 1100 -8.57 -35.22 -6.03
N VAL A 1101 -8.12 -34.67 -7.16
CA VAL A 1101 -7.38 -33.40 -7.17
C VAL A 1101 -8.40 -32.28 -7.11
N HIS A 1102 -8.24 -31.36 -6.17
CA HIS A 1102 -9.15 -30.24 -6.03
C HIS A 1102 -9.17 -29.40 -7.33
N SER A 1103 -10.35 -28.98 -7.79
CA SER A 1103 -10.56 -28.20 -9.03
C SER A 1103 -9.68 -26.97 -9.23
N GLY A 1104 -9.19 -26.39 -8.13
CA GLY A 1104 -8.27 -25.24 -8.18
C GLY A 1104 -6.84 -25.62 -8.55
N ASP A 1105 -6.44 -26.83 -8.23
CA ASP A 1105 -5.14 -27.43 -8.57
C ASP A 1105 -5.23 -28.29 -9.84
N ALA A 1106 -6.41 -28.38 -10.46
CA ALA A 1106 -6.62 -29.13 -11.68
C ALA A 1106 -6.27 -28.30 -12.93
N THR A 1107 -5.78 -28.99 -13.94
CA THR A 1107 -5.59 -28.46 -15.29
C THR A 1107 -6.92 -28.52 -16.04
N LEU A 1108 -7.40 -27.39 -16.55
CA LEU A 1108 -8.67 -27.31 -17.29
C LEU A 1108 -8.44 -27.21 -18.79
N VAL A 1109 -9.28 -27.91 -19.57
CA VAL A 1109 -9.30 -27.84 -21.04
C VAL A 1109 -10.67 -27.36 -21.52
N THR A 1110 -10.70 -26.30 -22.34
CA THR A 1110 -11.93 -25.69 -22.89
C THR A 1110 -11.76 -25.35 -24.38
N PRO A 1111 -12.72 -25.70 -25.26
CA PRO A 1111 -13.85 -26.61 -25.03
C PRO A 1111 -13.37 -28.04 -24.70
N PRO A 1112 -14.21 -28.91 -24.11
CA PRO A 1112 -13.78 -30.25 -23.69
C PRO A 1112 -13.41 -31.10 -24.91
N GLN A 1113 -12.36 -31.92 -24.82
CA GLN A 1113 -11.82 -32.68 -25.94
C GLN A 1113 -12.10 -34.20 -25.85
N ASP A 1114 -12.29 -34.76 -24.65
CA ASP A 1114 -12.56 -36.20 -24.49
C ASP A 1114 -13.99 -36.53 -24.02
N LEU A 1115 -14.92 -35.56 -24.06
CA LEU A 1115 -16.33 -35.80 -23.72
C LEU A 1115 -17.14 -36.16 -24.97
N ASN A 1116 -17.93 -37.23 -24.91
CA ASN A 1116 -18.83 -37.61 -26.00
C ASN A 1116 -20.12 -36.75 -26.00
N SER A 1117 -20.82 -36.71 -27.14
CA SER A 1117 -22.01 -35.87 -27.33
C SER A 1117 -23.17 -36.21 -26.39
N GLU A 1118 -23.34 -37.49 -26.04
CA GLU A 1118 -24.37 -37.94 -25.09
C GLU A 1118 -24.12 -37.39 -23.68
N THR A 1119 -22.87 -37.45 -23.22
CA THR A 1119 -22.44 -36.87 -21.95
C THR A 1119 -22.70 -35.36 -21.93
N LEU A 1120 -22.34 -34.67 -23.02
CA LEU A 1120 -22.51 -33.23 -23.14
C LEU A 1120 -23.99 -32.80 -23.09
N GLU A 1121 -24.88 -33.55 -23.74
CA GLU A 1121 -26.33 -33.26 -23.68
C GLU A 1121 -26.91 -33.55 -22.29
N ASN A 1122 -26.44 -34.59 -21.61
CA ASN A 1122 -26.82 -34.85 -20.22
C ASN A 1122 -26.34 -33.73 -19.28
N ILE A 1123 -25.14 -33.18 -19.49
CA ILE A 1123 -24.65 -32.00 -18.76
C ILE A 1123 -25.59 -30.82 -18.99
N LYS A 1124 -25.94 -30.50 -20.27
CA LYS A 1124 -26.88 -29.42 -20.60
C LYS A 1124 -28.22 -29.58 -19.87
N ARG A 1125 -28.78 -30.79 -19.82
CA ARG A 1125 -30.02 -31.07 -19.11
C ARG A 1125 -29.89 -30.78 -17.61
N ILE A 1126 -28.85 -31.30 -16.96
CA ILE A 1126 -28.62 -31.12 -15.51
C ILE A 1126 -28.46 -29.62 -15.18
N VAL A 1127 -27.70 -28.88 -15.99
CA VAL A 1127 -27.46 -27.44 -15.82
C VAL A 1127 -28.77 -26.65 -15.88
N ARG A 1128 -29.63 -26.92 -16.89
CA ARG A 1128 -30.95 -26.28 -17.02
C ARG A 1128 -31.87 -26.62 -15.84
N ASP A 1129 -31.92 -27.89 -15.45
CA ASP A 1129 -32.75 -28.33 -14.33
C ASP A 1129 -32.32 -27.66 -13.02
N LEU A 1130 -31.02 -27.54 -12.77
CA LEU A 1130 -30.49 -26.86 -11.57
C LEU A 1130 -30.75 -25.37 -11.58
N ALA A 1131 -30.52 -24.69 -12.70
CA ALA A 1131 -30.80 -23.26 -12.83
C ALA A 1131 -32.27 -22.95 -12.54
N ALA A 1132 -33.20 -23.75 -13.08
CA ALA A 1132 -34.63 -23.63 -12.82
C ALA A 1132 -35.01 -23.95 -11.37
N LEU A 1133 -34.40 -24.96 -10.74
CA LEU A 1133 -34.68 -25.33 -9.35
C LEU A 1133 -34.24 -24.28 -8.34
N LEU A 1134 -33.14 -23.58 -8.63
CA LEU A 1134 -32.56 -22.53 -7.80
C LEU A 1134 -33.04 -21.13 -8.20
N ASP A 1135 -33.87 -21.01 -9.25
CA ASP A 1135 -34.34 -19.74 -9.81
C ASP A 1135 -33.17 -18.77 -10.06
N VAL A 1136 -32.13 -19.28 -10.73
CA VAL A 1136 -30.87 -18.55 -10.89
C VAL A 1136 -31.04 -17.36 -11.81
N THR A 1137 -30.66 -16.19 -11.32
CA THR A 1137 -30.48 -14.96 -12.08
C THR A 1137 -29.07 -14.41 -11.82
N GLY A 1138 -28.21 -14.48 -12.84
CA GLY A 1138 -26.80 -14.16 -12.75
C GLY A 1138 -25.89 -15.39 -12.94
N PRO A 1139 -24.65 -15.34 -12.41
CA PRO A 1139 -23.65 -16.38 -12.64
C PRO A 1139 -23.80 -17.54 -11.66
N PHE A 1140 -23.51 -18.75 -12.13
CA PHE A 1140 -23.32 -19.91 -11.28
C PHE A 1140 -22.31 -20.89 -11.89
N ASN A 1141 -21.80 -21.78 -11.06
CA ASN A 1141 -20.89 -22.84 -11.45
C ASN A 1141 -21.34 -24.16 -10.84
N MET A 1142 -21.09 -25.26 -11.55
CA MET A 1142 -21.30 -26.60 -11.02
C MET A 1142 -20.15 -27.53 -11.35
N GLN A 1143 -19.96 -28.53 -10.49
CA GLN A 1143 -18.93 -29.55 -10.65
C GLN A 1143 -19.57 -30.93 -10.73
N LEU A 1144 -19.12 -31.72 -11.71
CA LEU A 1144 -19.68 -33.02 -12.06
C LEU A 1144 -18.59 -34.10 -12.04
N ILE A 1145 -18.96 -35.28 -11.55
CA ILE A 1145 -18.18 -36.51 -11.71
C ILE A 1145 -18.79 -37.33 -12.84
N ALA A 1146 -17.99 -37.71 -13.82
CA ALA A 1146 -18.35 -38.62 -14.90
C ALA A 1146 -17.65 -39.98 -14.72
N LYS A 1147 -18.43 -41.05 -14.59
CA LYS A 1147 -17.93 -42.43 -14.57
C LYS A 1147 -18.97 -43.39 -15.16
N ASN A 1148 -18.55 -44.28 -16.06
CA ASN A 1148 -19.43 -45.28 -16.69
C ASN A 1148 -20.71 -44.69 -17.32
N ASN A 1149 -20.61 -43.54 -18.00
CA ASN A 1149 -21.73 -42.75 -18.55
C ASN A 1149 -22.75 -42.22 -17.52
N GLU A 1150 -22.48 -42.34 -16.21
CA GLU A 1150 -23.25 -41.65 -15.17
C GLU A 1150 -22.59 -40.31 -14.82
N LEU A 1151 -23.42 -39.27 -14.67
CA LEU A 1151 -23.03 -37.96 -14.17
C LEU A 1151 -23.57 -37.75 -12.76
N LYS A 1152 -22.70 -37.37 -11.83
CA LYS A 1152 -23.05 -37.09 -10.43
C LYS A 1152 -22.62 -35.68 -10.05
N VAL A 1153 -23.53 -34.90 -9.49
CA VAL A 1153 -23.24 -33.53 -9.02
C VAL A 1153 -22.45 -33.58 -7.72
N ILE A 1154 -21.33 -32.85 -7.68
CA ILE A 1154 -20.51 -32.67 -6.48
C ILE A 1154 -21.06 -31.49 -5.67
N GLU A 1155 -21.18 -30.34 -6.32
CA GLU A 1155 -21.61 -29.07 -5.75
C GLU A 1155 -22.09 -28.09 -6.82
N CYS A 1156 -22.80 -27.06 -6.38
CA CYS A 1156 -23.26 -25.93 -7.18
C CYS A 1156 -22.99 -24.64 -6.40
N ASN A 1157 -22.26 -23.72 -7.02
CA ASN A 1157 -21.88 -22.43 -6.47
C ASN A 1157 -22.68 -21.35 -7.20
N VAL A 1158 -23.64 -20.70 -6.54
CA VAL A 1158 -24.50 -19.66 -7.15
C VAL A 1158 -23.82 -18.29 -7.12
N ARG A 1159 -22.67 -18.24 -7.80
CA ARG A 1159 -21.79 -17.07 -7.97
C ARG A 1159 -20.82 -17.34 -9.11
N VAL A 1160 -20.01 -16.35 -9.47
CA VAL A 1160 -18.86 -16.60 -10.35
C VAL A 1160 -17.91 -17.63 -9.74
N SER A 1161 -17.27 -18.43 -10.59
CA SER A 1161 -16.17 -19.33 -10.23
C SER A 1161 -14.83 -18.74 -10.67
N ARG A 1162 -13.74 -19.39 -10.24
CA ARG A 1162 -12.40 -18.98 -10.65
C ARG A 1162 -12.09 -19.20 -12.13
N SER A 1163 -12.85 -20.03 -12.83
CA SER A 1163 -12.65 -20.29 -14.26
C SER A 1163 -13.40 -19.31 -15.18
N PHE A 1164 -14.24 -18.42 -14.64
CA PHE A 1164 -14.97 -17.41 -15.43
C PHE A 1164 -14.06 -16.57 -16.36
N PRO A 1165 -12.91 -16.02 -15.89
CA PRO A 1165 -11.99 -15.31 -16.78
C PRO A 1165 -11.44 -16.20 -17.89
N PHE A 1166 -11.05 -17.44 -17.56
CA PHE A 1166 -10.49 -18.41 -18.49
C PHE A 1166 -11.50 -18.80 -19.58
N VAL A 1167 -12.72 -19.19 -19.22
CA VAL A 1167 -13.74 -19.59 -20.19
C VAL A 1167 -14.18 -18.39 -21.04
N SER A 1168 -14.33 -17.21 -20.44
CA SER A 1168 -14.73 -16.00 -21.17
C SER A 1168 -13.73 -15.62 -22.26
N LYS A 1169 -12.44 -15.62 -21.91
CA LYS A 1169 -11.35 -15.27 -22.85
C LYS A 1169 -11.12 -16.37 -23.89
N THR A 1170 -11.23 -17.64 -23.51
CA THR A 1170 -11.09 -18.79 -24.43
C THR A 1170 -12.19 -18.77 -25.49
N LEU A 1171 -13.45 -18.66 -25.06
CA LEU A 1171 -14.64 -18.70 -25.90
C LEU A 1171 -14.97 -17.35 -26.56
N ASN A 1172 -14.20 -16.29 -26.26
CA ASN A 1172 -14.40 -14.94 -26.79
C ASN A 1172 -15.82 -14.39 -26.54
N HIS A 1173 -16.38 -14.70 -25.36
CA HIS A 1173 -17.68 -14.23 -24.90
C HIS A 1173 -17.57 -13.80 -23.44
N ASP A 1174 -18.09 -12.63 -23.10
CA ASP A 1174 -17.97 -12.08 -21.75
C ASP A 1174 -19.13 -12.57 -20.87
N PHE A 1175 -18.86 -13.57 -20.02
CA PHE A 1175 -19.86 -14.14 -19.12
C PHE A 1175 -20.22 -13.15 -18.01
N VAL A 1176 -19.29 -12.31 -17.58
CA VAL A 1176 -19.53 -11.32 -16.51
C VAL A 1176 -20.48 -10.24 -17.01
N ALA A 1177 -20.24 -9.68 -18.19
CA ALA A 1177 -21.15 -8.69 -18.79
C ALA A 1177 -22.57 -9.26 -18.96
N THR A 1178 -22.68 -10.50 -19.42
CA THR A 1178 -23.97 -11.21 -19.56
C THR A 1178 -24.66 -11.39 -18.21
N ALA A 1179 -23.92 -11.81 -17.18
CA ALA A 1179 -24.42 -11.96 -15.83
C ALA A 1179 -24.86 -10.63 -15.21
N THR A 1180 -24.08 -9.56 -15.39
CA THR A 1180 -24.40 -8.22 -14.89
C THR A 1180 -25.71 -7.71 -15.48
N ARG A 1181 -25.94 -7.88 -16.79
CA ARG A 1181 -27.20 -7.50 -17.45
C ARG A 1181 -28.40 -8.26 -16.91
N ALA A 1182 -28.26 -9.57 -16.68
CA ALA A 1182 -29.30 -10.40 -16.07
C ALA A 1182 -29.61 -9.94 -14.63
N ILE A 1183 -28.58 -9.70 -13.81
CA ILE A 1183 -28.72 -9.27 -12.40
C ILE A 1183 -29.52 -7.96 -12.25
N ILE A 1184 -29.35 -7.01 -13.18
CA ILE A 1184 -30.09 -5.74 -13.15
C ILE A 1184 -31.42 -5.78 -13.93
N GLY A 1185 -31.83 -6.96 -14.42
CA GLY A 1185 -33.11 -7.19 -15.10
C GLY A 1185 -33.17 -6.70 -16.55
N LEU A 1186 -32.04 -6.61 -17.26
CA LEU A 1186 -32.04 -6.30 -18.69
C LEU A 1186 -32.28 -7.57 -19.53
N PRO A 1187 -33.17 -7.50 -20.55
CA PRO A 1187 -33.33 -8.58 -21.52
C PRO A 1187 -31.99 -8.92 -22.18
N THR A 1188 -31.60 -10.18 -22.10
CA THR A 1188 -30.33 -10.68 -22.65
C THR A 1188 -30.60 -11.94 -23.46
N GLU A 1189 -30.16 -11.95 -24.72
CA GLU A 1189 -30.36 -13.09 -25.61
C GLU A 1189 -29.37 -14.22 -25.28
N PRO A 1190 -29.82 -15.49 -25.30
CA PRO A 1190 -28.92 -16.63 -25.14
C PRO A 1190 -27.87 -16.72 -26.26
N VAL A 1191 -26.64 -17.09 -25.90
CA VAL A 1191 -25.51 -17.26 -26.82
C VAL A 1191 -24.90 -18.66 -26.66
N GLU A 1192 -24.91 -19.45 -27.73
CA GLU A 1192 -24.31 -20.79 -27.72
C GLU A 1192 -22.80 -20.72 -27.99
N VAL A 1193 -22.00 -20.93 -26.94
CA VAL A 1193 -20.53 -20.89 -26.97
C VAL A 1193 -19.86 -22.27 -26.77
N LEU A 1194 -20.66 -23.30 -26.54
CA LEU A 1194 -20.18 -24.61 -26.06
C LEU A 1194 -19.19 -25.31 -27.01
N HIS A 1195 -19.34 -25.11 -28.31
CA HIS A 1195 -18.48 -25.73 -29.33
C HIS A 1195 -17.15 -24.98 -29.55
N GLY A 1196 -16.93 -23.86 -28.84
CA GLY A 1196 -15.72 -23.05 -28.97
C GLY A 1196 -15.68 -22.16 -30.20
N VAL A 1197 -14.54 -21.48 -30.38
CA VAL A 1197 -14.32 -20.47 -31.45
C VAL A 1197 -13.10 -20.80 -32.32
N GLY A 1198 -12.83 -22.09 -32.54
CA GLY A 1198 -11.72 -22.55 -33.40
C GLY A 1198 -10.33 -22.51 -32.74
N ARG A 1199 -10.27 -22.51 -31.40
CA ARG A 1199 -9.03 -22.65 -30.60
C ARG A 1199 -9.30 -23.44 -29.33
N VAL A 1200 -8.26 -24.04 -28.77
CA VAL A 1200 -8.32 -24.71 -27.46
C VAL A 1200 -7.55 -23.89 -26.44
N GLY A 1201 -8.16 -23.65 -25.28
CA GLY A 1201 -7.52 -23.08 -24.10
C GLY A 1201 -7.16 -24.17 -23.11
N VAL A 1202 -5.99 -24.07 -22.51
CA VAL A 1202 -5.57 -24.93 -21.40
C VAL A 1202 -5.09 -24.06 -20.24
N LYS A 1203 -5.74 -24.21 -19.09
CA LYS A 1203 -5.38 -23.55 -17.83
C LYS A 1203 -4.59 -24.51 -16.96
N VAL A 1204 -3.46 -24.07 -16.43
CA VAL A 1204 -2.58 -24.84 -15.53
C VAL A 1204 -2.44 -24.06 -14.20
N PRO A 1205 -2.48 -24.75 -13.04
CA PRO A 1205 -2.22 -24.14 -11.75
C PRO A 1205 -0.76 -23.68 -11.57
N GLN A 1206 -0.56 -22.57 -10.85
CA GLN A 1206 0.73 -22.09 -10.39
C GLN A 1206 0.91 -22.43 -8.90
N PHE A 1207 2.02 -23.09 -8.56
CA PHE A 1207 2.35 -23.48 -7.19
C PHE A 1207 3.54 -22.68 -6.64
N SER A 1208 3.60 -22.57 -5.30
CA SER A 1208 4.67 -21.86 -4.57
C SER A 1208 5.42 -22.77 -3.58
N PHE A 1209 5.47 -24.08 -3.82
CA PHE A 1209 6.09 -25.06 -2.90
C PHE A 1209 7.55 -24.74 -2.55
N SER A 1210 8.32 -24.16 -3.47
CA SER A 1210 9.71 -23.76 -3.23
C SER A 1210 9.87 -22.69 -2.14
N ARG A 1211 8.82 -21.93 -1.83
CA ARG A 1211 8.78 -20.92 -0.75
C ARG A 1211 8.29 -21.49 0.58
N LEU A 1212 7.71 -22.69 0.57
CA LEU A 1212 7.08 -23.32 1.72
C LEU A 1212 7.95 -24.48 2.22
N ALA A 1213 9.02 -24.15 2.93
CA ALA A 1213 9.95 -25.14 3.47
C ALA A 1213 9.23 -26.17 4.36
N GLY A 1214 9.39 -27.45 4.01
CA GLY A 1214 8.73 -28.58 4.67
C GLY A 1214 7.37 -28.97 4.06
N ALA A 1215 6.83 -28.22 3.10
CA ALA A 1215 5.59 -28.59 2.41
C ALA A 1215 5.76 -29.91 1.64
N ASP A 1216 4.73 -30.76 1.70
CA ASP A 1216 4.65 -31.97 0.88
C ASP A 1216 4.17 -31.58 -0.53
N VAL A 1217 4.88 -32.00 -1.56
CA VAL A 1217 4.56 -31.69 -2.97
C VAL A 1217 3.56 -32.72 -3.50
N GLN A 1218 2.39 -32.77 -2.86
CA GLN A 1218 1.31 -33.69 -3.19
C GLN A 1218 0.03 -32.92 -3.44
N LEU A 1219 -0.71 -33.33 -4.47
CA LEU A 1219 -2.04 -32.83 -4.74
C LEU A 1219 -3.08 -33.71 -4.03
N GLY A 1220 -4.18 -33.09 -3.61
CA GLY A 1220 -5.27 -33.78 -2.95
C GLY A 1220 -6.57 -33.00 -3.02
N VAL A 1221 -7.45 -33.28 -2.08
CA VAL A 1221 -8.80 -32.67 -2.02
C VAL A 1221 -8.83 -31.28 -1.40
N GLU A 1222 -7.73 -30.87 -0.76
CA GLU A 1222 -7.51 -29.50 -0.30
C GLU A 1222 -6.58 -28.78 -1.29
N MET A 1223 -6.97 -27.56 -1.68
CA MET A 1223 -6.23 -26.77 -2.68
C MET A 1223 -4.91 -26.23 -2.12
N ALA A 1224 -3.86 -26.26 -2.94
CA ALA A 1224 -2.53 -25.75 -2.61
C ALA A 1224 -1.97 -24.68 -3.59
N SER A 1225 -2.53 -24.57 -4.80
CA SER A 1225 -2.06 -23.59 -5.80
C SER A 1225 -2.38 -22.14 -5.40
N THR A 1226 -1.49 -21.23 -5.79
CA THR A 1226 -1.56 -19.80 -5.44
C THR A 1226 -2.04 -18.92 -6.59
N GLY A 1227 -2.03 -19.44 -7.82
CA GLY A 1227 -2.42 -18.70 -9.01
C GLY A 1227 -2.63 -19.62 -10.21
N GLU A 1228 -2.77 -19.03 -11.39
CA GLU A 1228 -3.02 -19.75 -12.62
C GLU A 1228 -2.39 -19.09 -13.84
N VAL A 1229 -2.17 -19.89 -14.89
CA VAL A 1229 -1.80 -19.44 -16.23
C VAL A 1229 -2.65 -20.19 -17.24
N ALA A 1230 -2.94 -19.57 -18.39
CA ALA A 1230 -3.53 -20.30 -19.51
C ALA A 1230 -2.95 -19.82 -20.84
N CYS A 1231 -2.87 -20.77 -21.77
CA CYS A 1231 -2.42 -20.51 -23.14
C CYS A 1231 -3.40 -21.08 -24.16
N PHE A 1232 -3.32 -20.56 -25.38
CA PHE A 1232 -4.09 -21.04 -26.52
C PHE A 1232 -3.21 -21.82 -27.50
N GLY A 1233 -3.83 -22.79 -28.17
CA GLY A 1233 -3.22 -23.56 -29.25
C GLY A 1233 -4.25 -24.07 -30.25
N ASP A 1234 -3.75 -24.57 -31.37
CA ASP A 1234 -4.58 -25.22 -32.41
C ASP A 1234 -5.18 -26.54 -31.89
N ASN A 1235 -4.53 -27.14 -30.89
CA ASN A 1235 -4.99 -28.32 -30.16
C ASN A 1235 -4.56 -28.25 -28.69
N ARG A 1236 -5.10 -29.17 -27.86
CA ARG A 1236 -4.80 -29.22 -26.42
C ARG A 1236 -3.32 -29.44 -26.09
N TYR A 1237 -2.57 -30.16 -26.92
CA TYR A 1237 -1.17 -30.50 -26.61
C TYR A 1237 -0.27 -29.27 -26.72
N GLU A 1238 -0.46 -28.47 -27.76
CA GLU A 1238 0.25 -27.20 -27.92
C GLU A 1238 -0.11 -26.22 -26.79
N ALA A 1239 -1.40 -26.06 -26.51
CA ALA A 1239 -1.88 -25.19 -25.44
C ALA A 1239 -1.32 -25.62 -24.07
N TYR A 1240 -1.34 -26.92 -23.76
CA TYR A 1240 -0.81 -27.47 -22.51
C TYR A 1240 0.70 -27.23 -22.36
N LEU A 1241 1.50 -27.48 -23.39
CA LEU A 1241 2.94 -27.23 -23.34
C LEU A 1241 3.27 -25.75 -23.11
N LYS A 1242 2.56 -24.83 -23.79
CA LYS A 1242 2.72 -23.39 -23.56
C LYS A 1242 2.29 -22.99 -22.15
N ALA A 1243 1.17 -23.52 -21.65
CA ALA A 1243 0.70 -23.23 -20.30
C ALA A 1243 1.68 -23.74 -19.23
N MET A 1244 2.18 -24.98 -19.37
CA MET A 1244 3.23 -25.52 -18.49
C MET A 1244 4.51 -24.68 -18.52
N MET A 1245 5.01 -24.32 -19.70
CA MET A 1245 6.20 -23.45 -19.80
C MET A 1245 5.98 -22.08 -19.14
N SER A 1246 4.73 -21.59 -19.12
CA SER A 1246 4.37 -20.33 -18.49
C SER A 1246 4.42 -20.37 -16.96
N THR A 1247 4.43 -21.56 -16.34
CA THR A 1247 4.63 -21.72 -14.89
C THR A 1247 6.11 -21.76 -14.47
N GLY A 1248 7.03 -21.66 -15.44
CA GLY A 1248 8.47 -21.83 -15.24
C GLY A 1248 8.97 -23.26 -15.51
N PHE A 1249 8.09 -24.18 -15.92
CA PHE A 1249 8.50 -25.54 -16.28
C PHE A 1249 9.47 -25.55 -17.45
N GLN A 1250 10.58 -26.27 -17.30
CA GLN A 1250 11.55 -26.50 -18.38
C GLN A 1250 11.38 -27.92 -18.93
N ILE A 1251 11.21 -28.03 -20.25
CA ILE A 1251 11.09 -29.32 -20.91
C ILE A 1251 12.41 -30.11 -20.73
N PRO A 1252 12.38 -31.31 -20.11
CA PRO A 1252 13.58 -32.12 -19.89
C PRO A 1252 14.26 -32.49 -21.22
N LYS A 1253 15.58 -32.32 -21.29
CA LYS A 1253 16.39 -32.62 -22.51
C LYS A 1253 17.21 -33.91 -22.42
N LYS A 1254 17.35 -34.51 -21.23
CA LYS A 1254 18.30 -35.61 -20.99
C LYS A 1254 17.65 -36.84 -20.33
N ALA A 1255 17.27 -36.75 -19.06
CA ALA A 1255 16.80 -37.90 -18.27
C ALA A 1255 15.47 -37.58 -17.57
N ILE A 1256 14.67 -38.63 -17.34
CA ILE A 1256 13.40 -38.59 -16.61
C ILE A 1256 13.48 -39.64 -15.50
N LEU A 1257 13.19 -39.26 -14.26
CA LEU A 1257 13.04 -40.17 -13.13
C LEU A 1257 11.59 -40.66 -13.06
N LEU A 1258 11.40 -41.98 -12.99
CA LEU A 1258 10.09 -42.60 -12.83
C LEU A 1258 10.03 -43.33 -11.49
N SER A 1259 9.15 -42.86 -10.61
CA SER A 1259 8.82 -43.52 -9.34
C SER A 1259 7.30 -43.58 -9.23
N ILE A 1260 6.74 -44.78 -9.32
CA ILE A 1260 5.30 -45.02 -9.30
C ILE A 1260 4.96 -45.82 -8.03
N GLY A 1261 3.80 -45.53 -7.43
CA GLY A 1261 3.27 -46.34 -6.33
C GLY A 1261 3.00 -47.78 -6.79
N SER A 1262 2.81 -48.69 -5.83
CA SER A 1262 2.38 -50.06 -6.17
C SER A 1262 1.05 -50.00 -6.92
N PHE A 1263 1.04 -50.51 -8.15
CA PHE A 1263 -0.18 -50.71 -8.93
C PHE A 1263 -1.08 -51.64 -8.09
N LYS A 1264 -2.24 -51.13 -7.63
CA LYS A 1264 -3.20 -51.91 -6.84
C LYS A 1264 -4.30 -52.43 -7.74
#